data_AF-A0A7E5WMU9-F1
#
_entry.id   AF-A0A7E5WMU9-F1
#
_cell.length_a   1.000
_cell.length_b   1.000
_cell.length_c   1.000
_cell.angle_alpha   90.00
_cell.angle_beta   90.00
_cell.angle_gamma   90.00
#
_symmetry.space_group_name_H-M   'P 1'
#
loop_
_entity.id
_entity.type
_entity.pdbx_description
1 polymer ?
#
loop_
_entity_poly.entity_id
_entity_poly.type
_entity_poly.pdbx_seq_one_letter_code
_entity_poly.pdbx_strand_id
1 'polypeptide(L)'
;MSKIKFKINGKEYEVDGKFGPDVSLNEFIRNVADLRGTKAMCHEGGCGACVVAARAALPPNNVVKTFAVNSCLVSVLSCHGWEVTTVEGVGNRIKGYHDIQTRLAKFNGTQCGYCTPGWVMNMYSLYESKDKNLSSVEVENSFASNMCRCTGYRPIADAFKSFAKDADQKLLDKLGDLEDLAMFKTCGLECAQKCSHRDKCFKGVANSGDGDKEVEYILISDESMIVVDAGKHKWYKAYNLSDVFKAMSFGEYKLIAGNTGQGVYHVTDYPPHVIDIFNVAEIKGHIIDVNLILGAGMPLTEMMELFMELASQKEEFSYLKQFYDHMDLVAHIPVRNIGTIGGNLFLKHINNDFQSDLFLLFETVGAMITVVGSGNKEEKFKLPEFLKAPMKGKIIKNIMLPPLSHCCSVKTYKIMPRSQNAHAVVNAGFMFKFKQNSEILEKATIVYGSISPTFVHAAKTEEVLVGKDPYTDETLQLALKTLDEEINPEEAPPEPSAAYRKKLAVALYYKAILSLCPSNKMNSYYKSGGEAIKRHKSKGMQSYETDKTLWPLNQPVPKIEALVQCSGEAVFANDLPTQANEVFAAFVTADVNAGSIIKDFDTTEAFKLPGVTAFYTAADIPGDNIFTPANIPFMFDQEEILCAKQVKFYGQPAAIIVADREKTANKAAKLVKIQYVTVSKNRPLLNIDEVLKSPEKSKRVRSDQILEPTETGNDVKTVITGQIKMEEQYHYYMEPQTCVVRPTEDGMEVFSSTQWLDLTNVAIAQSLKIPVNSINVQVRRVGGAYGGKISRSTQIACSAALVTHLTNKTCRMILPLQTNMGSIGKRIPLNSSFEVGVNAEGEIQYLKNTFYQDSGCYYNETLTFLTLLHSHNCYNWKRWYGSANSVLTDKPSNTWCRAPFTTEGIAVTEYIMEKIAFSLHRDPVEVRLKNMDFENNPIPDMINQIKKDANFDERSQQVQEFNRVNRWRKRAIKLIPMTVDIQYTGNFNAIVSVYHADGTVVVTHGGVEMGQGINTKVAQVCAYKLGIPLEKVSVKPSTSFTSPNAIVTGGSIGSECVVFAAMKACETINERLQPLREKLENPSWEVLVANAYGAGIDLQALHTFSKENDAKPYEVYGVGILELEVDILTGNHDVIRVDILEDTGRSLSPEIDVAQIEGAFIMGLGYWTSEKVIYDGSSGKLLTDRTWTYKIPGIKDIPSDMRIYFRRNGRNESGVLQSKATGEPAFCLATVFIHAVHEAVRAARLDAGHDDVWFDIDNPCTVENIFMAAEHKLEHFKLK
;
A
#
# COMPACT_ATOMS: atom_id res chain seq x y z
N MET A 1 -27.12 26.66 22.61
CA MET A 1 -26.41 26.39 21.33
C MET A 1 -26.82 25.01 20.87
N SER A 2 -27.24 24.85 19.62
CA SER A 2 -27.58 23.53 19.07
C SER A 2 -26.32 22.67 18.99
N LYS A 3 -26.48 21.36 19.13
CA LYS A 3 -25.38 20.40 19.22
C LYS A 3 -25.63 19.21 18.31
N ILE A 4 -24.54 18.66 17.76
CA ILE A 4 -24.54 17.37 17.08
C ILE A 4 -24.38 16.29 18.15
N LYS A 5 -25.28 15.30 18.16
CA LYS A 5 -25.31 14.21 19.17
C LYS A 5 -25.15 12.87 18.47
N PHE A 6 -24.26 12.04 18.96
CA PHE A 6 -23.96 10.72 18.38
C PHE A 6 -23.30 9.81 19.43
N LYS A 7 -23.14 8.53 19.12
CA LYS A 7 -22.48 7.55 20.00
C LYS A 7 -21.18 7.07 19.39
N ILE A 8 -20.16 6.82 20.22
CA ILE A 8 -18.96 6.06 19.86
C ILE A 8 -18.83 4.92 20.85
N ASN A 9 -18.84 3.68 20.38
CA ASN A 9 -18.78 2.46 21.19
C ASN A 9 -19.83 2.46 22.33
N GLY A 10 -21.05 2.91 22.02
CA GLY A 10 -22.16 3.04 22.97
C GLY A 10 -22.12 4.25 23.90
N LYS A 11 -21.00 5.00 23.97
CA LYS A 11 -20.90 6.23 24.77
C LYS A 11 -21.38 7.43 23.97
N GLU A 12 -22.25 8.25 24.56
CA GLU A 12 -22.75 9.47 23.94
C GLU A 12 -21.71 10.59 23.93
N TYR A 13 -21.68 11.34 22.82
CA TYR A 13 -20.86 12.52 22.62
C TYR A 13 -21.71 13.64 22.04
N GLU A 14 -21.39 14.87 22.45
CA GLU A 14 -21.98 16.08 21.90
C GLU A 14 -20.88 16.97 21.31
N VAL A 15 -21.13 17.50 20.12
CA VAL A 15 -20.24 18.42 19.41
C VAL A 15 -20.96 19.75 19.23
N ASP A 16 -20.32 20.82 19.71
CA ASP A 16 -20.79 22.20 19.64
C ASP A 16 -19.85 23.06 18.78
N GLY A 17 -20.00 24.39 18.88
CA GLY A 17 -19.21 25.37 18.13
C GLY A 17 -17.70 25.36 18.36
N LYS A 18 -17.17 24.56 19.29
CA LYS A 18 -15.72 24.42 19.49
C LYS A 18 -15.04 23.66 18.33
N PHE A 19 -15.81 22.90 17.56
CA PHE A 19 -15.30 22.10 16.46
C PHE A 19 -15.70 22.71 15.12
N GLY A 20 -14.69 23.00 14.29
CA GLY A 20 -14.88 23.51 12.93
C GLY A 20 -15.27 22.41 11.92
N PRO A 21 -15.70 22.81 10.70
CA PRO A 21 -16.05 21.88 9.63
C PRO A 21 -14.88 20.98 9.19
N ASP A 22 -13.64 21.40 9.44
CA ASP A 22 -12.41 20.69 9.12
C ASP A 22 -12.05 19.57 10.12
N VAL A 23 -12.73 19.49 11.27
CA VAL A 23 -12.52 18.44 12.26
C VAL A 23 -13.15 17.14 11.75
N SER A 24 -12.32 16.15 11.47
CA SER A 24 -12.79 14.84 10.99
C SER A 24 -13.21 13.94 12.14
N LEU A 25 -14.05 12.95 11.86
CA LEU A 25 -14.43 11.92 12.80
C LEU A 25 -13.19 11.16 13.33
N ASN A 26 -12.19 10.91 12.48
CA ASN A 26 -10.93 10.29 12.90
C ASN A 26 -10.18 11.11 13.96
N GLU A 27 -10.07 12.42 13.72
CA GLU A 27 -9.42 13.34 14.66
C GLU A 27 -10.17 13.37 15.99
N PHE A 28 -11.51 13.41 15.95
CA PHE A 28 -12.34 13.37 17.14
C PHE A 28 -12.18 12.06 17.91
N ILE A 29 -12.23 10.91 17.21
CA ILE A 29 -12.03 9.57 17.80
C ILE A 29 -10.69 9.50 18.53
N ARG A 30 -9.60 9.96 17.90
CA ARG A 30 -8.25 9.83 18.45
C ARG A 30 -7.94 10.85 19.55
N ASN A 31 -8.39 12.09 19.41
CA ASN A 31 -7.95 13.20 20.26
C ASN A 31 -8.98 13.63 21.31
N VAL A 32 -10.27 13.32 21.11
CA VAL A 32 -11.35 13.71 22.04
C VAL A 32 -11.94 12.50 22.74
N ALA A 33 -12.28 11.45 21.99
CA ALA A 33 -12.72 10.18 22.58
C ALA A 33 -11.55 9.35 23.14
N ASP A 34 -10.31 9.73 22.80
CA ASP A 34 -9.05 9.07 23.19
C ASP A 34 -9.01 7.57 22.85
N LEU A 35 -9.59 7.23 21.69
CA LEU A 35 -9.63 5.87 21.13
C LEU A 35 -8.65 5.81 19.95
N ARG A 36 -7.43 5.33 20.21
CA ARG A 36 -6.32 5.42 19.25
C ARG A 36 -6.12 4.18 18.39
N GLY A 37 -6.98 3.18 18.50
CA GLY A 37 -6.98 1.99 17.66
C GLY A 37 -7.26 2.32 16.19
N THR A 38 -8.17 3.26 15.91
CA THR A 38 -8.38 3.76 14.54
C THR A 38 -7.19 4.62 14.11
N LYS A 39 -6.50 4.22 13.04
CA LYS A 39 -5.28 4.89 12.54
C LYS A 39 -5.57 5.79 11.35
N ALA A 40 -4.59 6.61 10.94
CA ALA A 40 -4.64 7.37 9.69
C ALA A 40 -3.24 7.46 9.07
N MET A 41 -3.20 7.58 7.74
CA MET A 41 -1.97 7.71 6.95
C MET A 41 -2.17 8.74 5.83
N CYS A 42 -3.14 8.51 4.94
CA CYS A 42 -3.31 9.36 3.74
C CYS A 42 -4.24 10.54 3.90
N HIS A 43 -5.23 10.48 4.81
CA HIS A 43 -6.33 11.46 4.90
C HIS A 43 -7.11 11.67 3.58
N GLU A 44 -7.06 10.70 2.68
CA GLU A 44 -7.65 10.74 1.33
C GLU A 44 -8.70 9.63 1.11
N GLY A 45 -8.91 8.77 2.10
CA GLY A 45 -9.73 7.55 1.96
C GLY A 45 -9.05 6.41 1.18
N GLY A 46 -7.89 6.63 0.56
CA GLY A 46 -7.24 5.62 -0.29
C GLY A 46 -6.53 4.45 0.42
N CYS A 47 -6.23 4.56 1.72
CA CYS A 47 -5.45 3.54 2.45
C CYS A 47 -6.26 2.58 3.34
N GLY A 48 -7.48 2.96 3.74
CA GLY A 48 -8.35 2.14 4.60
C GLY A 48 -8.00 2.05 6.09
N ALA A 49 -6.85 2.57 6.55
CA ALA A 49 -6.43 2.46 7.95
C ALA A 49 -7.38 3.14 8.96
N CYS A 50 -8.20 4.08 8.49
CA CYS A 50 -9.15 4.87 9.28
C CYS A 50 -10.60 4.36 9.23
N VAL A 51 -10.84 3.17 8.68
CA VAL A 51 -12.21 2.65 8.55
C VAL A 51 -12.83 2.40 9.94
N VAL A 52 -14.08 2.81 10.09
CA VAL A 52 -14.95 2.54 11.24
C VAL A 52 -16.33 2.11 10.73
N ALA A 53 -17.11 1.44 11.57
CA ALA A 53 -18.50 1.12 11.26
C ALA A 53 -19.40 2.25 11.75
N ALA A 54 -20.33 2.69 10.92
CA ALA A 54 -21.40 3.60 11.30
C ALA A 54 -22.74 2.89 11.16
N ARG A 55 -23.62 3.08 12.15
CA ARG A 55 -25.01 2.63 12.11
C ARG A 55 -25.91 3.85 12.25
N ALA A 56 -26.82 4.06 11.31
CA ALA A 56 -27.71 5.22 11.29
C ALA A 56 -29.00 4.93 10.53
N ALA A 57 -30.08 5.63 10.91
CA ALA A 57 -31.30 5.70 10.11
C ALA A 57 -31.05 6.58 8.87
N LEU A 58 -31.23 6.02 7.68
CA LEU A 58 -30.95 6.70 6.43
C LEU A 58 -32.25 7.08 5.70
N PRO A 59 -32.43 8.35 5.29
CA PRO A 59 -33.58 8.75 4.48
C PRO A 59 -33.50 8.10 3.08
N PRO A 60 -34.63 7.94 2.37
CA PRO A 60 -35.94 8.55 2.66
C PRO A 60 -36.87 7.72 3.53
N ASN A 61 -36.55 6.44 3.79
CA ASN A 61 -37.41 5.52 4.54
C ASN A 61 -36.97 5.32 6.00
N ASN A 62 -35.89 5.99 6.43
CA ASN A 62 -35.33 5.92 7.78
C ASN A 62 -35.00 4.50 8.24
N VAL A 63 -34.66 3.62 7.30
CA VAL A 63 -34.15 2.28 7.61
C VAL A 63 -32.78 2.40 8.25
N VAL A 64 -32.59 1.73 9.38
CA VAL A 64 -31.31 1.66 10.08
C VAL A 64 -30.38 0.72 9.33
N LYS A 65 -29.23 1.23 8.87
CA LYS A 65 -28.21 0.43 8.18
C LYS A 65 -26.87 0.55 8.90
N THR A 66 -26.11 -0.54 8.91
CA THR A 66 -24.70 -0.57 9.28
C THR A 66 -23.85 -0.48 8.01
N PHE A 67 -22.87 0.42 7.98
CA PHE A 67 -22.02 0.62 6.82
C PHE A 67 -20.61 1.12 7.23
N ALA A 68 -19.60 0.76 6.43
CA ALA A 68 -18.24 1.23 6.63
C ALA A 68 -18.08 2.67 6.12
N VAL A 69 -17.28 3.48 6.84
CA VAL A 69 -16.86 4.83 6.41
C VAL A 69 -15.38 5.07 6.64
N ASN A 70 -14.73 5.89 5.81
CA ASN A 70 -13.41 6.42 6.11
C ASN A 70 -13.54 7.59 7.08
N SER A 71 -13.27 7.37 8.36
CA SER A 71 -13.41 8.40 9.40
C SER A 71 -12.54 9.65 9.15
N CYS A 72 -11.48 9.55 8.32
CA CYS A 72 -10.66 10.71 7.96
C CYS A 72 -11.34 11.70 7.01
N LEU A 73 -12.35 11.25 6.24
CA LEU A 73 -13.10 12.09 5.29
C LEU A 73 -14.43 12.59 5.86
N VAL A 74 -14.99 11.90 6.85
CA VAL A 74 -16.25 12.30 7.50
C VAL A 74 -16.00 13.45 8.46
N SER A 75 -16.74 14.56 8.32
CA SER A 75 -16.75 15.63 9.33
C SER A 75 -17.50 15.16 10.56
N VAL A 76 -16.99 15.44 11.76
CA VAL A 76 -17.68 15.06 13.00
C VAL A 76 -19.06 15.75 13.11
N LEU A 77 -19.23 16.92 12.48
CA LEU A 77 -20.49 17.67 12.46
C LEU A 77 -21.59 17.00 11.62
N SER A 78 -21.24 16.05 10.73
CA SER A 78 -22.22 15.29 9.95
C SER A 78 -22.87 14.15 10.75
N CYS A 79 -22.25 13.71 11.85
CA CYS A 79 -22.56 12.45 12.53
C CYS A 79 -23.82 12.47 13.41
N HIS A 80 -24.67 13.51 13.35
CA HIS A 80 -25.87 13.56 14.20
C HIS A 80 -26.75 12.30 14.01
N GLY A 81 -27.09 11.64 15.12
CA GLY A 81 -27.87 10.40 15.12
C GLY A 81 -27.09 9.14 14.75
N TRP A 82 -25.76 9.22 14.54
CA TRP A 82 -24.94 8.05 14.21
C TRP A 82 -24.52 7.28 15.47
N GLU A 83 -24.43 5.96 15.34
CA GLU A 83 -23.72 5.08 16.26
C GLU A 83 -22.44 4.58 15.57
N VAL A 84 -21.29 5.08 16.03
CA VAL A 84 -19.98 4.72 15.50
C VAL A 84 -19.38 3.61 16.35
N THR A 85 -18.93 2.54 15.70
CA THR A 85 -18.15 1.46 16.34
C THR A 85 -16.72 1.50 15.81
N THR A 86 -15.75 1.59 16.72
CA THR A 86 -14.31 1.48 16.44
C THR A 86 -13.80 0.08 16.78
N VAL A 87 -12.53 -0.18 16.48
CA VAL A 87 -11.91 -1.51 16.71
C VAL A 87 -11.96 -1.93 18.18
N GLU A 88 -11.80 -0.97 19.10
CA GLU A 88 -11.87 -1.17 20.54
C GLU A 88 -13.30 -1.48 21.03
N GLY A 89 -14.30 -1.02 20.26
CA GLY A 89 -15.72 -1.26 20.51
C GLY A 89 -16.15 -2.68 20.16
N VAL A 90 -15.52 -3.27 19.15
CA VAL A 90 -15.79 -4.65 18.68
C VAL A 90 -15.29 -5.69 19.69
N GLY A 91 -14.10 -5.49 20.26
CA GLY A 91 -13.49 -6.42 21.22
C GLY A 91 -12.10 -5.96 21.66
N ASN A 92 -11.64 -6.42 22.82
CA ASN A 92 -10.33 -6.09 23.40
C ASN A 92 -9.96 -7.06 24.53
N ARG A 93 -8.75 -6.95 25.09
CA ARG A 93 -8.26 -7.84 26.15
C ARG A 93 -9.15 -7.92 27.40
N ILE A 94 -9.91 -6.86 27.71
CA ILE A 94 -10.74 -6.77 28.92
C ILE A 94 -12.12 -7.40 28.66
N LYS A 95 -12.72 -7.11 27.51
CA LYS A 95 -14.06 -7.60 27.14
C LYS A 95 -14.05 -8.99 26.50
N GLY A 96 -12.89 -9.45 26.03
CA GLY A 96 -12.75 -10.56 25.10
C GLY A 96 -12.57 -10.05 23.67
N TYR A 97 -11.73 -10.74 22.90
CA TYR A 97 -11.51 -10.43 21.49
C TYR A 97 -12.66 -10.99 20.65
N HIS A 98 -13.09 -10.22 19.66
CA HIS A 98 -14.11 -10.64 18.70
C HIS A 98 -13.57 -11.69 17.73
N ASP A 99 -14.43 -12.57 17.19
CA ASP A 99 -14.03 -13.61 16.23
C ASP A 99 -13.21 -13.07 15.06
N ILE A 100 -13.61 -11.92 14.48
CA ILE A 100 -12.85 -11.26 13.40
C ILE A 100 -11.43 -10.91 13.85
N GLN A 101 -11.26 -10.41 15.08
CA GLN A 101 -9.95 -10.07 15.63
C GLN A 101 -9.10 -11.33 15.86
N THR A 102 -9.69 -12.36 16.47
CA THR A 102 -9.04 -13.62 16.79
C THR A 102 -8.66 -14.42 15.55
N ARG A 103 -9.56 -14.53 14.55
CA ARG A 103 -9.26 -15.21 13.28
C ARG A 103 -8.19 -14.48 12.49
N LEU A 104 -8.26 -13.14 12.40
CA LEU A 104 -7.23 -12.39 11.69
C LEU A 104 -5.85 -12.55 12.36
N ALA A 105 -5.80 -12.56 13.70
CA ALA A 105 -4.58 -12.82 14.45
C ALA A 105 -4.05 -14.25 14.21
N LYS A 106 -4.92 -15.26 14.33
CA LYS A 106 -4.59 -16.68 14.17
C LYS A 106 -4.01 -17.02 12.79
N PHE A 107 -4.54 -16.40 11.74
CA PHE A 107 -4.06 -16.63 10.36
C PHE A 107 -2.80 -15.83 10.02
N ASN A 108 -2.20 -15.12 10.98
CA ASN A 108 -1.10 -14.17 10.74
C ASN A 108 -1.46 -13.08 9.72
N GLY A 109 -2.73 -12.65 9.71
CA GLY A 109 -3.22 -11.53 8.90
C GLY A 109 -2.77 -10.16 9.39
N THR A 110 -1.81 -10.11 10.33
CA THR A 110 -1.23 -8.90 10.89
C THR A 110 0.27 -9.07 11.08
N GLN A 111 1.05 -8.13 10.53
CA GLN A 111 2.50 -8.04 10.74
C GLN A 111 2.84 -6.77 11.51
N CYS A 112 3.00 -5.61 10.85
CA CYS A 112 3.31 -4.36 11.55
C CYS A 112 2.15 -3.90 12.46
N GLY A 113 0.92 -4.21 12.06
CA GLY A 113 -0.30 -3.95 12.84
C GLY A 113 -1.00 -2.62 12.55
N TYR A 114 -0.41 -1.72 11.77
CA TYR A 114 -0.95 -0.36 11.60
C TYR A 114 -2.22 -0.32 10.75
N CYS A 115 -2.29 -1.14 9.69
CA CYS A 115 -3.50 -1.25 8.86
C CYS A 115 -4.58 -2.16 9.46
N THR A 116 -4.21 -3.02 10.41
CA THR A 116 -5.03 -4.12 10.94
C THR A 116 -6.38 -3.65 11.49
N PRO A 117 -6.47 -2.57 12.29
CA PRO A 117 -7.76 -2.03 12.73
C PRO A 117 -8.74 -1.72 11.59
N GLY A 118 -8.26 -1.12 10.50
CA GLY A 118 -9.08 -0.83 9.33
C GLY A 118 -9.60 -2.07 8.63
N TRP A 119 -8.82 -3.16 8.61
CA TRP A 119 -9.25 -4.46 8.07
C TRP A 119 -10.34 -5.10 8.92
N VAL A 120 -10.14 -5.14 10.24
CA VAL A 120 -11.14 -5.64 11.19
C VAL A 120 -12.44 -4.87 11.05
N MET A 121 -12.39 -3.54 11.01
CA MET A 121 -13.59 -2.71 10.92
C MET A 121 -14.31 -2.81 9.58
N ASN A 122 -13.58 -2.98 8.48
CA ASN A 122 -14.21 -3.19 7.18
C ASN A 122 -14.90 -4.57 7.12
N MET A 123 -14.24 -5.64 7.59
CA MET A 123 -14.85 -6.96 7.67
C MET A 123 -16.07 -6.97 8.61
N TYR A 124 -15.98 -6.32 9.77
CA TYR A 124 -17.10 -6.18 10.71
C TYR A 124 -18.29 -5.48 10.04
N SER A 125 -18.05 -4.34 9.39
CA SER A 125 -19.12 -3.60 8.70
C SER A 125 -19.78 -4.41 7.58
N LEU A 126 -18.98 -5.19 6.83
CA LEU A 126 -19.48 -6.06 5.77
C LEU A 126 -20.29 -7.23 6.34
N TYR A 127 -19.78 -7.87 7.40
CA TYR A 127 -20.42 -9.02 8.04
C TYR A 127 -21.78 -8.65 8.64
N GLU A 128 -21.85 -7.51 9.34
CA GLU A 128 -23.08 -7.00 9.93
C GLU A 128 -24.07 -6.49 8.86
N SER A 129 -23.59 -5.83 7.80
CA SER A 129 -24.51 -5.31 6.75
C SER A 129 -25.14 -6.38 5.86
N LYS A 130 -24.62 -7.62 5.92
CA LYS A 130 -25.11 -8.77 5.16
C LYS A 130 -25.76 -9.83 6.04
N ASP A 131 -26.14 -9.47 7.27
CA ASP A 131 -26.75 -10.39 8.24
C ASP A 131 -25.96 -11.71 8.37
N LYS A 132 -24.63 -11.61 8.37
CA LYS A 132 -23.70 -12.74 8.50
C LYS A 132 -23.76 -13.76 7.34
N ASN A 133 -24.37 -13.38 6.22
CA ASN A 133 -24.54 -14.21 5.02
C ASN A 133 -23.67 -13.72 3.86
N LEU A 134 -22.37 -14.02 3.93
CA LEU A 134 -21.38 -13.65 2.91
C LEU A 134 -20.91 -14.85 2.10
N SER A 135 -20.64 -14.64 0.81
CA SER A 135 -19.82 -15.54 -0.01
C SER A 135 -18.36 -15.10 -0.03
N SER A 136 -17.46 -16.03 -0.35
CA SER A 136 -16.01 -15.78 -0.40
C SER A 136 -15.64 -14.78 -1.49
N VAL A 137 -16.40 -14.76 -2.59
CA VAL A 137 -16.20 -13.81 -3.69
C VAL A 137 -16.59 -12.39 -3.27
N GLU A 138 -17.69 -12.24 -2.52
CA GLU A 138 -18.07 -10.93 -1.95
C GLU A 138 -17.02 -10.42 -0.96
N VAL A 139 -16.47 -11.31 -0.11
CA VAL A 139 -15.36 -11.01 0.79
C VAL A 139 -14.17 -10.46 0.00
N GLU A 140 -13.68 -11.16 -1.01
CA GLU A 140 -12.52 -10.69 -1.81
C GLU A 140 -12.77 -9.36 -2.53
N ASN A 141 -13.98 -9.14 -3.06
CA ASN A 141 -14.33 -7.91 -3.77
C ASN A 141 -14.55 -6.70 -2.86
N SER A 142 -14.71 -6.92 -1.55
CA SER A 142 -15.09 -5.85 -0.61
C SER A 142 -13.92 -5.03 -0.06
N PHE A 143 -12.68 -5.52 -0.21
CA PHE A 143 -11.53 -4.98 0.53
C PHE A 143 -10.57 -4.10 -0.28
N ALA A 144 -10.96 -3.64 -1.47
CA ALA A 144 -10.13 -2.68 -2.21
C ALA A 144 -9.91 -1.33 -1.51
N SER A 145 -10.64 -1.06 -0.42
CA SER A 145 -10.41 0.09 0.45
C SER A 145 -9.21 -0.02 1.37
N ASN A 146 -8.67 -1.22 1.58
CA ASN A 146 -7.67 -1.47 2.60
C ASN A 146 -6.35 -1.87 1.96
N MET A 147 -5.31 -1.10 2.28
CA MET A 147 -3.97 -1.36 1.78
C MET A 147 -3.14 -2.01 2.88
N CYS A 148 -2.36 -3.03 2.52
CA CYS A 148 -1.42 -3.69 3.41
C CYS A 148 -0.08 -3.84 2.69
N ARG A 149 0.98 -3.27 3.26
CA ARG A 149 2.33 -3.35 2.70
C ARG A 149 3.12 -4.58 3.19
N CYS A 150 2.63 -5.28 4.22
CA CYS A 150 3.42 -6.30 4.93
C CYS A 150 3.02 -7.73 4.57
N THR A 151 1.72 -8.05 4.54
CA THR A 151 1.25 -9.44 4.62
C THR A 151 1.17 -10.19 3.30
N GLY A 152 1.31 -9.48 2.17
CA GLY A 152 0.98 -10.03 0.86
C GLY A 152 -0.52 -10.36 0.70
N TYR A 153 -1.39 -9.86 1.58
CA TYR A 153 -2.85 -10.02 1.60
C TYR A 153 -3.41 -11.45 1.73
N ARG A 154 -2.69 -12.50 1.31
CA ARG A 154 -3.12 -13.90 1.40
C ARG A 154 -3.64 -14.28 2.80
N PRO A 155 -2.94 -14.03 3.93
CA PRO A 155 -3.46 -14.38 5.26
C PRO A 155 -4.74 -13.65 5.63
N ILE A 156 -4.89 -12.40 5.17
CA ILE A 156 -6.09 -11.61 5.40
C ILE A 156 -7.26 -12.20 4.61
N ALA A 157 -7.02 -12.54 3.34
CA ALA A 157 -8.02 -13.15 2.47
C ALA A 157 -8.50 -14.50 3.04
N ASP A 158 -7.59 -15.37 3.48
CA ASP A 158 -7.92 -16.66 4.09
C ASP A 158 -8.70 -16.49 5.40
N ALA A 159 -8.26 -15.59 6.28
CA ALA A 159 -8.93 -15.31 7.54
C ALA A 159 -10.38 -14.86 7.31
N PHE A 160 -10.63 -13.95 6.38
CA PHE A 160 -11.96 -13.41 6.14
C PHE A 160 -12.85 -14.35 5.31
N LYS A 161 -12.28 -15.11 4.37
CA LYS A 161 -13.03 -16.16 3.65
C LYS A 161 -13.52 -17.27 4.59
N SER A 162 -12.89 -17.47 5.75
CA SER A 162 -13.40 -18.40 6.77
C SER A 162 -14.77 -18.03 7.35
N PHE A 163 -15.25 -16.79 7.16
CA PHE A 163 -16.60 -16.36 7.56
C PHE A 163 -17.64 -16.57 6.45
N ALA A 164 -17.22 -16.94 5.25
CA ALA A 164 -18.14 -17.13 4.13
C ALA A 164 -18.90 -18.45 4.25
N LYS A 165 -20.13 -18.49 3.74
CA LYS A 165 -20.95 -19.70 3.69
C LYS A 165 -20.38 -20.79 2.77
N ASP A 166 -19.57 -20.39 1.79
CA ASP A 166 -18.84 -21.25 0.85
C ASP A 166 -17.34 -21.33 1.19
N ALA A 167 -16.99 -21.17 2.47
CA ALA A 167 -15.61 -21.31 2.94
C ALA A 167 -15.05 -22.70 2.59
N ASP A 168 -13.80 -22.74 2.15
CA ASP A 168 -13.11 -24.00 1.86
C ASP A 168 -12.93 -24.81 3.15
N GLN A 169 -13.21 -26.11 3.12
CA GLN A 169 -13.10 -26.98 4.29
C GLN A 169 -11.69 -26.93 4.91
N LYS A 170 -10.63 -26.82 4.10
CA LYS A 170 -9.24 -26.70 4.61
C LYS A 170 -9.02 -25.43 5.43
N LEU A 171 -9.73 -24.34 5.10
CA LEU A 171 -9.68 -23.11 5.88
C LEU A 171 -10.42 -23.28 7.21
N LEU A 172 -11.55 -24.00 7.20
CA LEU A 172 -12.32 -24.31 8.41
C LEU A 172 -11.56 -25.27 9.33
N ASP A 173 -10.83 -26.25 8.78
CA ASP A 173 -10.03 -27.20 9.56
C ASP A 173 -8.92 -26.49 10.34
N LYS A 174 -8.33 -25.41 9.78
CA LYS A 174 -7.38 -24.53 10.49
C LYS A 174 -8.01 -23.79 11.68
N LEU A 175 -9.33 -23.75 11.79
CA LEU A 175 -10.04 -23.13 12.92
C LEU A 175 -10.11 -24.03 14.15
N GLY A 176 -9.86 -25.35 14.04
CA GLY A 176 -10.02 -26.34 15.13
C GLY A 176 -9.38 -25.93 16.46
N ASP A 177 -8.23 -25.25 16.44
CA ASP A 177 -7.54 -24.75 17.65
C ASP A 177 -7.95 -23.32 18.06
N LEU A 178 -9.18 -22.86 17.79
CA LEU A 178 -9.59 -21.48 18.13
C LEU A 178 -9.87 -21.31 19.63
N GLU A 179 -10.23 -22.40 20.29
CA GLU A 179 -10.60 -22.40 21.72
C GLU A 179 -9.41 -21.96 22.60
N ASP A 180 -8.17 -22.26 22.21
CA ASP A 180 -6.97 -21.89 22.98
C ASP A 180 -6.63 -20.38 22.92
N LEU A 181 -6.90 -19.71 21.79
CA LEU A 181 -6.63 -18.27 21.62
C LEU A 181 -7.73 -17.38 22.21
N ALA A 182 -8.96 -17.89 22.30
CA ALA A 182 -10.11 -17.18 22.87
C ALA A 182 -10.11 -17.18 24.41
N MET A 183 -9.33 -18.06 25.05
CA MET A 183 -9.31 -18.26 26.50
C MET A 183 -8.43 -17.25 27.27
N PHE A 184 -8.63 -15.96 27.10
CA PHE A 184 -8.28 -15.01 28.17
C PHE A 184 -9.45 -14.94 29.17
N LYS A 185 -9.39 -15.77 30.21
CA LYS A 185 -10.38 -15.76 31.31
C LYS A 185 -10.49 -14.35 31.90
N THR A 186 -11.68 -13.77 31.84
CA THR A 186 -12.03 -12.41 32.26
C THR A 186 -11.85 -12.10 33.76
N CYS A 187 -11.39 -13.03 34.60
CA CYS A 187 -11.22 -12.74 36.03
C CYS A 187 -9.88 -13.15 36.66
N GLY A 188 -8.96 -13.82 35.95
CA GLY A 188 -7.59 -14.09 36.43
C GLY A 188 -7.45 -14.80 37.79
N LEU A 189 -8.52 -15.35 38.38
CA LEU A 189 -8.54 -15.92 39.72
C LEU A 189 -8.81 -17.43 39.69
N GLU A 190 -7.95 -18.22 40.36
CA GLU A 190 -8.18 -19.63 40.65
C GLU A 190 -9.27 -19.77 41.73
N CYS A 191 -10.53 -19.76 41.32
CA CYS A 191 -11.64 -19.81 42.25
C CYS A 191 -11.99 -21.27 42.62
N ALA A 192 -11.73 -21.64 43.87
CA ALA A 192 -12.17 -22.90 44.45
C ALA A 192 -13.72 -22.94 44.57
N GLN A 193 -14.34 -23.58 43.57
CA GLN A 193 -15.68 -24.18 43.53
C GLN A 193 -16.95 -23.35 43.81
N LYS A 194 -16.92 -22.10 44.29
CA LYS A 194 -18.13 -21.26 44.44
C LYS A 194 -17.91 -19.83 43.98
N CYS A 195 -17.87 -19.63 42.66
CA CYS A 195 -17.91 -18.30 42.07
C CYS A 195 -19.36 -17.89 41.79
N SER A 196 -19.80 -16.73 42.28
CA SER A 196 -21.07 -16.10 41.89
C SER A 196 -21.13 -15.73 40.39
N HIS A 197 -19.99 -15.79 39.69
CA HIS A 197 -19.86 -15.58 38.25
C HIS A 197 -19.79 -16.89 37.46
N ARG A 198 -20.02 -18.08 38.05
CA ARG A 198 -19.87 -19.37 37.34
C ARG A 198 -20.69 -19.43 36.03
N ASP A 199 -21.90 -18.85 36.03
CA ASP A 199 -22.75 -18.74 34.84
C ASP A 199 -22.31 -17.66 33.84
N LYS A 200 -21.44 -16.73 34.26
CA LYS A 200 -20.85 -15.66 33.42
C LYS A 200 -19.43 -16.00 32.92
N CYS A 201 -18.70 -16.87 33.63
CA CYS A 201 -17.35 -17.29 33.28
C CYS A 201 -17.32 -18.50 32.32
N PHE A 202 -18.40 -19.27 32.23
CA PHE A 202 -18.52 -20.44 31.33
C PHE A 202 -19.37 -20.20 30.07
N LYS A 203 -19.91 -19.00 29.86
CA LYS A 203 -20.39 -18.59 28.54
C LYS A 203 -19.20 -18.11 27.69
N GLY A 204 -18.28 -19.04 27.43
CA GLY A 204 -17.40 -18.93 26.27
C GLY A 204 -18.21 -19.20 25.02
N VAL A 205 -18.21 -18.24 24.10
CA VAL A 205 -18.28 -18.39 22.62
C VAL A 205 -19.42 -19.23 22.00
N ALA A 206 -20.37 -19.78 22.76
CA ALA A 206 -21.54 -20.47 22.22
C ALA A 206 -22.79 -19.60 22.41
N ASN A 207 -23.28 -19.05 21.30
CA ASN A 207 -24.53 -18.29 21.18
C ASN A 207 -24.60 -17.03 22.04
N SER A 208 -24.02 -15.93 21.56
CA SER A 208 -24.80 -14.69 21.54
C SER A 208 -25.91 -14.87 20.51
N GLY A 209 -26.92 -15.67 20.85
CA GLY A 209 -28.25 -15.33 20.39
C GLY A 209 -28.48 -13.92 20.89
N ASP A 210 -28.60 -12.97 19.97
CA ASP A 210 -29.14 -11.65 20.23
C ASP A 210 -30.53 -11.85 20.82
N GLY A 211 -30.58 -12.06 22.14
CA GLY A 211 -31.78 -11.81 22.90
C GLY A 211 -31.92 -10.30 22.92
N ASP A 212 -32.82 -9.80 22.05
CA ASP A 212 -33.45 -8.48 22.05
C ASP A 212 -33.01 -7.57 23.20
N LYS A 213 -31.79 -7.04 23.11
CA LYS A 213 -31.51 -5.78 23.77
C LYS A 213 -31.99 -4.77 22.76
N GLU A 214 -33.16 -4.18 23.03
CA GLU A 214 -33.58 -2.93 22.41
C GLU A 214 -32.42 -1.94 22.56
N VAL A 215 -31.57 -1.86 21.53
CA VAL A 215 -30.53 -0.85 21.46
C VAL A 215 -31.27 0.44 21.20
N GLU A 216 -31.46 1.27 22.23
CA GLU A 216 -31.95 2.63 22.10
C GLU A 216 -30.97 3.42 21.21
N TYR A 217 -31.25 3.44 19.90
CA TYR A 217 -30.60 4.34 18.97
C TYR A 217 -31.13 5.75 19.20
N ILE A 218 -30.31 6.75 18.87
CA ILE A 218 -30.77 8.14 18.94
C ILE A 218 -31.77 8.31 17.79
N LEU A 219 -33.05 8.08 18.10
CA LEU A 219 -34.16 8.42 17.22
C LEU A 219 -34.14 9.94 17.03
N ILE A 220 -33.93 10.37 15.80
CA ILE A 220 -34.11 11.78 15.43
C ILE A 220 -35.62 12.03 15.47
N SER A 221 -36.12 12.54 16.60
CA SER A 221 -37.54 12.81 16.81
C SER A 221 -37.99 14.17 16.28
N ASP A 222 -37.03 15.04 15.95
CA ASP A 222 -37.24 16.38 15.39
C ASP A 222 -36.31 16.59 14.19
N GLU A 223 -36.87 16.57 12.98
CA GLU A 223 -36.15 16.81 11.72
C GLU A 223 -36.03 18.31 11.39
N SER A 224 -35.87 19.15 12.42
CA SER A 224 -35.62 20.58 12.26
C SER A 224 -34.15 20.86 11.94
N MET A 225 -33.90 21.88 11.11
CA MET A 225 -32.53 22.27 10.73
C MET A 225 -31.68 22.60 11.96
N ILE A 226 -30.56 21.90 12.12
CA ILE A 226 -29.60 22.13 13.21
C ILE A 226 -28.56 23.14 12.75
N VAL A 227 -28.35 24.20 13.54
CA VAL A 227 -27.33 25.22 13.27
C VAL A 227 -26.27 25.24 14.37
N VAL A 228 -25.03 24.89 14.02
CA VAL A 228 -23.87 24.97 14.90
C VAL A 228 -23.03 26.18 14.50
N ASP A 229 -22.87 27.14 15.40
CA ASP A 229 -22.04 28.31 15.20
C ASP A 229 -20.61 28.04 15.71
N ALA A 230 -19.67 27.85 14.79
CA ALA A 230 -18.26 27.60 15.05
C ALA A 230 -17.39 28.85 14.82
N GLY A 231 -17.94 30.04 15.12
CA GLY A 231 -17.24 31.32 14.99
C GLY A 231 -17.17 31.79 13.55
N LYS A 232 -16.05 31.52 12.86
CA LYS A 232 -15.86 31.93 11.45
C LYS A 232 -16.74 31.14 10.48
N HIS A 233 -17.23 29.97 10.91
CA HIS A 233 -18.06 29.07 10.12
C HIS A 233 -19.36 28.75 10.86
N LYS A 234 -20.46 28.64 10.11
CA LYS A 234 -21.73 28.09 10.56
C LYS A 234 -22.04 26.82 9.80
N TRP A 235 -22.32 25.76 10.54
CA TRP A 235 -22.74 24.47 10.00
C TRP A 235 -24.25 24.34 10.08
N TYR A 236 -24.88 24.00 8.96
CA TYR A 236 -26.32 23.77 8.83
C TYR A 236 -26.55 22.31 8.48
N LYS A 237 -27.15 21.53 9.38
CA LYS A 237 -27.64 20.18 9.05
C LYS A 237 -29.08 20.28 8.58
N ALA A 238 -29.30 20.06 7.29
CA ALA A 238 -30.59 20.19 6.62
C ALA A 238 -31.30 18.84 6.47
N TYR A 239 -32.63 18.84 6.58
CA TYR A 239 -33.47 17.64 6.42
C TYR A 239 -34.42 17.72 5.23
N ASN A 240 -34.66 18.93 4.71
CA ASN A 240 -35.51 19.16 3.54
C ASN A 240 -34.91 20.25 2.63
N LEU A 241 -35.41 20.38 1.40
CA LEU A 241 -34.90 21.37 0.44
C LEU A 241 -35.15 22.82 0.89
N SER A 242 -36.20 23.08 1.68
CA SER A 242 -36.47 24.42 2.21
C SER A 242 -35.35 24.90 3.13
N ASP A 243 -34.87 24.03 4.02
CA ASP A 243 -33.72 24.29 4.88
C ASP A 243 -32.47 24.63 4.07
N VAL A 244 -32.20 23.86 3.02
CA VAL A 244 -31.04 24.06 2.14
C VAL A 244 -31.08 25.45 1.50
N PHE A 245 -32.20 25.82 0.87
CA PHE A 245 -32.33 27.12 0.22
C PHE A 245 -32.31 28.29 1.22
N LYS A 246 -32.89 28.09 2.41
CA LYS A 246 -32.79 29.07 3.51
C LYS A 246 -31.33 29.28 3.91
N ALA A 247 -30.56 28.21 4.12
CA ALA A 247 -29.15 28.30 4.48
C ALA A 247 -28.29 28.92 3.37
N MET A 248 -28.54 28.60 2.10
CA MET A 248 -27.87 29.21 0.94
C MET A 248 -28.09 30.73 0.85
N SER A 249 -29.22 31.24 1.35
CA SER A 249 -29.55 32.67 1.28
C SER A 249 -28.67 33.55 2.19
N PHE A 250 -27.94 32.96 3.14
CA PHE A 250 -27.15 33.72 4.11
C PHE A 250 -25.78 34.19 3.61
N GLY A 251 -25.29 33.71 2.47
CA GLY A 251 -24.02 34.16 1.89
C GLY A 251 -23.29 33.10 1.07
N GLU A 252 -21.96 33.16 1.05
CA GLU A 252 -21.14 32.12 0.42
C GLU A 252 -21.25 30.80 1.18
N TYR A 253 -21.44 29.70 0.44
CA TYR A 253 -21.72 28.40 1.03
C TYR A 253 -21.00 27.25 0.32
N LYS A 254 -20.88 26.12 1.03
CA LYS A 254 -20.49 24.83 0.46
C LYS A 254 -21.52 23.77 0.87
N LEU A 255 -22.00 23.00 -0.11
CA LEU A 255 -22.81 21.81 0.14
C LEU A 255 -21.90 20.62 0.45
N ILE A 256 -22.27 19.83 1.45
CA ILE A 256 -21.58 18.60 1.84
C ILE A 256 -22.62 17.49 2.01
N ALA A 257 -22.31 16.30 1.49
CA ALA A 257 -23.03 15.06 1.81
C ALA A 257 -22.03 14.09 2.45
N GLY A 258 -21.60 13.03 1.76
CA GLY A 258 -20.57 12.13 2.27
C GLY A 258 -19.14 12.69 2.34
N ASN A 259 -18.91 13.93 1.87
CA ASN A 259 -17.60 14.61 1.86
C ASN A 259 -16.44 13.84 1.17
N THR A 260 -16.73 12.80 0.40
CA THR A 260 -15.70 11.94 -0.21
C THR A 260 -14.87 12.64 -1.29
N GLY A 261 -15.39 13.73 -1.87
CA GLY A 261 -14.64 14.60 -2.78
C GLY A 261 -13.40 15.24 -2.15
N GLN A 262 -13.33 15.32 -0.81
CA GLN A 262 -12.16 15.76 -0.06
C GLN A 262 -10.93 14.88 -0.32
N GLY A 263 -11.13 13.60 -0.69
CA GLY A 263 -10.04 12.70 -1.08
C GLY A 263 -9.47 13.00 -2.48
N VAL A 264 -10.23 13.70 -3.33
CA VAL A 264 -9.81 14.09 -4.68
C VAL A 264 -9.21 15.49 -4.63
N TYR A 265 -10.01 16.49 -4.25
CA TYR A 265 -9.62 17.89 -4.13
C TYR A 265 -9.72 18.31 -2.66
N HIS A 266 -8.58 18.49 -2.01
CA HIS A 266 -8.51 18.87 -0.60
C HIS A 266 -9.01 20.30 -0.38
N VAL A 267 -10.03 20.45 0.47
CA VAL A 267 -10.52 21.74 0.96
C VAL A 267 -9.87 22.04 2.31
N THR A 268 -9.05 23.08 2.38
CA THR A 268 -8.42 23.58 3.63
C THR A 268 -9.10 24.82 4.19
N ASP A 269 -9.87 25.51 3.35
CA ASP A 269 -10.53 26.77 3.63
C ASP A 269 -12.00 26.61 3.29
N TYR A 270 -12.82 26.50 4.32
CA TYR A 270 -14.27 26.39 4.18
C TYR A 270 -14.89 27.79 4.09
N PRO A 271 -15.97 27.97 3.31
CA PRO A 271 -16.70 29.23 3.34
C PRO A 271 -17.40 29.45 4.70
N PRO A 272 -17.95 30.65 4.98
CA PRO A 272 -18.66 30.94 6.23
C PRO A 272 -19.87 30.04 6.48
N HIS A 273 -20.51 29.51 5.44
CA HIS A 273 -21.66 28.61 5.57
C HIS A 273 -21.37 27.23 4.98
N VAL A 274 -21.54 26.19 5.78
CA VAL A 274 -21.39 24.80 5.34
C VAL A 274 -22.70 24.09 5.57
N ILE A 275 -23.29 23.51 4.52
CA ILE A 275 -24.63 22.95 4.54
C ILE A 275 -24.52 21.44 4.29
N ASP A 276 -24.79 20.66 5.33
CA ASP A 276 -24.91 19.20 5.26
C ASP A 276 -26.28 18.82 4.73
N ILE A 277 -26.28 18.21 3.55
CA ILE A 277 -27.46 17.76 2.82
C ILE A 277 -27.60 16.23 2.83
N PHE A 278 -26.79 15.51 3.62
CA PHE A 278 -26.80 14.04 3.65
C PHE A 278 -28.17 13.47 4.05
N ASN A 279 -28.97 14.20 4.84
CA ASN A 279 -30.27 13.76 5.33
C ASN A 279 -31.48 14.36 4.56
N VAL A 280 -31.26 15.09 3.47
CA VAL A 280 -32.36 15.69 2.68
C VAL A 280 -33.11 14.59 1.91
N ALA A 281 -34.37 14.34 2.25
CA ALA A 281 -35.14 13.21 1.72
C ALA A 281 -35.56 13.39 0.24
N GLU A 282 -35.90 14.62 -0.17
CA GLU A 282 -36.46 14.92 -1.50
C GLU A 282 -35.48 14.72 -2.67
N ILE A 283 -34.20 14.54 -2.37
CA ILE A 283 -33.16 14.24 -3.35
C ILE A 283 -32.69 12.78 -3.27
N LYS A 284 -33.40 11.90 -2.56
CA LYS A 284 -33.05 10.47 -2.43
C LYS A 284 -34.10 9.55 -3.03
N GLY A 285 -33.80 8.26 -3.06
CA GLY A 285 -34.68 7.22 -3.59
C GLY A 285 -34.72 7.21 -5.12
N HIS A 286 -35.70 6.50 -5.67
CA HIS A 286 -35.91 6.39 -7.11
C HIS A 286 -37.41 6.28 -7.45
N ILE A 287 -37.77 6.65 -8.67
CA ILE A 287 -39.12 6.51 -9.25
C ILE A 287 -38.96 6.02 -10.69
N ILE A 288 -39.91 5.21 -11.18
CA ILE A 288 -39.98 4.83 -12.59
C ILE A 288 -41.26 5.44 -13.19
N ASP A 289 -41.09 6.46 -14.03
CA ASP A 289 -42.16 7.16 -14.76
C ASP A 289 -41.72 7.28 -16.23
N VAL A 290 -41.80 6.15 -16.95
CA VAL A 290 -41.10 5.80 -18.21
C VAL A 290 -39.58 5.73 -18.08
N ASN A 291 -38.96 6.78 -17.57
CA ASN A 291 -37.53 6.82 -17.26
C ASN A 291 -37.30 6.33 -15.83
N LEU A 292 -36.12 5.78 -15.56
CA LEU A 292 -35.65 5.57 -14.20
C LEU A 292 -35.11 6.89 -13.65
N ILE A 293 -35.82 7.48 -12.69
CA ILE A 293 -35.48 8.73 -12.03
C ILE A 293 -34.75 8.41 -10.73
N LEU A 294 -33.47 8.78 -10.64
CA LEU A 294 -32.61 8.55 -9.48
C LEU A 294 -32.42 9.85 -8.70
N GLY A 295 -32.70 9.86 -7.40
CA GLY A 295 -32.40 10.99 -6.53
C GLY A 295 -30.90 11.29 -6.47
N ALA A 296 -30.51 12.56 -6.61
CA ALA A 296 -29.10 12.95 -6.65
C ALA A 296 -28.34 12.73 -5.33
N GLY A 297 -29.03 12.77 -4.19
CA GLY A 297 -28.48 12.46 -2.86
C GLY A 297 -28.38 10.96 -2.55
N MET A 298 -28.75 10.08 -3.49
CA MET A 298 -28.62 8.63 -3.31
C MET A 298 -27.14 8.21 -3.22
N PRO A 299 -26.74 7.39 -2.22
CA PRO A 299 -25.41 6.81 -2.17
C PRO A 299 -25.11 5.92 -3.37
N LEU A 300 -23.84 5.86 -3.78
CA LEU A 300 -23.42 5.04 -4.93
C LEU A 300 -23.67 3.55 -4.71
N THR A 301 -23.51 3.04 -3.48
CA THR A 301 -23.80 1.64 -3.16
C THR A 301 -25.27 1.29 -3.42
N GLU A 302 -26.20 2.14 -2.98
CA GLU A 302 -27.64 1.90 -3.19
C GLU A 302 -28.02 1.98 -4.67
N MET A 303 -27.41 2.91 -5.42
CA MET A 303 -27.58 2.99 -6.88
C MET A 303 -27.13 1.70 -7.56
N MET A 304 -25.98 1.16 -7.16
CA MET A 304 -25.46 -0.09 -7.73
C MET A 304 -26.36 -1.29 -7.44
N GLU A 305 -26.88 -1.40 -6.21
CA GLU A 305 -27.83 -2.46 -5.84
C GLU A 305 -29.10 -2.38 -6.69
N LEU A 306 -29.65 -1.18 -6.86
CA LEU A 306 -30.81 -0.94 -7.72
C LEU A 306 -30.54 -1.30 -9.19
N PHE A 307 -29.34 -1.01 -9.70
CA PHE A 307 -28.96 -1.38 -11.07
C PHE A 307 -28.97 -2.89 -11.29
N MET A 308 -28.45 -3.66 -10.34
CA MET A 308 -28.50 -5.12 -10.41
C MET A 308 -29.92 -5.66 -10.34
N GLU A 309 -30.74 -5.11 -9.45
CA GLU A 309 -32.14 -5.50 -9.30
C GLU A 309 -32.92 -5.25 -10.60
N LEU A 310 -32.93 -4.01 -11.10
CA LEU A 310 -33.70 -3.65 -12.28
C LEU A 310 -33.20 -4.33 -13.56
N ALA A 311 -31.88 -4.50 -13.73
CA ALA A 311 -31.34 -5.21 -14.88
C ALA A 311 -31.83 -6.67 -14.99
N SER A 312 -32.19 -7.29 -13.85
CA SER A 312 -32.71 -8.66 -13.82
C SER A 312 -34.23 -8.75 -13.99
N GLN A 313 -34.97 -7.68 -13.70
CA GLN A 313 -36.43 -7.68 -13.67
C GLN A 313 -37.08 -6.95 -14.85
N LYS A 314 -36.36 -6.01 -15.48
CA LYS A 314 -36.87 -5.10 -16.51
C LYS A 314 -35.96 -5.14 -17.73
N GLU A 315 -36.45 -5.70 -18.83
CA GLU A 315 -35.68 -5.87 -20.07
C GLU A 315 -35.17 -4.52 -20.61
N GLU A 316 -36.01 -3.48 -20.52
CA GLU A 316 -35.71 -2.12 -20.96
C GLU A 316 -34.59 -1.42 -20.15
N PHE A 317 -34.18 -1.99 -19.02
CA PHE A 317 -33.08 -1.52 -18.16
C PHE A 317 -31.95 -2.55 -18.01
N SER A 318 -31.91 -3.59 -18.85
CA SER A 318 -30.85 -4.61 -18.83
C SER A 318 -29.43 -4.04 -18.97
N TYR A 319 -29.26 -2.89 -19.62
CA TYR A 319 -27.97 -2.19 -19.74
C TYR A 319 -27.38 -1.75 -18.38
N LEU A 320 -28.20 -1.60 -17.34
CA LEU A 320 -27.73 -1.24 -16.00
C LEU A 320 -26.78 -2.29 -15.41
N LYS A 321 -26.82 -3.54 -15.90
CA LYS A 321 -25.81 -4.55 -15.56
C LYS A 321 -24.40 -4.13 -15.99
N GLN A 322 -24.26 -3.54 -17.18
CA GLN A 322 -22.97 -3.00 -17.64
C GLN A 322 -22.53 -1.80 -16.80
N PHE A 323 -23.47 -0.97 -16.32
CA PHE A 323 -23.14 0.14 -15.42
C PHE A 323 -22.69 -0.37 -14.06
N TYR A 324 -23.33 -1.41 -13.52
CA TYR A 324 -22.89 -2.05 -12.28
C TYR A 324 -21.48 -2.60 -12.40
N ASP A 325 -21.19 -3.37 -13.46
CA ASP A 325 -19.87 -3.98 -13.67
C ASP A 325 -18.77 -2.92 -13.78
N HIS A 326 -19.07 -1.78 -14.42
CA HIS A 326 -18.17 -0.63 -14.46
C HIS A 326 -18.00 0.01 -13.08
N MET A 327 -19.10 0.27 -12.37
CA MET A 327 -19.12 0.92 -11.06
C MET A 327 -18.44 0.09 -9.95
N ASP A 328 -18.38 -1.23 -10.09
CA ASP A 328 -17.62 -2.09 -9.17
C ASP A 328 -16.12 -1.76 -9.17
N LEU A 329 -15.61 -1.26 -10.30
CA LEU A 329 -14.24 -0.77 -10.46
C LEU A 329 -14.06 0.69 -9.96
N VAL A 330 -15.14 1.38 -9.57
CA VAL A 330 -15.12 2.79 -9.18
C VAL A 330 -15.08 2.94 -7.68
N ALA A 331 -14.02 3.57 -7.18
CA ALA A 331 -13.76 3.75 -5.75
C ALA A 331 -13.84 2.40 -4.99
N HIS A 332 -14.14 2.48 -3.70
CA HIS A 332 -14.29 1.32 -2.82
C HIS A 332 -15.52 1.51 -1.92
N ILE A 333 -15.92 0.45 -1.20
CA ILE A 333 -17.18 0.40 -0.45
C ILE A 333 -17.34 1.59 0.52
N PRO A 334 -16.38 1.91 1.40
CA PRO A 334 -16.53 3.04 2.33
C PRO A 334 -16.77 4.40 1.65
N VAL A 335 -16.16 4.65 0.49
CA VAL A 335 -16.46 5.87 -0.30
C VAL A 335 -17.84 5.76 -0.96
N ARG A 336 -18.23 4.60 -1.50
CA ARG A 336 -19.53 4.42 -2.16
C ARG A 336 -20.72 4.48 -1.21
N ASN A 337 -20.54 4.10 0.07
CA ASN A 337 -21.60 4.09 1.08
C ASN A 337 -22.13 5.48 1.43
N ILE A 338 -21.32 6.53 1.25
CA ILE A 338 -21.70 7.91 1.58
C ILE A 338 -21.49 8.90 0.43
N GLY A 339 -20.66 8.54 -0.55
CA GLY A 339 -20.54 9.29 -1.81
C GLY A 339 -21.85 9.24 -2.56
N THR A 340 -22.32 10.39 -3.05
CA THR A 340 -23.63 10.54 -3.69
C THR A 340 -23.49 10.78 -5.20
N ILE A 341 -24.52 10.40 -5.97
CA ILE A 341 -24.60 10.67 -7.42
C ILE A 341 -24.36 12.16 -7.73
N GLY A 342 -25.12 13.04 -7.08
CA GLY A 342 -25.08 14.49 -7.25
C GLY A 342 -23.74 15.08 -6.83
N GLY A 343 -23.14 14.59 -5.74
CA GLY A 343 -21.79 15.00 -5.33
C GLY A 343 -20.72 14.69 -6.39
N ASN A 344 -20.81 13.53 -7.05
CA ASN A 344 -19.88 13.18 -8.14
C ASN A 344 -20.09 14.06 -9.38
N LEU A 345 -21.34 14.25 -9.81
CA LEU A 345 -21.66 15.09 -10.98
C LEU A 345 -21.37 16.57 -10.71
N PHE A 346 -21.61 17.06 -9.51
CA PHE A 346 -21.26 18.43 -9.12
C PHE A 346 -19.75 18.63 -9.08
N LEU A 347 -18.98 17.60 -8.69
CA LEU A 347 -17.52 17.66 -8.75
C LEU A 347 -17.03 17.83 -10.20
N LYS A 348 -17.63 17.10 -11.16
CA LYS A 348 -17.37 17.27 -12.60
C LYS A 348 -17.78 18.66 -13.09
N HIS A 349 -18.90 19.19 -12.60
CA HIS A 349 -19.38 20.52 -12.97
C HIS A 349 -18.37 21.62 -12.57
N ILE A 350 -17.87 21.60 -11.33
CA ILE A 350 -16.93 22.63 -10.85
C ILE A 350 -15.48 22.39 -11.32
N ASN A 351 -15.10 21.14 -11.58
CA ASN A 351 -13.79 20.72 -12.08
C ASN A 351 -13.99 19.89 -13.35
N ASN A 352 -14.03 20.54 -14.52
CA ASN A 352 -14.31 19.85 -15.78
C ASN A 352 -13.25 18.80 -16.14
N ASP A 353 -12.04 18.90 -15.60
CA ASP A 353 -10.95 17.93 -15.69
C ASP A 353 -11.16 16.67 -14.84
N PHE A 354 -12.09 16.68 -13.88
CA PHE A 354 -12.43 15.50 -13.09
C PHE A 354 -12.97 14.39 -14.00
N GLN A 355 -12.33 13.23 -13.98
CA GLN A 355 -12.70 12.10 -14.85
C GLN A 355 -13.78 11.25 -14.19
N SER A 356 -15.02 11.73 -14.27
CA SER A 356 -16.20 11.09 -13.68
C SER A 356 -16.65 9.87 -14.49
N ASP A 357 -16.52 8.68 -13.90
CA ASP A 357 -17.10 7.44 -14.43
C ASP A 357 -18.64 7.54 -14.50
N LEU A 358 -19.31 8.15 -13.52
CA LEU A 358 -20.77 8.32 -13.56
C LEU A 358 -21.24 9.20 -14.72
N PHE A 359 -20.56 10.33 -14.94
CA PHE A 359 -20.90 11.23 -16.05
C PHE A 359 -20.76 10.49 -17.39
N LEU A 360 -19.69 9.70 -17.55
CA LEU A 360 -19.49 8.87 -18.74
C LEU A 360 -20.62 7.86 -18.94
N LEU A 361 -20.97 7.10 -17.91
CA LEU A 361 -22.03 6.09 -17.99
C LEU A 361 -23.36 6.73 -18.37
N PHE A 362 -23.73 7.82 -17.70
CA PHE A 362 -24.99 8.51 -17.92
C PHE A 362 -25.07 9.18 -19.29
N GLU A 363 -23.96 9.75 -19.78
CA GLU A 363 -23.92 10.34 -21.13
C GLU A 363 -24.00 9.26 -22.23
N THR A 364 -23.42 8.08 -22.00
CA THR A 364 -23.45 6.95 -22.95
C THR A 364 -24.88 6.59 -23.40
N VAL A 365 -25.85 6.71 -22.49
CA VAL A 365 -27.27 6.39 -22.75
C VAL A 365 -28.14 7.63 -22.93
N GLY A 366 -27.57 8.83 -22.90
CA GLY A 366 -28.31 10.10 -23.08
C GLY A 366 -29.20 10.47 -21.89
N ALA A 367 -28.70 10.29 -20.66
CA ALA A 367 -29.40 10.70 -19.45
C ALA A 367 -29.66 12.23 -19.39
N MET A 368 -30.60 12.62 -18.55
CA MET A 368 -30.88 14.05 -18.26
C MET A 368 -30.75 14.35 -16.77
N ILE A 369 -30.35 15.58 -16.43
CA ILE A 369 -30.21 16.06 -15.06
C ILE A 369 -31.30 17.09 -14.78
N THR A 370 -32.00 16.93 -13.65
CA THR A 370 -32.94 17.93 -13.13
C THR A 370 -32.27 18.74 -12.03
N VAL A 371 -32.22 20.06 -12.20
CA VAL A 371 -31.72 21.02 -11.22
C VAL A 371 -32.90 21.82 -10.66
N VAL A 372 -32.88 22.13 -9.36
CA VAL A 372 -33.91 22.92 -8.69
C VAL A 372 -33.30 24.13 -7.98
N GLY A 373 -33.95 25.29 -8.09
CA GLY A 373 -33.58 26.54 -7.41
C GLY A 373 -34.65 27.01 -6.41
N SER A 374 -34.41 28.19 -5.80
CA SER A 374 -35.37 28.81 -4.89
C SER A 374 -36.74 29.03 -5.55
N GLY A 375 -37.82 28.61 -4.87
CA GLY A 375 -39.18 28.62 -5.41
C GLY A 375 -39.60 27.33 -6.13
N ASN A 376 -38.84 26.23 -5.98
CA ASN A 376 -39.12 24.91 -6.58
C ASN A 376 -39.21 24.90 -8.11
N LYS A 377 -38.55 25.86 -8.78
CA LYS A 377 -38.44 25.87 -10.23
C LYS A 377 -37.44 24.81 -10.68
N GLU A 378 -37.91 23.85 -11.48
CA GLU A 378 -37.07 22.79 -12.05
C GLU A 378 -36.60 23.17 -13.46
N GLU A 379 -35.33 22.86 -13.74
CA GLU A 379 -34.70 22.99 -15.04
C GLU A 379 -34.07 21.64 -15.40
N LYS A 380 -34.27 21.19 -16.64
CA LYS A 380 -33.70 19.92 -17.14
C LYS A 380 -32.60 20.22 -18.15
N PHE A 381 -31.49 19.51 -18.01
CA PHE A 381 -30.31 19.65 -18.86
C PHE A 381 -29.87 18.30 -19.40
N LYS A 382 -29.34 18.27 -20.62
CA LYS A 382 -28.43 17.18 -21.01
C LYS A 382 -27.12 17.32 -20.24
N LEU A 383 -26.39 16.23 -20.07
CA LEU A 383 -25.15 16.23 -19.27
C LEU A 383 -24.09 17.24 -19.76
N PRO A 384 -23.80 17.38 -21.07
CA PRO A 384 -22.85 18.39 -21.56
C PRO A 384 -23.32 19.82 -21.35
N GLU A 385 -24.65 20.06 -21.41
CA GLU A 385 -25.26 21.37 -21.15
C GLU A 385 -25.15 21.72 -19.66
N PHE A 386 -25.33 20.73 -18.78
CA PHE A 386 -25.20 20.88 -17.33
C PHE A 386 -23.80 21.35 -16.90
N LEU A 387 -22.73 20.94 -17.59
CA LEU A 387 -21.37 21.41 -17.27
C LEU A 387 -21.21 22.94 -17.38
N LYS A 388 -22.09 23.62 -18.12
CA LYS A 388 -22.08 25.07 -18.32
C LYS A 388 -23.21 25.79 -17.57
N ALA A 389 -24.08 25.05 -16.88
CA ALA A 389 -25.27 25.61 -16.24
C ALA A 389 -24.92 26.43 -14.98
N PRO A 390 -25.53 27.60 -14.73
CA PRO A 390 -25.29 28.36 -13.51
C PRO A 390 -25.92 27.67 -12.28
N MET A 391 -25.08 27.24 -11.33
CA MET A 391 -25.49 26.46 -10.16
C MET A 391 -25.60 27.25 -8.84
N LYS A 392 -25.31 28.55 -8.83
CA LYS A 392 -25.47 29.39 -7.63
C LYS A 392 -26.94 29.43 -7.19
N GLY A 393 -27.20 29.13 -5.92
CA GLY A 393 -28.54 29.04 -5.33
C GLY A 393 -29.38 27.84 -5.83
N LYS A 394 -28.75 26.86 -6.48
CA LYS A 394 -29.40 25.67 -7.04
C LYS A 394 -28.77 24.38 -6.53
N ILE A 395 -29.49 23.27 -6.67
CA ILE A 395 -29.04 21.92 -6.32
C ILE A 395 -29.49 20.92 -7.38
N ILE A 396 -28.70 19.87 -7.60
CA ILE A 396 -29.09 18.74 -8.45
C ILE A 396 -30.15 17.94 -7.69
N LYS A 397 -31.35 17.79 -8.25
CA LYS A 397 -32.46 17.06 -7.63
C LYS A 397 -32.42 15.58 -7.97
N ASN A 398 -32.38 15.25 -9.26
CA ASN A 398 -32.42 13.88 -9.76
C ASN A 398 -31.79 13.74 -11.16
N ILE A 399 -31.55 12.49 -11.54
CA ILE A 399 -31.03 12.05 -12.84
C ILE A 399 -32.08 11.15 -13.49
N MET A 400 -32.37 11.35 -14.77
CA MET A 400 -33.32 10.54 -15.54
C MET A 400 -32.55 9.63 -16.51
N LEU A 401 -32.62 8.32 -16.31
CA LEU A 401 -32.05 7.32 -17.21
C LEU A 401 -33.15 6.76 -18.14
N PRO A 402 -32.95 6.74 -19.47
CA PRO A 402 -33.98 6.31 -20.40
C PRO A 402 -34.13 4.78 -20.46
N PRO A 403 -35.34 4.27 -20.77
CA PRO A 403 -35.50 2.88 -21.17
C PRO A 403 -34.87 2.67 -22.55
N LEU A 404 -34.17 1.55 -22.73
CA LEU A 404 -33.57 1.17 -24.02
C LEU A 404 -34.34 -0.01 -24.63
N SER A 405 -34.53 0.00 -25.95
CA SER A 405 -35.19 -1.11 -26.65
C SER A 405 -34.23 -2.30 -26.86
N HIS A 406 -34.75 -3.46 -27.25
CA HIS A 406 -33.96 -4.63 -27.66
C HIS A 406 -33.03 -4.36 -28.86
N CYS A 407 -33.23 -3.25 -29.58
CA CYS A 407 -32.34 -2.81 -30.65
C CYS A 407 -31.13 -2.02 -30.14
N CYS A 408 -30.99 -1.80 -28.84
CA CYS A 408 -29.86 -1.08 -28.25
C CYS A 408 -28.87 -2.05 -27.59
N SER A 409 -27.60 -1.93 -27.95
CA SER A 409 -26.50 -2.64 -27.29
C SER A 409 -25.59 -1.64 -26.58
N VAL A 410 -25.26 -1.91 -25.33
CA VAL A 410 -24.38 -1.04 -24.51
C VAL A 410 -23.16 -1.82 -24.06
N LYS A 411 -21.98 -1.20 -24.17
CA LYS A 411 -20.75 -1.70 -23.58
C LYS A 411 -19.95 -0.55 -22.97
N THR A 412 -19.32 -0.79 -21.83
CA THR A 412 -18.45 0.20 -21.19
C THR A 412 -17.16 -0.46 -20.72
N TYR A 413 -16.09 0.33 -20.62
CA TYR A 413 -14.79 -0.13 -20.16
C TYR A 413 -14.15 0.91 -19.26
N LYS A 414 -13.36 0.43 -18.29
CA LYS A 414 -12.51 1.24 -17.43
C LYS A 414 -11.15 0.55 -17.30
N ILE A 415 -10.12 1.15 -17.89
CA ILE A 415 -8.75 0.66 -17.82
C ILE A 415 -8.03 1.42 -16.71
N MET A 416 -7.31 0.71 -15.86
CA MET A 416 -6.73 1.24 -14.62
C MET A 416 -5.29 0.74 -14.47
N PRO A 417 -4.43 1.45 -13.72
CA PRO A 417 -3.07 0.99 -13.44
C PRO A 417 -2.99 -0.25 -12.53
N ARG A 418 -4.11 -0.65 -11.90
CA ARG A 418 -4.27 -1.86 -11.08
C ARG A 418 -5.74 -2.29 -11.05
N SER A 419 -6.05 -3.45 -10.46
CA SER A 419 -7.35 -4.12 -10.59
C SER A 419 -8.56 -3.40 -9.98
N GLN A 420 -8.37 -2.57 -8.94
CA GLN A 420 -9.47 -1.80 -8.32
C GLN A 420 -8.95 -0.56 -7.57
N ASN A 421 -9.86 0.35 -7.20
CA ASN A 421 -9.57 1.55 -6.40
C ASN A 421 -8.47 2.42 -7.03
N ALA A 422 -8.56 2.59 -8.35
CA ALA A 422 -7.72 3.49 -9.12
C ALA A 422 -8.60 4.30 -10.09
N HIS A 423 -8.12 5.48 -10.47
CA HIS A 423 -8.75 6.26 -11.51
C HIS A 423 -8.51 5.60 -12.87
N ALA A 424 -9.40 5.92 -13.82
CA ALA A 424 -9.28 5.38 -15.16
C ALA A 424 -8.11 6.04 -15.89
N VAL A 425 -7.24 5.23 -16.48
CA VAL A 425 -6.31 5.69 -17.53
C VAL A 425 -7.12 6.16 -18.74
N VAL A 426 -8.06 5.33 -19.17
CA VAL A 426 -9.14 5.66 -20.11
C VAL A 426 -10.38 4.91 -19.67
N ASN A 427 -11.50 5.60 -19.60
CA ASN A 427 -12.83 5.02 -19.51
C ASN A 427 -13.60 5.34 -20.79
N ALA A 428 -14.46 4.41 -21.22
CA ALA A 428 -15.14 4.49 -22.49
C ALA A 428 -16.55 3.91 -22.40
N GLY A 429 -17.48 4.52 -23.13
CA GLY A 429 -18.87 4.10 -23.25
C GLY A 429 -19.29 4.00 -24.70
N PHE A 430 -19.93 2.89 -25.06
CA PHE A 430 -20.38 2.57 -26.41
C PHE A 430 -21.84 2.16 -26.35
N MET A 431 -22.70 2.85 -27.10
CA MET A 431 -24.09 2.47 -27.31
C MET A 431 -24.39 2.43 -28.81
N PHE A 432 -24.93 1.32 -29.28
CA PHE A 432 -25.36 1.11 -30.65
C PHE A 432 -26.85 0.87 -30.70
N LYS A 433 -27.59 1.71 -31.41
CA LYS A 433 -29.01 1.55 -31.69
C LYS A 433 -29.18 1.07 -33.13
N PHE A 434 -29.69 -0.14 -33.30
CA PHE A 434 -29.97 -0.75 -34.59
C PHE A 434 -31.38 -0.38 -35.07
N LYS A 435 -31.57 -0.37 -36.39
CA LYS A 435 -32.90 -0.33 -36.99
C LYS A 435 -33.64 -1.63 -36.65
N GLN A 436 -34.95 -1.56 -36.46
CA GLN A 436 -35.75 -2.73 -36.08
C GLN A 436 -35.58 -3.88 -37.08
N ASN A 437 -35.31 -5.09 -36.58
CA ASN A 437 -35.04 -6.30 -37.37
C ASN A 437 -33.92 -6.14 -38.42
N SER A 438 -32.92 -5.31 -38.13
CA SER A 438 -31.80 -5.03 -39.03
C SER A 438 -30.49 -4.99 -38.26
N GLU A 439 -29.39 -5.31 -38.94
CA GLU A 439 -28.03 -5.17 -38.40
C GLU A 439 -27.43 -3.79 -38.72
N ILE A 440 -28.24 -2.90 -39.29
CA ILE A 440 -27.85 -1.55 -39.67
C ILE A 440 -28.08 -0.57 -38.51
N LEU A 441 -27.07 0.26 -38.21
CA LEU A 441 -27.17 1.28 -37.17
C LEU A 441 -28.10 2.42 -37.57
N GLU A 442 -29.00 2.78 -36.65
CA GLU A 442 -29.77 4.02 -36.64
C GLU A 442 -29.00 5.13 -35.94
N LYS A 443 -28.32 4.82 -34.83
CA LYS A 443 -27.53 5.77 -34.04
C LYS A 443 -26.39 5.05 -33.32
N ALA A 444 -25.26 5.73 -33.19
CA ALA A 444 -24.16 5.34 -32.30
C ALA A 444 -23.92 6.44 -31.26
N THR A 445 -23.41 6.07 -30.09
CA THR A 445 -22.88 6.98 -29.07
C THR A 445 -21.58 6.39 -28.56
N ILE A 446 -20.49 7.13 -28.74
CA ILE A 446 -19.12 6.72 -28.45
C ILE A 446 -18.46 7.85 -27.67
N VAL A 447 -18.29 7.61 -26.37
CA VAL A 447 -17.79 8.62 -25.44
C VAL A 447 -16.57 8.13 -24.68
N TYR A 448 -15.67 9.06 -24.38
CA TYR A 448 -14.44 8.78 -23.65
C TYR A 448 -14.20 9.82 -22.55
N GLY A 449 -13.68 9.34 -21.42
CA GLY A 449 -13.00 10.18 -20.44
C GLY A 449 -11.51 9.88 -20.39
N SER A 450 -10.80 10.72 -19.65
CA SER A 450 -9.34 10.74 -19.53
C SER A 450 -8.61 10.84 -20.88
N ILE A 451 -9.20 11.44 -21.91
CA ILE A 451 -8.51 11.74 -23.19
C ILE A 451 -7.96 13.17 -23.16
N SER A 452 -8.78 14.13 -22.80
CA SER A 452 -8.38 15.51 -22.54
C SER A 452 -9.05 16.01 -21.26
N PRO A 453 -8.73 17.22 -20.77
CA PRO A 453 -9.45 17.82 -19.65
C PRO A 453 -10.96 17.93 -19.91
N THR A 454 -11.38 18.06 -21.17
CA THR A 454 -12.80 18.08 -21.56
C THR A 454 -13.33 16.68 -21.86
N PHE A 455 -14.62 16.44 -21.60
CA PHE A 455 -15.28 15.18 -21.97
C PHE A 455 -15.38 15.03 -23.50
N VAL A 456 -15.14 13.84 -24.04
CA VAL A 456 -14.99 13.61 -25.49
C VAL A 456 -16.11 12.75 -26.03
N HIS A 457 -16.75 13.22 -27.11
CA HIS A 457 -17.56 12.42 -28.04
C HIS A 457 -16.76 12.17 -29.32
N ALA A 458 -16.79 10.94 -29.82
CA ALA A 458 -16.26 10.61 -31.14
C ALA A 458 -17.34 10.84 -32.22
N ALA A 459 -17.83 12.07 -32.33
CA ALA A 459 -18.99 12.45 -33.15
C ALA A 459 -18.80 12.13 -34.64
N LYS A 460 -17.59 12.28 -35.19
CA LYS A 460 -17.30 11.92 -36.59
C LYS A 460 -17.38 10.41 -36.79
N THR A 461 -16.82 9.64 -35.85
CA THR A 461 -16.92 8.18 -35.86
C THR A 461 -18.38 7.72 -35.73
N GLU A 462 -19.16 8.36 -34.85
CA GLU A 462 -20.60 8.11 -34.72
C GLU A 462 -21.34 8.35 -36.05
N GLU A 463 -21.06 9.46 -36.74
CA GLU A 463 -21.70 9.82 -38.00
C GLU A 463 -21.41 8.82 -39.12
N VAL A 464 -20.16 8.39 -39.28
CA VAL A 464 -19.79 7.44 -40.36
C VAL A 464 -20.34 6.04 -40.15
N LEU A 465 -20.74 5.69 -38.93
CA LEU A 465 -21.36 4.40 -38.58
C LEU A 465 -22.86 4.34 -38.88
N VAL A 466 -23.54 5.49 -38.92
CA VAL A 466 -24.99 5.55 -39.21
C VAL A 466 -25.26 4.96 -40.59
N GLY A 467 -26.25 4.06 -40.66
CA GLY A 467 -26.63 3.41 -41.91
C GLY A 467 -25.74 2.24 -42.34
N LYS A 468 -24.82 1.76 -41.50
CA LYS A 468 -23.93 0.61 -41.77
C LYS A 468 -24.08 -0.52 -40.75
N ASP A 469 -23.63 -1.72 -41.13
CA ASP A 469 -23.43 -2.84 -40.22
C ASP A 469 -22.04 -2.72 -39.56
N PRO A 470 -21.95 -2.51 -38.24
CA PRO A 470 -20.68 -2.31 -37.54
C PRO A 470 -19.85 -3.59 -37.43
N TYR A 471 -20.41 -4.74 -37.82
CA TYR A 471 -19.80 -6.07 -37.70
C TYR A 471 -19.24 -6.61 -39.03
N THR A 472 -18.92 -5.72 -39.98
CA THR A 472 -18.12 -6.08 -41.17
C THR A 472 -16.71 -5.49 -41.07
N ASP A 473 -15.72 -6.15 -41.67
CA ASP A 473 -14.33 -5.67 -41.63
C ASP A 473 -14.18 -4.29 -42.30
N GLU A 474 -14.95 -4.01 -43.36
CA GLU A 474 -14.92 -2.72 -44.05
C GLU A 474 -15.41 -1.59 -43.15
N THR A 475 -16.53 -1.79 -42.45
CA THR A 475 -17.09 -0.79 -41.53
C THR A 475 -16.21 -0.62 -40.29
N LEU A 476 -15.68 -1.73 -39.75
CA LEU A 476 -14.73 -1.70 -38.64
C LEU A 476 -13.49 -0.87 -38.99
N GLN A 477 -12.84 -1.14 -40.13
CA GLN A 477 -11.63 -0.43 -40.55
C GLN A 477 -11.90 1.05 -40.84
N LEU A 478 -13.04 1.37 -41.45
CA LEU A 478 -13.45 2.77 -41.63
C LEU A 478 -13.59 3.49 -40.28
N ALA A 479 -14.32 2.90 -39.33
CA ALA A 479 -14.54 3.49 -38.01
C ALA A 479 -13.23 3.64 -37.22
N LEU A 480 -12.35 2.63 -37.25
CA LEU A 480 -11.04 2.68 -36.60
C LEU A 480 -10.17 3.82 -37.13
N LYS A 481 -10.13 4.01 -38.46
CA LYS A 481 -9.38 5.10 -39.08
C LYS A 481 -9.95 6.47 -38.71
N THR A 482 -11.27 6.64 -38.80
CA THR A 482 -11.93 7.89 -38.42
C THR A 482 -11.69 8.21 -36.95
N LEU A 483 -11.76 7.21 -36.07
CA LEU A 483 -11.53 7.38 -34.65
C LEU A 483 -10.08 7.74 -34.32
N ASP A 484 -9.10 7.11 -34.97
CA ASP A 484 -7.69 7.47 -34.80
C ASP A 484 -7.42 8.93 -35.23
N GLU A 485 -8.05 9.41 -36.30
CA GLU A 485 -7.93 10.82 -36.73
C GLU A 485 -8.67 11.78 -35.79
N GLU A 486 -9.74 11.34 -35.13
CA GLU A 486 -10.59 12.16 -34.26
C GLU A 486 -10.07 12.28 -32.82
N ILE A 487 -9.53 11.21 -32.25
CA ILE A 487 -9.06 11.17 -30.85
C ILE A 487 -7.70 11.86 -30.73
N ASN A 488 -7.68 12.99 -30.02
CA ASN A 488 -6.50 13.81 -29.80
C ASN A 488 -6.30 14.13 -28.31
N PRO A 489 -5.62 13.26 -27.55
CA PRO A 489 -5.32 13.49 -26.14
C PRO A 489 -4.22 14.52 -25.91
N GLU A 490 -4.29 15.24 -24.79
CA GLU A 490 -3.27 16.20 -24.32
C GLU A 490 -2.33 15.55 -23.31
N GLU A 491 -1.03 15.84 -23.32
CA GLU A 491 -0.11 15.35 -22.28
C GLU A 491 -0.51 15.88 -20.90
N ALA A 492 -0.61 14.98 -19.92
CA ALA A 492 -1.10 15.31 -18.58
C ALA A 492 -0.39 14.51 -17.47
N PRO A 493 0.94 14.63 -17.29
CA PRO A 493 1.63 13.96 -16.19
C PRO A 493 0.97 14.27 -14.82
N PRO A 494 0.80 13.28 -13.92
CA PRO A 494 1.37 11.93 -13.96
C PRO A 494 0.54 10.89 -14.71
N GLU A 495 -0.50 11.28 -15.46
CA GLU A 495 -1.28 10.33 -16.26
C GLU A 495 -0.41 9.70 -17.36
N PRO A 496 -0.77 8.49 -17.83
CA PRO A 496 -0.08 7.86 -18.95
C PRO A 496 -0.08 8.74 -20.22
N SER A 497 0.90 8.51 -21.09
CA SER A 497 1.18 9.35 -22.25
C SER A 497 -0.06 9.55 -23.14
N ALA A 498 -0.11 10.70 -23.82
CA ALA A 498 -1.16 10.96 -24.80
C ALA A 498 -1.15 9.88 -25.91
N ALA A 499 0.03 9.44 -26.33
CA ALA A 499 0.19 8.39 -27.33
C ALA A 499 -0.50 7.07 -26.92
N TYR A 500 -0.29 6.61 -25.69
CA TYR A 500 -0.95 5.40 -25.19
C TYR A 500 -2.46 5.59 -25.10
N ARG A 501 -2.92 6.69 -24.50
CA ARG A 501 -4.37 6.94 -24.31
C ARG A 501 -5.13 7.02 -25.64
N LYS A 502 -4.50 7.59 -26.68
CA LYS A 502 -5.05 7.59 -28.05
C LYS A 502 -5.25 6.17 -28.58
N LYS A 503 -4.18 5.37 -28.59
CA LYS A 503 -4.23 4.00 -29.10
C LYS A 503 -5.14 3.10 -28.27
N LEU A 504 -5.19 3.31 -26.96
CA LEU A 504 -6.09 2.60 -26.06
C LEU A 504 -7.55 2.91 -26.37
N ALA A 505 -7.91 4.17 -26.65
CA ALA A 505 -9.27 4.53 -27.05
C ALA A 505 -9.73 3.76 -28.30
N VAL A 506 -8.85 3.66 -29.30
CA VAL A 506 -9.09 2.88 -30.53
C VAL A 506 -9.22 1.39 -30.22
N ALA A 507 -8.33 0.83 -29.39
CA ALA A 507 -8.39 -0.56 -28.99
C ALA A 507 -9.67 -0.90 -28.20
N LEU A 508 -10.16 0.03 -27.35
CA LEU A 508 -11.41 -0.13 -26.61
C LEU A 508 -12.64 -0.13 -27.52
N TYR A 509 -12.63 0.65 -28.61
CA TYR A 509 -13.68 0.58 -29.61
C TYR A 509 -13.70 -0.81 -30.27
N TYR A 510 -12.55 -1.32 -30.71
CA TYR A 510 -12.47 -2.68 -31.26
C TYR A 510 -12.91 -3.73 -30.23
N LYS A 511 -12.53 -3.57 -28.97
CA LYS A 511 -12.98 -4.41 -27.85
C LYS A 511 -14.51 -4.44 -27.73
N ALA A 512 -15.15 -3.27 -27.84
CA ALA A 512 -16.60 -3.15 -27.83
C ALA A 512 -17.23 -3.88 -29.02
N ILE A 513 -16.68 -3.73 -30.23
CA ILE A 513 -17.12 -4.46 -31.41
C ILE A 513 -17.03 -5.96 -31.18
N LEU A 514 -15.89 -6.48 -30.72
CA LEU A 514 -15.73 -7.92 -30.42
C LEU A 514 -16.73 -8.42 -29.36
N SER A 515 -17.01 -7.60 -28.34
CA SER A 515 -17.95 -7.97 -27.27
C SER A 515 -19.40 -7.98 -27.72
N LEU A 516 -19.79 -7.13 -28.67
CA LEU A 516 -21.17 -6.96 -29.12
C LEU A 516 -21.47 -7.73 -30.42
N CYS A 517 -20.42 -8.15 -31.15
CA CYS A 517 -20.56 -8.89 -32.40
C CYS A 517 -21.20 -10.27 -32.17
N PRO A 518 -22.23 -10.62 -32.95
CA PRO A 518 -22.79 -11.98 -32.93
C PRO A 518 -21.73 -13.05 -33.19
N SER A 519 -21.75 -14.14 -32.41
CA SER A 519 -20.69 -15.17 -32.46
C SER A 519 -20.53 -15.85 -33.83
N ASN A 520 -21.55 -15.85 -34.68
CA ASN A 520 -21.50 -16.37 -36.06
C ASN A 520 -20.83 -15.42 -37.07
N LYS A 521 -20.57 -14.16 -36.69
CA LYS A 521 -19.92 -13.15 -37.54
C LYS A 521 -18.45 -12.91 -37.19
N MET A 522 -17.96 -13.50 -36.10
CA MET A 522 -16.60 -13.31 -35.59
C MET A 522 -15.85 -14.64 -35.55
N ASN A 523 -14.59 -14.62 -35.98
CA ASN A 523 -13.68 -15.76 -35.80
C ASN A 523 -13.40 -15.97 -34.30
N SER A 524 -13.59 -17.20 -33.82
CA SER A 524 -13.39 -17.57 -32.41
C SER A 524 -12.00 -17.19 -31.86
N TYR A 525 -11.00 -17.12 -32.73
CA TYR A 525 -9.63 -16.72 -32.40
C TYR A 525 -9.52 -15.29 -31.82
N TYR A 526 -10.43 -14.37 -32.21
CA TYR A 526 -10.46 -12.99 -31.70
C TYR A 526 -11.39 -12.81 -30.49
N LYS A 527 -12.23 -13.80 -30.18
CA LYS A 527 -13.32 -13.68 -29.19
C LYS A 527 -12.84 -13.22 -27.81
N SER A 528 -11.70 -13.72 -27.36
CA SER A 528 -11.13 -13.38 -26.05
C SER A 528 -10.73 -11.92 -25.91
N GLY A 529 -10.60 -11.18 -27.02
CA GLY A 529 -10.37 -9.74 -27.01
C GLY A 529 -11.54 -8.93 -26.47
N GLY A 530 -12.79 -9.37 -26.68
CA GLY A 530 -13.99 -8.60 -26.32
C GLY A 530 -14.28 -8.54 -24.81
N GLU A 531 -13.90 -9.57 -24.07
CA GLU A 531 -14.11 -9.66 -22.62
C GLU A 531 -13.05 -8.87 -21.84
N ALA A 532 -13.40 -8.39 -20.64
CA ALA A 532 -12.39 -7.92 -19.68
C ALA A 532 -11.71 -9.14 -19.03
N ILE A 533 -10.45 -9.01 -18.62
CA ILE A 533 -9.78 -10.06 -17.84
C ILE A 533 -10.56 -10.28 -16.53
N LYS A 534 -10.90 -11.52 -16.22
CA LYS A 534 -11.65 -11.89 -15.01
C LYS A 534 -10.71 -12.63 -14.07
N ARG A 535 -10.49 -12.06 -12.90
CA ARG A 535 -9.70 -12.71 -11.85
C ARG A 535 -10.47 -13.89 -11.24
N HIS A 536 -9.76 -14.97 -10.96
CA HIS A 536 -10.31 -16.13 -10.26
C HIS A 536 -10.35 -15.92 -8.73
N LYS A 537 -11.19 -16.69 -8.02
CA LYS A 537 -11.20 -16.71 -6.54
C LYS A 537 -9.80 -17.06 -6.04
N SER A 538 -9.24 -16.24 -5.14
CA SER A 538 -7.86 -16.46 -4.69
C SER A 538 -7.76 -17.66 -3.75
N LYS A 539 -6.61 -18.33 -3.77
CA LYS A 539 -6.26 -19.42 -2.86
C LYS A 539 -4.76 -19.43 -2.60
N GLY A 540 -4.34 -20.13 -1.56
CA GLY A 540 -2.92 -20.31 -1.28
C GLY A 540 -2.60 -21.62 -0.59
N MET A 541 -1.32 -21.98 -0.61
CA MET A 541 -0.79 -23.18 0.03
C MET A 541 0.57 -22.86 0.64
N GLN A 542 0.79 -23.35 1.86
CA GLN A 542 2.06 -23.22 2.56
C GLN A 542 2.54 -24.60 2.97
N SER A 543 3.80 -24.93 2.69
CA SER A 543 4.39 -26.22 3.00
C SER A 543 5.73 -26.03 3.72
N TYR A 544 5.80 -26.48 4.97
CA TYR A 544 6.97 -26.39 5.83
C TYR A 544 6.96 -27.54 6.85
N GLU A 545 8.14 -27.87 7.37
CA GLU A 545 8.33 -28.91 8.39
C GLU A 545 8.54 -28.26 9.76
N THR A 546 8.08 -28.94 10.83
CA THR A 546 8.33 -28.53 12.21
C THR A 546 8.74 -29.69 13.09
N ASP A 547 9.48 -29.40 14.16
CA ASP A 547 9.95 -30.41 15.13
C ASP A 547 9.40 -30.13 16.53
N LYS A 548 8.46 -30.99 16.98
CA LYS A 548 7.82 -30.87 18.30
C LYS A 548 8.79 -30.98 19.47
N THR A 549 9.95 -31.61 19.29
CA THR A 549 10.96 -31.73 20.36
C THR A 549 11.69 -30.42 20.62
N LEU A 550 11.60 -29.46 19.70
CA LEU A 550 12.19 -28.14 19.81
C LEU A 550 11.19 -27.09 20.30
N TRP A 551 9.90 -27.39 20.36
CA TRP A 551 8.88 -26.40 20.73
C TRP A 551 9.17 -25.78 22.12
N PRO A 552 9.01 -24.45 22.29
CA PRO A 552 8.38 -23.52 21.35
C PRO A 552 9.30 -22.98 20.23
N LEU A 553 10.57 -23.35 20.16
CA LEU A 553 11.43 -23.05 19.00
C LEU A 553 10.88 -23.78 17.76
N ASN A 554 10.77 -23.09 16.63
CA ASN A 554 10.20 -23.64 15.38
C ASN A 554 8.70 -24.05 15.48
N GLN A 555 8.04 -23.80 16.60
CA GLN A 555 6.58 -23.94 16.69
C GLN A 555 5.90 -22.89 15.80
N PRO A 556 4.91 -23.28 14.97
CA PRO A 556 4.12 -22.33 14.19
C PRO A 556 3.14 -21.62 15.13
N VAL A 557 3.59 -20.50 15.70
CA VAL A 557 2.78 -19.67 16.61
C VAL A 557 2.38 -18.37 15.91
N PRO A 558 1.17 -17.85 16.17
CA PRO A 558 0.84 -16.50 15.78
C PRO A 558 1.81 -15.51 16.41
N LYS A 559 2.03 -14.38 15.73
CA LYS A 559 2.81 -13.28 16.30
C LYS A 559 2.25 -12.88 17.67
N ILE A 560 3.11 -12.72 18.69
CA ILE A 560 2.69 -12.44 20.08
C ILE A 560 1.92 -11.12 20.23
N GLU A 561 2.14 -10.14 19.34
CA GLU A 561 1.38 -8.89 19.30
C GLU A 561 0.10 -8.94 18.46
N ALA A 562 -0.23 -10.06 17.80
CA ALA A 562 -1.29 -10.11 16.81
C ALA A 562 -2.66 -9.69 17.37
N LEU A 563 -3.04 -10.20 18.54
CA LEU A 563 -4.33 -9.87 19.17
C LEU A 563 -4.43 -8.39 19.56
N VAL A 564 -3.36 -7.81 20.13
CA VAL A 564 -3.33 -6.38 20.49
C VAL A 564 -3.30 -5.48 19.25
N GLN A 565 -2.76 -5.95 18.12
CA GLN A 565 -2.86 -5.24 16.84
C GLN A 565 -4.28 -5.30 16.28
N CYS A 566 -4.92 -6.47 16.30
CA CYS A 566 -6.29 -6.67 15.81
C CYS A 566 -7.35 -5.92 16.63
N SER A 567 -7.11 -5.69 17.92
CA SER A 567 -8.00 -4.91 18.79
C SER A 567 -7.70 -3.41 18.84
N GLY A 568 -6.63 -2.95 18.16
CA GLY A 568 -6.20 -1.55 18.18
C GLY A 568 -5.46 -1.12 19.45
N GLU A 569 -5.19 -2.04 20.38
CA GLU A 569 -4.46 -1.79 21.63
C GLU A 569 -2.94 -1.65 21.45
N ALA A 570 -2.42 -2.00 20.27
CA ALA A 570 -1.04 -1.75 19.90
C ALA A 570 -0.78 -0.24 19.75
N VAL A 571 0.09 0.29 20.60
CA VAL A 571 0.53 1.69 20.64
C VAL A 571 1.69 1.93 19.67
N PHE A 572 1.50 2.82 18.70
CA PHE A 572 2.56 3.39 17.85
C PHE A 572 2.98 4.78 18.36
N ALA A 573 3.99 5.42 17.76
CA ALA A 573 4.48 6.72 18.25
C ALA A 573 3.36 7.78 18.29
N ASN A 574 2.51 7.82 17.25
CA ASN A 574 1.37 8.75 17.21
C ASN A 574 0.23 8.40 18.19
N ASP A 575 0.26 7.22 18.81
CA ASP A 575 -0.77 6.79 19.75
C ASP A 575 -0.43 7.10 21.21
N LEU A 576 0.75 7.68 21.47
CA LEU A 576 1.11 8.12 22.81
C LEU A 576 0.12 9.18 23.31
N PRO A 577 -0.39 9.06 24.55
CA PRO A 577 -1.30 10.04 25.14
C PRO A 577 -0.78 11.47 25.01
N THR A 578 -1.70 12.39 24.75
CA THR A 578 -1.41 13.81 24.59
C THR A 578 -1.05 14.42 25.95
N GLN A 579 -0.02 15.27 26.01
CA GLN A 579 0.32 16.03 27.21
C GLN A 579 -0.29 17.43 27.18
N ALA A 580 -0.50 18.01 28.37
CA ALA A 580 -0.94 19.39 28.48
C ALA A 580 0.08 20.33 27.82
N ASN A 581 -0.40 21.24 26.96
CA ASN A 581 0.42 22.18 26.19
C ASN A 581 1.39 21.52 25.19
N GLU A 582 1.16 20.27 24.80
CA GLU A 582 1.87 19.62 23.69
C GLU A 582 1.70 20.42 22.39
N VAL A 583 2.75 20.49 21.58
CA VAL A 583 2.78 21.21 20.31
C VAL A 583 3.05 20.27 19.14
N PHE A 584 2.68 20.71 17.95
CA PHE A 584 2.86 20.00 16.69
C PHE A 584 3.78 20.77 15.76
N ALA A 585 4.73 20.07 15.14
CA ALA A 585 5.68 20.63 14.19
C ALA A 585 5.39 20.15 12.76
N ALA A 586 5.63 21.03 11.78
CA ALA A 586 5.57 20.72 10.35
C ALA A 586 6.75 21.37 9.61
N PHE A 587 7.24 20.71 8.57
CA PHE A 587 8.26 21.29 7.69
C PHE A 587 7.67 22.35 6.77
N VAL A 588 8.37 23.47 6.63
CA VAL A 588 8.26 24.37 5.49
C VAL A 588 9.27 23.91 4.44
N THR A 589 8.79 23.60 3.24
CA THR A 589 9.59 23.03 2.16
C THR A 589 9.96 24.06 1.09
N ALA A 590 11.15 23.92 0.51
CA ALA A 590 11.61 24.72 -0.61
C ALA A 590 11.01 24.23 -1.93
N ASP A 591 9.88 24.82 -2.32
CA ASP A 591 9.08 24.42 -3.49
C ASP A 591 9.56 25.13 -4.78
N VAL A 592 10.87 25.11 -5.03
CA VAL A 592 11.54 25.76 -6.19
C VAL A 592 12.63 24.86 -6.78
N ASN A 593 13.10 25.19 -7.98
CA ASN A 593 14.16 24.46 -8.66
C ASN A 593 15.46 24.39 -7.84
N ALA A 594 16.16 23.25 -7.96
CA ALA A 594 17.49 23.05 -7.41
C ALA A 594 18.50 24.13 -7.87
N GLY A 595 19.41 24.49 -6.98
CA GLY A 595 20.38 25.57 -7.13
C GLY A 595 19.90 26.94 -6.64
N SER A 596 18.62 27.09 -6.29
CA SER A 596 18.07 28.33 -5.72
C SER A 596 18.69 28.63 -4.34
N ILE A 597 18.85 29.92 -4.00
CA ILE A 597 19.53 30.36 -2.77
C ILE A 597 18.52 31.07 -1.87
N ILE A 598 18.31 30.53 -0.67
CA ILE A 598 17.44 31.11 0.36
C ILE A 598 18.08 32.38 0.93
N LYS A 599 17.26 33.42 1.10
CA LYS A 599 17.62 34.68 1.75
C LYS A 599 17.01 34.77 3.15
N ASP A 600 15.70 34.57 3.24
CA ASP A 600 14.91 34.80 4.45
C ASP A 600 13.52 34.14 4.33
N PHE A 601 12.69 34.25 5.36
CA PHE A 601 11.33 33.70 5.41
C PHE A 601 10.31 34.76 5.85
N ASP A 602 9.20 34.89 5.13
CA ASP A 602 8.04 35.67 5.56
C ASP A 602 6.96 34.76 6.15
N THR A 603 6.76 34.90 7.46
CA THR A 603 5.84 34.09 8.27
C THR A 603 4.54 34.84 8.59
N THR A 604 4.37 36.07 8.09
CA THR A 604 3.28 36.99 8.49
C THR A 604 1.89 36.37 8.35
N GLU A 605 1.59 35.72 7.23
CA GLU A 605 0.29 35.07 7.02
C GLU A 605 0.12 33.81 7.88
N ALA A 606 1.20 33.08 8.13
CA ALA A 606 1.16 31.88 8.96
C ALA A 606 0.80 32.23 10.42
N PHE A 607 1.42 33.27 11.00
CA PHE A 607 1.14 33.72 12.38
C PHE A 607 -0.24 34.37 12.57
N LYS A 608 -0.97 34.69 11.48
CA LYS A 608 -2.39 35.09 11.58
C LYS A 608 -3.32 33.90 11.87
N LEU A 609 -2.87 32.67 11.63
CA LEU A 609 -3.63 31.48 11.99
C LEU A 609 -3.60 31.29 13.52
N PRO A 610 -4.77 31.24 14.19
CA PRO A 610 -4.82 30.92 15.61
C PRO A 610 -4.17 29.55 15.88
N GLY A 611 -3.36 29.50 16.94
CA GLY A 611 -2.66 28.28 17.37
C GLY A 611 -1.23 28.16 16.87
N VAL A 612 -0.77 28.98 15.92
CA VAL A 612 0.66 29.03 15.53
C VAL A 612 1.46 29.72 16.63
N THR A 613 2.54 29.08 17.10
CA THR A 613 3.30 29.53 18.28
C THR A 613 4.77 29.84 18.01
N ALA A 614 5.41 29.17 17.05
CA ALA A 614 6.84 29.39 16.77
C ALA A 614 7.21 29.03 15.33
N PHE A 615 8.35 29.55 14.89
CA PHE A 615 8.98 29.27 13.61
C PHE A 615 10.49 29.20 13.81
N TYR A 616 11.12 28.15 13.30
CA TYR A 616 12.55 27.88 13.45
C TYR A 616 13.20 27.55 12.11
N THR A 617 14.43 28.00 11.94
CA THR A 617 15.26 27.83 10.74
C THR A 617 16.53 27.06 11.10
N ALA A 618 17.41 26.83 10.12
CA ALA A 618 18.72 26.24 10.37
C ALA A 618 19.57 27.04 11.40
N ALA A 619 19.34 28.35 11.55
CA ALA A 619 20.06 29.20 12.50
C ALA A 619 19.67 28.96 13.96
N ASP A 620 18.53 28.31 14.21
CA ASP A 620 18.05 28.00 15.56
C ASP A 620 18.61 26.68 16.09
N ILE A 621 19.32 25.90 15.27
CA ILE A 621 19.96 24.63 15.65
C ILE A 621 21.24 24.96 16.47
N PRO A 622 21.32 24.59 17.76
CA PRO A 622 22.45 24.99 18.61
C PRO A 622 23.80 24.33 18.26
N GLY A 623 23.75 23.15 17.66
CA GLY A 623 24.91 22.36 17.24
C GLY A 623 24.95 22.19 15.72
N ASP A 624 25.27 20.98 15.27
CA ASP A 624 25.44 20.71 13.86
C ASP A 624 24.08 20.53 13.16
N ASN A 625 23.84 21.26 12.07
CA ASN A 625 22.65 21.09 11.23
C ASN A 625 22.75 19.81 10.38
N ILE A 626 22.89 18.64 11.01
CA ILE A 626 23.16 17.36 10.36
C ILE A 626 22.31 16.26 11.00
N PHE A 627 21.63 15.44 10.19
CA PHE A 627 20.91 14.24 10.67
C PHE A 627 21.59 12.91 10.30
N THR A 628 22.69 12.97 9.54
CA THR A 628 23.51 11.82 9.12
C THR A 628 24.97 12.01 9.57
N PRO A 629 25.23 12.00 10.88
CA PRO A 629 26.56 12.30 11.40
C PRO A 629 27.59 11.25 10.99
N ALA A 630 28.76 11.70 10.54
CA ALA A 630 29.81 10.86 9.94
C ALA A 630 30.52 9.92 10.93
N ASN A 631 30.27 10.07 12.24
CA ASN A 631 30.77 9.15 13.27
C ASN A 631 29.84 7.95 13.51
N ILE A 632 28.78 7.79 12.72
CA ILE A 632 27.92 6.60 12.67
C ILE A 632 28.29 5.76 11.44
N PRO A 633 28.41 4.42 11.55
CA PRO A 633 28.66 3.55 10.40
C PRO A 633 27.66 3.76 9.26
N PHE A 634 28.06 3.45 8.02
CA PHE A 634 27.21 3.58 6.82
C PHE A 634 26.74 5.01 6.48
N MET A 635 27.14 6.04 7.23
CA MET A 635 26.94 7.45 6.88
C MET A 635 28.23 8.01 6.28
N PHE A 636 28.25 8.21 4.96
CA PHE A 636 29.42 8.66 4.22
C PHE A 636 29.42 10.16 3.90
N ASP A 637 28.27 10.82 4.06
CA ASP A 637 28.09 12.24 3.78
C ASP A 637 27.18 12.92 4.82
N GLN A 638 27.27 14.24 4.93
CA GLN A 638 26.54 15.04 5.92
C GLN A 638 25.35 15.74 5.28
N GLU A 639 24.15 15.25 5.59
CA GLU A 639 22.89 15.81 5.09
C GLU A 639 22.26 16.76 6.12
N GLU A 640 21.77 17.89 5.62
CA GLU A 640 21.22 18.96 6.46
C GLU A 640 19.86 18.60 7.07
N ILE A 641 19.64 18.95 8.34
CA ILE A 641 18.29 18.84 8.95
C ILE A 641 17.35 19.81 8.23
N LEU A 642 17.77 21.08 8.10
CA LEU A 642 17.08 22.15 7.39
C LEU A 642 18.01 22.80 6.37
N CYS A 643 17.53 23.03 5.15
CA CYS A 643 18.30 23.71 4.11
C CYS A 643 18.72 25.12 4.56
N ALA A 644 20.01 25.32 4.82
CA ALA A 644 20.50 26.58 5.36
C ALA A 644 20.71 27.66 4.28
N LYS A 645 20.99 27.26 3.04
CA LYS A 645 21.36 28.20 1.97
C LYS A 645 20.91 27.77 0.57
N GLN A 646 21.52 26.74 -0.01
CA GLN A 646 21.26 26.35 -1.39
C GLN A 646 20.33 25.13 -1.45
N VAL A 647 19.18 25.31 -2.12
CA VAL A 647 18.19 24.25 -2.33
C VAL A 647 18.77 23.20 -3.28
N LYS A 648 18.73 21.93 -2.89
CA LYS A 648 19.25 20.80 -3.67
C LYS A 648 18.18 20.07 -4.49
N PHE A 649 16.93 20.13 -4.06
CA PHE A 649 15.80 19.48 -4.74
C PHE A 649 14.48 20.17 -4.38
N TYR A 650 13.46 19.98 -5.22
CA TYR A 650 12.12 20.50 -4.97
C TYR A 650 11.51 19.81 -3.75
N GLY A 651 11.05 20.57 -2.76
CA GLY A 651 10.45 20.03 -1.55
C GLY A 651 11.45 19.76 -0.41
N GLN A 652 12.69 20.26 -0.51
CA GLN A 652 13.68 20.13 0.57
C GLN A 652 13.21 20.87 1.83
N PRO A 653 13.18 20.23 3.02
CA PRO A 653 12.87 20.92 4.28
C PRO A 653 13.82 22.11 4.53
N ALA A 654 13.28 23.29 4.76
CA ALA A 654 14.03 24.54 4.92
C ALA A 654 13.80 25.22 6.28
N ALA A 655 12.64 25.00 6.89
CA ALA A 655 12.30 25.50 8.22
C ALA A 655 11.26 24.61 8.91
N ILE A 656 10.99 24.88 10.18
CA ILE A 656 9.98 24.22 11.02
C ILE A 656 8.99 25.27 11.50
N ILE A 657 7.69 25.01 11.35
CA ILE A 657 6.63 25.80 11.98
C ILE A 657 5.92 24.97 13.04
N VAL A 658 5.55 25.63 14.15
CA VAL A 658 4.99 24.99 15.34
C VAL A 658 3.60 25.57 15.64
N ALA A 659 2.64 24.69 15.92
CA ALA A 659 1.30 25.06 16.34
C ALA A 659 0.75 24.13 17.44
N ASP A 660 -0.41 24.47 18.01
CA ASP A 660 -1.12 23.66 19.01
C ASP A 660 -1.90 22.46 18.45
N ARG A 661 -1.99 22.34 17.12
CA ARG A 661 -2.73 21.30 16.41
C ARG A 661 -2.03 20.90 15.11
N GLU A 662 -1.99 19.59 14.83
CA GLU A 662 -1.35 19.02 13.63
C GLU A 662 -1.79 19.68 12.32
N LYS A 663 -3.11 19.78 12.07
CA LYS A 663 -3.64 20.42 10.86
C LYS A 663 -3.31 21.90 10.77
N THR A 664 -3.23 22.59 11.91
CA THR A 664 -2.83 24.01 11.97
C THR A 664 -1.37 24.16 11.57
N ALA A 665 -0.46 23.33 12.11
CA ALA A 665 0.97 23.35 11.73
C ALA A 665 1.15 23.08 10.23
N ASN A 666 0.51 22.02 9.70
CA ASN A 666 0.57 21.67 8.28
C ASN A 666 -0.02 22.75 7.35
N LYS A 667 -1.09 23.43 7.79
CA LYS A 667 -1.67 24.56 7.04
C LYS A 667 -0.76 25.79 7.09
N ALA A 668 -0.22 26.11 8.27
CA ALA A 668 0.68 27.23 8.48
C ALA A 668 1.97 27.09 7.68
N ALA A 669 2.49 25.85 7.54
CA ALA A 669 3.69 25.58 6.76
C ALA A 669 3.56 26.04 5.29
N LYS A 670 2.38 25.86 4.69
CA LYS A 670 2.08 26.28 3.32
C LYS A 670 1.91 27.80 3.15
N LEU A 671 1.73 28.53 4.25
CA LEU A 671 1.56 29.99 4.24
C LEU A 671 2.88 30.74 4.43
N VAL A 672 3.95 30.06 4.86
CA VAL A 672 5.28 30.65 4.96
C VAL A 672 5.84 30.85 3.55
N LYS A 673 6.25 32.07 3.22
CA LYS A 673 6.87 32.39 1.94
C LYS A 673 8.38 32.43 2.11
N ILE A 674 9.08 31.54 1.42
CA ILE A 674 10.55 31.57 1.38
C ILE A 674 10.98 32.67 0.40
N GLN A 675 11.83 33.58 0.88
CA GLN A 675 12.44 34.62 0.05
C GLN A 675 13.78 34.12 -0.46
N TYR A 676 14.02 34.27 -1.76
CA TYR A 676 15.24 33.80 -2.42
C TYR A 676 16.11 34.96 -2.87
N VAL A 677 17.44 34.83 -2.70
CA VAL A 677 18.43 35.72 -3.34
C VAL A 677 18.36 35.51 -4.86
N THR A 678 18.33 34.24 -5.27
CA THR A 678 18.25 33.83 -6.67
C THR A 678 17.38 32.59 -6.76
N VAL A 679 16.44 32.57 -7.70
CA VAL A 679 15.70 31.36 -8.10
C VAL A 679 16.35 30.80 -9.35
N SER A 680 16.81 29.55 -9.26
CA SER A 680 17.41 28.85 -10.40
C SER A 680 16.39 28.67 -11.52
N LYS A 681 16.80 28.94 -12.75
CA LYS A 681 16.03 28.64 -13.97
C LYS A 681 16.55 27.40 -14.70
N ASN A 682 17.54 26.73 -14.12
CA ASN A 682 18.09 25.53 -14.72
C ASN A 682 17.04 24.42 -14.65
N ARG A 683 16.87 23.71 -15.76
CA ARG A 683 16.10 22.47 -15.77
C ARG A 683 16.79 21.47 -14.83
N PRO A 684 16.07 20.84 -13.90
CA PRO A 684 16.65 19.85 -13.01
C PRO A 684 17.10 18.61 -13.80
N LEU A 685 18.15 17.96 -13.34
CA LEU A 685 18.60 16.65 -13.83
C LEU A 685 18.03 15.58 -12.90
N LEU A 686 16.98 14.89 -13.34
CA LEU A 686 16.12 14.05 -12.50
C LEU A 686 16.37 12.55 -12.66
N ASN A 687 17.15 12.13 -13.66
CA ASN A 687 17.49 10.73 -13.85
C ASN A 687 18.91 10.54 -14.40
N ILE A 688 19.37 9.29 -14.38
CA ILE A 688 20.72 8.89 -14.80
C ILE A 688 21.00 9.33 -16.25
N ASP A 689 20.06 9.09 -17.17
CA ASP A 689 20.26 9.40 -18.59
C ASP A 689 20.44 10.91 -18.83
N GLU A 690 19.67 11.74 -18.13
CA GLU A 690 19.81 13.19 -18.16
C GLU A 690 21.19 13.62 -17.67
N VAL A 691 21.69 13.06 -16.56
CA VAL A 691 23.03 13.37 -16.04
C VAL A 691 24.13 12.93 -17.00
N LEU A 692 24.05 11.70 -17.53
CA LEU A 692 25.06 11.15 -18.45
C LEU A 692 25.15 11.91 -19.77
N LYS A 693 24.07 12.56 -20.20
CA LYS A 693 24.02 13.42 -21.40
C LYS A 693 24.32 14.89 -21.10
N SER A 694 24.38 15.29 -19.82
CA SER A 694 24.60 16.68 -19.41
C SER A 694 26.08 17.08 -19.47
N PRO A 695 26.39 18.39 -19.61
CA PRO A 695 27.75 18.89 -19.44
C PRO A 695 28.30 18.75 -18.00
N GLU A 696 27.45 18.44 -17.02
CA GLU A 696 27.81 18.29 -15.61
C GLU A 696 28.18 16.84 -15.24
N LYS A 697 28.22 15.91 -16.21
CA LYS A 697 28.53 14.48 -16.01
C LYS A 697 29.76 14.25 -15.12
N SER A 698 30.88 14.93 -15.39
CA SER A 698 32.13 14.73 -14.65
C SER A 698 32.08 15.16 -13.18
N LYS A 699 31.11 16.00 -12.80
CA LYS A 699 30.91 16.46 -11.42
C LYS A 699 29.88 15.62 -10.66
N ARG A 700 29.01 14.90 -11.39
CA ARG A 700 27.86 14.18 -10.84
C ARG A 700 27.98 12.66 -10.92
N VAL A 701 29.00 12.15 -11.61
CA VAL A 701 29.26 10.71 -11.74
C VAL A 701 30.54 10.36 -10.99
N ARG A 702 30.46 9.36 -10.11
CA ARG A 702 31.59 8.80 -9.38
C ARG A 702 31.74 7.33 -9.74
N SER A 703 32.94 6.93 -10.18
CA SER A 703 33.29 5.51 -10.30
C SER A 703 33.60 4.98 -8.90
N ASP A 704 32.80 4.04 -8.42
CA ASP A 704 32.95 3.51 -7.07
C ASP A 704 33.84 2.26 -7.06
N GLN A 705 33.60 1.33 -7.99
CA GLN A 705 34.30 0.05 -8.04
C GLN A 705 34.38 -0.54 -9.44
N ILE A 706 35.46 -1.29 -9.68
CA ILE A 706 35.65 -2.14 -10.86
C ILE A 706 35.90 -3.58 -10.39
N LEU A 707 35.19 -4.53 -10.98
CA LEU A 707 35.45 -5.97 -10.90
C LEU A 707 36.15 -6.40 -12.18
N GLU A 708 37.35 -6.96 -12.05
CA GLU A 708 38.12 -7.53 -13.16
C GLU A 708 37.90 -9.05 -13.23
N PRO A 709 37.80 -9.64 -14.43
CA PRO A 709 37.68 -11.08 -14.60
C PRO A 709 38.97 -11.79 -14.16
N THR A 710 38.82 -12.96 -13.55
CA THR A 710 39.93 -13.85 -13.14
C THR A 710 40.24 -14.92 -14.18
N GLU A 711 39.33 -15.15 -15.13
CA GLU A 711 39.45 -16.11 -16.22
C GLU A 711 39.01 -15.48 -17.55
N THR A 712 39.45 -16.05 -18.68
CA THR A 712 39.05 -15.62 -20.02
C THR A 712 38.51 -16.81 -20.81
N GLY A 713 37.31 -16.70 -21.38
CA GLY A 713 36.78 -17.65 -22.35
C GLY A 713 37.17 -17.28 -23.79
N ASN A 714 37.49 -18.28 -24.62
CA ASN A 714 37.97 -18.06 -25.99
C ASN A 714 36.99 -18.59 -27.07
N ASP A 715 35.90 -19.26 -26.69
CA ASP A 715 34.96 -19.89 -27.63
C ASP A 715 33.72 -19.03 -27.91
N VAL A 716 33.92 -17.75 -28.26
CA VAL A 716 32.80 -16.83 -28.52
C VAL A 716 32.18 -17.13 -29.90
N LYS A 717 30.92 -17.55 -29.92
CA LYS A 717 30.12 -17.77 -31.14
C LYS A 717 29.09 -16.67 -31.39
N THR A 718 28.60 -16.06 -30.32
CA THR A 718 27.58 -15.01 -30.40
C THR A 718 27.90 -13.92 -29.39
N VAL A 719 27.79 -12.66 -29.83
CA VAL A 719 27.92 -11.48 -28.96
C VAL A 719 26.57 -10.79 -28.89
N ILE A 720 26.11 -10.53 -27.66
CA ILE A 720 24.81 -9.96 -27.37
C ILE A 720 25.04 -8.68 -26.58
N THR A 721 24.36 -7.60 -26.96
CA THR A 721 24.38 -6.33 -26.23
C THR A 721 22.98 -5.99 -25.72
N GLY A 722 22.91 -5.20 -24.65
CA GLY A 722 21.64 -4.75 -24.12
C GLY A 722 21.75 -3.71 -23.03
N GLN A 723 20.60 -3.16 -22.67
CA GLN A 723 20.44 -2.26 -21.54
C GLN A 723 19.21 -2.68 -20.74
N ILE A 724 19.26 -2.46 -19.43
CA ILE A 724 18.11 -2.59 -18.54
C ILE A 724 18.09 -1.38 -17.61
N LYS A 725 16.89 -0.82 -17.43
CA LYS A 725 16.63 0.32 -16.55
C LYS A 725 15.66 -0.09 -15.46
N MET A 726 15.87 0.42 -14.27
CA MET A 726 15.07 0.18 -13.08
C MET A 726 14.83 1.50 -12.37
N GLU A 727 13.59 1.74 -11.98
CA GLU A 727 13.10 3.04 -11.51
C GLU A 727 13.03 3.12 -9.98
N GLU A 728 12.56 4.26 -9.44
CA GLU A 728 12.35 4.42 -7.99
C GLU A 728 11.13 3.65 -7.47
N GLN A 729 11.19 3.27 -6.19
CA GLN A 729 10.07 2.69 -5.44
C GLN A 729 9.95 3.36 -4.08
N TYR A 730 8.75 3.83 -3.71
CA TYR A 730 8.47 4.34 -2.37
C TYR A 730 8.09 3.20 -1.42
N HIS A 731 8.62 3.26 -0.19
CA HIS A 731 8.44 2.21 0.82
C HIS A 731 6.98 1.93 1.14
N TYR A 732 6.14 2.98 1.16
CA TYR A 732 4.73 2.93 1.50
C TYR A 732 4.47 2.27 2.87
N TYR A 733 5.30 2.58 3.86
CA TYR A 733 5.02 2.22 5.25
C TYR A 733 3.68 2.82 5.69
N MET A 734 2.88 2.02 6.39
CA MET A 734 1.52 2.42 6.76
C MET A 734 1.50 3.48 7.87
N GLU A 735 2.48 3.45 8.78
CA GLU A 735 2.75 4.54 9.72
C GLU A 735 3.66 5.58 9.05
N PRO A 736 3.21 6.83 8.83
CA PRO A 736 4.05 7.92 8.32
C PRO A 736 5.28 8.17 9.20
N GLN A 737 6.29 8.89 8.70
CA GLN A 737 7.39 9.34 9.57
C GLN A 737 6.82 10.13 10.74
N THR A 738 7.14 9.67 11.95
CA THR A 738 6.54 10.15 13.20
C THR A 738 7.59 10.17 14.31
N CYS A 739 7.66 11.28 15.05
CA CYS A 739 8.41 11.36 16.29
C CYS A 739 7.63 12.15 17.35
N VAL A 740 7.70 11.70 18.60
CA VAL A 740 7.23 12.45 19.78
C VAL A 740 8.41 12.61 20.71
N VAL A 741 8.73 13.85 21.11
CA VAL A 741 9.82 14.14 22.03
C VAL A 741 9.27 14.85 23.26
N ARG A 742 9.66 14.38 24.45
CA ARG A 742 9.22 14.91 25.74
C ARG A 742 10.43 15.38 26.54
N PRO A 743 10.37 16.54 27.22
CA PRO A 743 11.42 16.94 28.12
C PRO A 743 11.39 16.11 29.41
N THR A 744 12.56 15.81 29.98
CA THR A 744 12.75 15.18 31.30
C THR A 744 13.59 16.07 32.21
N GLU A 745 13.83 15.62 33.45
CA GLU A 745 14.67 16.35 34.41
C GLU A 745 16.16 16.44 33.99
N ASP A 746 16.61 15.46 33.21
CA ASP A 746 18.00 15.26 32.79
C ASP A 746 18.21 15.38 31.27
N GLY A 747 17.14 15.62 30.51
CA GLY A 747 17.19 15.84 29.06
C GLY A 747 15.87 15.52 28.36
N MET A 748 15.82 14.42 27.59
CA MET A 748 14.67 14.11 26.74
C MET A 748 14.37 12.61 26.56
N GLU A 749 13.08 12.29 26.48
CA GLU A 749 12.60 11.01 25.92
C GLU A 749 12.15 11.19 24.47
N VAL A 750 12.63 10.32 23.59
CA VAL A 750 12.39 10.37 22.15
C VAL A 750 11.67 9.09 21.70
N PHE A 751 10.41 9.21 21.32
CA PHE A 751 9.61 8.13 20.76
C PHE A 751 9.55 8.27 19.24
N SER A 752 10.53 7.69 18.56
CA SER A 752 10.66 7.79 17.10
C SER A 752 10.23 6.49 16.43
N SER A 753 9.49 6.61 15.33
CA SER A 753 9.26 5.51 14.39
C SER A 753 10.54 5.28 13.56
N THR A 754 11.56 4.65 14.16
CA THR A 754 12.90 4.43 13.55
C THR A 754 13.35 2.97 13.63
N GLN A 755 14.20 2.55 12.69
CA GLN A 755 14.93 1.28 12.69
C GLN A 755 16.29 1.36 13.42
N TRP A 756 16.76 2.58 13.75
CA TRP A 756 18.11 2.79 14.27
C TRP A 756 18.11 3.78 15.45
N LEU A 757 18.15 3.22 16.66
CA LEU A 757 18.16 3.98 17.90
C LEU A 757 19.44 4.81 18.03
N ASP A 758 20.59 4.21 17.75
CA ASP A 758 21.91 4.84 17.95
C ASP A 758 22.12 6.06 17.04
N LEU A 759 21.84 5.94 15.74
CA LEU A 759 21.86 7.06 14.80
C LEU A 759 20.94 8.20 15.26
N THR A 760 19.72 7.86 15.67
CA THR A 760 18.75 8.85 16.17
C THR A 760 19.30 9.57 17.41
N ASN A 761 19.87 8.81 18.35
CA ASN A 761 20.38 9.33 19.61
C ASN A 761 21.55 10.30 19.39
N VAL A 762 22.54 9.88 18.59
CA VAL A 762 23.75 10.66 18.30
C VAL A 762 23.44 11.92 17.49
N ALA A 763 22.58 11.83 16.48
CA ALA A 763 22.22 12.99 15.66
C ALA A 763 21.45 14.06 16.45
N ILE A 764 20.55 13.66 17.36
CA ILE A 764 19.87 14.62 18.25
C ILE A 764 20.90 15.28 19.17
N ALA A 765 21.78 14.51 19.79
CA ALA A 765 22.80 15.03 20.70
C ALA A 765 23.71 16.07 20.02
N GLN A 766 24.20 15.75 18.82
CA GLN A 766 25.07 16.65 18.05
C GLN A 766 24.32 17.89 17.56
N SER A 767 23.10 17.76 17.05
CA SER A 767 22.32 18.90 16.57
C SER A 767 21.89 19.85 17.68
N LEU A 768 21.64 19.35 18.90
CA LEU A 768 21.31 20.17 20.06
C LEU A 768 22.53 20.59 20.89
N LYS A 769 23.73 20.08 20.56
CA LYS A 769 24.96 20.30 21.33
C LYS A 769 24.81 19.90 22.80
N ILE A 770 24.17 18.77 23.05
CA ILE A 770 23.98 18.18 24.39
C ILE A 770 24.66 16.80 24.48
N PRO A 771 24.96 16.30 25.69
CA PRO A 771 25.52 14.96 25.85
C PRO A 771 24.58 13.86 25.34
N VAL A 772 25.12 12.83 24.67
CA VAL A 772 24.32 11.69 24.14
C VAL A 772 23.56 10.95 25.25
N ASN A 773 24.08 10.93 26.48
CA ASN A 773 23.43 10.29 27.62
C ASN A 773 22.24 11.08 28.20
N SER A 774 22.00 12.31 27.76
CA SER A 774 20.81 13.10 28.14
C SER A 774 19.57 12.74 27.31
N ILE A 775 19.69 11.79 26.37
CA ILE A 775 18.62 11.41 25.46
C ILE A 775 18.33 9.91 25.60
N ASN A 776 17.07 9.58 25.81
CA ASN A 776 16.58 8.21 25.80
C ASN A 776 15.65 8.00 24.60
N VAL A 777 16.17 7.35 23.55
CA VAL A 777 15.38 6.95 22.39
C VAL A 777 14.68 5.64 22.72
N GLN A 778 13.36 5.59 22.59
CA GLN A 778 12.54 4.42 22.88
C GLN A 778 11.69 4.01 21.68
N VAL A 779 11.80 2.74 21.30
CA VAL A 779 11.03 2.15 20.20
C VAL A 779 10.32 0.89 20.69
N ARG A 780 8.99 0.96 20.82
CA ARG A 780 8.18 -0.24 21.10
C ARG A 780 7.93 -1.06 19.84
N ARG A 781 7.59 -0.37 18.74
CA ARG A 781 7.26 -0.94 17.43
C ARG A 781 7.20 0.15 16.36
N VAL A 782 7.23 -0.26 15.09
CA VAL A 782 7.11 0.58 13.91
C VAL A 782 6.05 0.01 12.94
N GLY A 783 5.17 0.86 12.41
CA GLY A 783 4.10 0.49 11.48
C GLY A 783 4.57 0.30 10.03
N GLY A 784 5.58 -0.56 9.85
CA GLY A 784 6.29 -0.77 8.58
C GLY A 784 7.42 0.24 8.40
N ALA A 785 8.53 -0.20 7.80
CA ALA A 785 9.74 0.60 7.66
C ALA A 785 10.45 0.37 6.33
N TYR A 786 10.79 -0.89 6.03
CA TYR A 786 11.34 -1.33 4.74
C TYR A 786 12.64 -0.64 4.32
N GLY A 787 13.41 -0.08 5.26
CA GLY A 787 14.64 0.67 4.99
C GLY A 787 14.45 2.20 5.06
N GLY A 788 13.26 2.70 4.73
CA GLY A 788 12.97 4.13 4.72
C GLY A 788 12.94 4.81 6.10
N LYS A 789 13.10 4.04 7.19
CA LYS A 789 13.20 4.54 8.57
C LYS A 789 14.54 4.20 9.23
N ILE A 790 15.57 3.93 8.42
CA ILE A 790 16.96 3.77 8.91
C ILE A 790 17.54 5.15 9.26
N SER A 791 17.74 6.00 8.25
CA SER A 791 18.34 7.33 8.40
C SER A 791 17.31 8.45 8.35
N ARG A 792 16.31 8.31 7.48
CA ARG A 792 15.36 9.39 7.19
C ARG A 792 14.48 9.78 8.38
N SER A 793 14.15 8.83 9.25
CA SER A 793 13.42 9.10 10.52
C SER A 793 14.18 10.04 11.45
N THR A 794 15.51 10.09 11.35
CA THR A 794 16.38 10.89 12.20
C THR A 794 16.20 12.38 11.95
N GLN A 795 15.97 12.81 10.70
CA GLN A 795 15.67 14.21 10.37
C GLN A 795 14.43 14.71 11.12
N ILE A 796 13.40 13.87 11.20
CA ILE A 796 12.16 14.16 11.93
C ILE A 796 12.43 14.21 13.43
N ALA A 797 13.23 13.28 13.94
CA ALA A 797 13.55 13.21 15.36
C ALA A 797 14.38 14.41 15.82
N CYS A 798 15.41 14.83 15.06
CA CYS A 798 16.17 16.07 15.30
C CYS A 798 15.26 17.30 15.29
N SER A 799 14.34 17.38 14.34
CA SER A 799 13.39 18.49 14.23
C SER A 799 12.44 18.60 15.43
N ALA A 800 11.85 17.47 15.85
CA ALA A 800 10.98 17.43 17.03
C ALA A 800 11.76 17.68 18.34
N ALA A 801 13.00 17.20 18.42
CA ALA A 801 13.87 17.44 19.57
C ALA A 801 14.29 18.91 19.65
N LEU A 802 14.57 19.58 18.54
CA LEU A 802 14.83 21.02 18.49
C LEU A 802 13.66 21.82 19.06
N VAL A 803 12.44 21.55 18.60
CA VAL A 803 11.23 22.23 19.12
C VAL A 803 11.08 21.98 20.62
N THR A 804 11.28 20.75 21.09
CA THR A 804 11.21 20.42 22.51
C THR A 804 12.28 21.17 23.31
N HIS A 805 13.50 21.27 22.78
CA HIS A 805 14.64 21.93 23.42
C HIS A 805 14.38 23.43 23.59
N LEU A 806 13.86 24.07 22.56
CA LEU A 806 13.62 25.52 22.55
C LEU A 806 12.36 25.93 23.32
N THR A 807 11.37 25.05 23.45
CA THR A 807 10.07 25.38 24.07
C THR A 807 9.85 24.77 25.45
N ASN A 808 10.64 23.76 25.82
CA ASN A 808 10.41 22.89 26.97
C ASN A 808 8.98 22.31 27.02
N LYS A 809 8.42 22.02 25.83
CA LYS A 809 7.11 21.39 25.65
C LYS A 809 7.29 20.10 24.87
N THR A 810 6.43 19.13 25.12
CA THR A 810 6.36 17.95 24.27
C THR A 810 6.04 18.35 22.84
N CYS A 811 6.83 17.87 21.89
CA CYS A 811 6.63 18.10 20.47
C CYS A 811 6.27 16.79 19.77
N ARG A 812 5.19 16.82 18.98
CA ARG A 812 4.80 15.75 18.08
C ARG A 812 4.93 16.18 16.63
N MET A 813 5.68 15.41 15.85
CA MET A 813 5.87 15.65 14.42
C MET A 813 5.42 14.42 13.64
N ILE A 814 4.44 14.62 12.75
CA ILE A 814 3.86 13.58 11.88
C ILE A 814 3.86 14.14 10.47
N LEU A 815 4.59 13.52 9.54
CA LEU A 815 4.61 14.02 8.17
C LEU A 815 3.35 13.58 7.42
N PRO A 816 2.64 14.51 6.73
CA PRO A 816 1.65 14.16 5.73
C PRO A 816 2.26 13.28 4.63
N LEU A 817 1.44 12.46 3.96
CA LEU A 817 1.92 11.56 2.89
C LEU A 817 2.66 12.33 1.78
N GLN A 818 2.15 13.48 1.36
CA GLN A 818 2.76 14.31 0.33
C GLN A 818 4.16 14.79 0.74
N THR A 819 4.31 15.32 1.97
CA THR A 819 5.61 15.76 2.50
C THR A 819 6.56 14.58 2.68
N ASN A 820 6.08 13.42 3.14
CA ASN A 820 6.89 12.21 3.19
C ASN A 820 7.43 11.85 1.79
N MET A 821 6.56 11.73 0.80
CA MET A 821 6.98 11.29 -0.54
C MET A 821 7.85 12.34 -1.24
N GLY A 822 7.61 13.63 -1.01
CA GLY A 822 8.37 14.73 -1.60
C GLY A 822 9.75 14.95 -0.97
N SER A 823 9.87 14.79 0.35
CA SER A 823 11.12 15.11 1.07
C SER A 823 11.99 13.89 1.39
N ILE A 824 11.40 12.69 1.45
CA ILE A 824 12.12 11.46 1.83
C ILE A 824 12.55 10.66 0.60
N GLY A 825 13.79 10.17 0.64
CA GLY A 825 14.38 9.28 -0.35
C GLY A 825 13.60 7.99 -0.61
N LYS A 826 13.82 7.37 -1.77
CA LYS A 826 13.15 6.16 -2.25
C LYS A 826 14.19 5.06 -2.56
N ARG A 827 13.76 3.91 -3.08
CA ARG A 827 14.66 2.90 -3.66
C ARG A 827 15.55 3.54 -4.74
N ILE A 828 16.81 3.12 -4.79
CA ILE A 828 17.82 3.61 -5.73
C ILE A 828 17.59 3.05 -7.15
N PRO A 829 17.36 3.92 -8.17
CA PRO A 829 17.30 3.53 -9.59
C PRO A 829 18.62 2.97 -10.10
N LEU A 830 18.55 2.12 -11.13
CA LEU A 830 19.72 1.55 -11.80
C LEU A 830 19.57 1.56 -13.33
N ASN A 831 20.60 2.02 -14.04
CA ASN A 831 20.75 1.82 -15.49
C ASN A 831 21.98 0.94 -15.75
N SER A 832 21.79 -0.24 -16.33
CA SER A 832 22.86 -1.18 -16.72
C SER A 832 23.00 -1.24 -18.23
N SER A 833 24.23 -1.27 -18.73
CA SER A 833 24.56 -1.59 -20.12
C SER A 833 25.54 -2.76 -20.14
N PHE A 834 25.27 -3.76 -20.97
CA PHE A 834 26.11 -4.94 -21.05
C PHE A 834 26.44 -5.38 -22.48
N GLU A 835 27.56 -6.08 -22.59
CA GLU A 835 27.97 -6.88 -23.73
C GLU A 835 28.39 -8.26 -23.21
N VAL A 836 27.83 -9.33 -23.77
CA VAL A 836 28.11 -10.71 -23.36
C VAL A 836 28.47 -11.56 -24.57
N GLY A 837 29.59 -12.27 -24.50
CA GLY A 837 30.01 -13.26 -25.48
C GLY A 837 29.73 -14.67 -24.96
N VAL A 838 29.04 -15.48 -25.76
CA VAL A 838 28.66 -16.86 -25.40
C VAL A 838 29.09 -17.87 -26.46
N ASN A 839 29.24 -19.14 -26.06
CA ASN A 839 29.43 -20.25 -27.01
C ASN A 839 28.08 -20.77 -27.58
N ALA A 840 28.11 -21.85 -28.37
CA ALA A 840 26.92 -22.39 -29.04
C ALA A 840 25.87 -23.01 -28.07
N GLU A 841 26.30 -23.34 -26.85
CA GLU A 841 25.47 -23.88 -25.78
C GLU A 841 24.94 -22.79 -24.83
N GLY A 842 25.34 -21.53 -25.02
CA GLY A 842 24.93 -20.40 -24.16
C GLY A 842 25.79 -20.20 -22.91
N GLU A 843 26.96 -20.85 -22.82
CA GLU A 843 27.93 -20.61 -21.75
C GLU A 843 28.66 -19.28 -21.97
N ILE A 844 28.66 -18.43 -20.95
CA ILE A 844 29.31 -17.12 -20.97
C ILE A 844 30.84 -17.29 -21.03
N GLN A 845 31.42 -16.75 -22.10
CA GLN A 845 32.86 -16.69 -22.33
C GLN A 845 33.46 -15.37 -21.83
N TYR A 846 32.68 -14.29 -21.88
CA TYR A 846 32.95 -13.05 -21.16
C TYR A 846 31.64 -12.26 -20.96
N LEU A 847 31.58 -11.45 -19.90
CA LEU A 847 30.55 -10.44 -19.70
C LEU A 847 31.21 -9.11 -19.38
N LYS A 848 30.82 -8.03 -20.06
CA LYS A 848 31.18 -6.66 -19.69
C LYS A 848 29.91 -5.94 -19.29
N ASN A 849 29.75 -5.63 -18.01
CA ASN A 849 28.61 -4.88 -17.49
C ASN A 849 29.05 -3.53 -16.89
N THR A 850 28.39 -2.45 -17.25
CA THR A 850 28.59 -1.12 -16.66
C THR A 850 27.24 -0.59 -16.21
N PHE A 851 27.12 -0.27 -14.93
CA PHE A 851 25.89 0.26 -14.37
C PHE A 851 26.10 1.54 -13.58
N TYR A 852 25.02 2.30 -13.49
CA TYR A 852 24.92 3.57 -12.80
C TYR A 852 23.74 3.51 -11.83
N GLN A 853 23.94 4.00 -10.61
CA GLN A 853 22.89 4.09 -9.59
C GLN A 853 22.69 5.53 -9.12
N ASP A 854 21.42 5.94 -9.01
CA ASP A 854 21.07 7.32 -8.65
C ASP A 854 20.91 7.52 -7.14
N SER A 855 21.89 8.19 -6.53
CA SER A 855 21.95 8.47 -5.10
C SER A 855 21.08 9.67 -4.68
N GLY A 856 20.43 10.37 -5.62
CA GLY A 856 19.77 11.64 -5.36
C GLY A 856 20.80 12.76 -5.16
N CYS A 857 20.57 13.64 -4.18
CA CYS A 857 21.40 14.85 -4.00
C CYS A 857 22.66 14.69 -3.13
N TYR A 858 22.91 13.52 -2.55
CA TYR A 858 24.09 13.18 -1.74
C TYR A 858 24.53 11.72 -1.98
N TYR A 859 25.82 11.42 -1.76
CA TYR A 859 26.36 10.05 -1.86
C TYR A 859 26.36 9.30 -0.51
N ASN A 860 25.39 9.60 0.36
CA ASN A 860 25.44 9.14 1.74
C ASN A 860 25.14 7.63 1.88
N GLU A 861 24.18 7.10 1.12
CA GLU A 861 23.74 5.71 1.20
C GLU A 861 24.03 4.96 -0.12
N THR A 862 25.28 5.03 -0.60
CA THR A 862 25.74 4.38 -1.84
C THR A 862 25.71 2.84 -1.75
N LEU A 863 25.09 2.18 -2.74
CA LEU A 863 24.87 0.71 -2.76
C LEU A 863 25.56 -0.04 -3.91
N THR A 864 26.37 0.66 -4.70
CA THR A 864 26.95 0.14 -5.95
C THR A 864 27.85 -1.08 -5.72
N PHE A 865 28.67 -1.07 -4.68
CA PHE A 865 29.51 -2.20 -4.27
C PHE A 865 28.67 -3.46 -3.99
N LEU A 866 27.60 -3.33 -3.20
CA LEU A 866 26.76 -4.47 -2.83
C LEU A 866 25.95 -4.99 -4.02
N THR A 867 25.60 -4.11 -4.97
CA THR A 867 24.91 -4.48 -6.21
C THR A 867 25.83 -5.31 -7.10
N LEU A 868 27.09 -4.88 -7.22
CA LEU A 868 28.11 -5.63 -7.95
C LEU A 868 28.35 -6.99 -7.31
N LEU A 869 28.44 -7.05 -5.97
CA LEU A 869 28.58 -8.30 -5.23
C LEU A 869 27.45 -9.27 -5.56
N HIS A 870 26.18 -8.84 -5.55
CA HIS A 870 25.04 -9.73 -5.80
C HIS A 870 24.72 -9.95 -7.29
N SER A 871 25.43 -9.25 -8.19
CA SER A 871 25.16 -9.37 -9.63
C SER A 871 25.47 -10.77 -10.18
N HIS A 872 26.32 -11.57 -9.53
CA HIS A 872 26.57 -12.92 -10.02
C HIS A 872 25.41 -13.91 -9.79
N ASN A 873 24.45 -13.59 -8.90
CA ASN A 873 23.34 -14.46 -8.53
C ASN A 873 23.84 -15.89 -8.20
N CYS A 874 23.44 -16.90 -8.98
CA CYS A 874 23.86 -18.29 -8.81
C CYS A 874 24.83 -18.78 -9.90
N TYR A 875 25.50 -17.86 -10.61
CA TYR A 875 26.26 -18.15 -11.82
C TYR A 875 27.76 -17.96 -11.64
N ASN A 876 28.55 -18.69 -12.43
CA ASN A 876 30.00 -18.55 -12.44
C ASN A 876 30.40 -17.21 -13.08
N TRP A 877 30.91 -16.30 -12.26
CA TRP A 877 31.25 -14.93 -12.63
C TRP A 877 32.73 -14.70 -12.95
N LYS A 878 33.58 -15.73 -12.93
CA LYS A 878 35.04 -15.58 -13.09
C LYS A 878 35.48 -14.89 -14.39
N ARG A 879 34.61 -14.86 -15.40
CA ARG A 879 34.84 -14.23 -16.72
C ARG A 879 34.14 -12.86 -16.86
N TRP A 880 33.65 -12.28 -15.77
CA TRP A 880 32.83 -11.08 -15.80
C TRP A 880 33.64 -9.85 -15.39
N TYR A 881 33.51 -8.81 -16.19
CA TYR A 881 33.92 -7.45 -15.90
C TYR A 881 32.71 -6.64 -15.44
N GLY A 882 32.85 -5.91 -14.34
CA GLY A 882 31.81 -5.02 -13.81
C GLY A 882 32.34 -3.63 -13.50
N SER A 883 31.64 -2.58 -13.93
CA SER A 883 31.90 -1.19 -13.53
C SER A 883 30.68 -0.62 -12.83
N ALA A 884 30.86 -0.26 -11.55
CA ALA A 884 29.81 0.22 -10.66
C ALA A 884 29.99 1.72 -10.38
N ASN A 885 28.97 2.52 -10.72
CA ASN A 885 29.07 3.98 -10.69
C ASN A 885 27.87 4.61 -9.96
N SER A 886 28.11 5.66 -9.17
CA SER A 886 27.07 6.45 -8.52
C SER A 886 26.82 7.77 -9.25
N VAL A 887 25.57 8.22 -9.26
CA VAL A 887 25.11 9.43 -9.94
C VAL A 887 24.38 10.34 -8.96
N LEU A 888 24.64 11.65 -9.02
CA LEU A 888 23.86 12.68 -8.31
C LEU A 888 22.81 13.33 -9.22
N THR A 889 21.59 13.36 -8.75
CA THR A 889 20.44 14.04 -9.36
C THR A 889 19.89 15.13 -8.46
N ASP A 890 19.00 15.96 -9.01
CA ASP A 890 18.35 17.06 -8.29
C ASP A 890 17.07 16.58 -7.56
N LYS A 891 17.15 15.38 -6.97
CA LYS A 891 16.08 14.70 -6.22
C LYS A 891 16.48 14.51 -4.74
N PRO A 892 15.54 14.23 -3.82
CA PRO A 892 15.90 13.79 -2.47
C PRO A 892 16.90 12.64 -2.50
N SER A 893 17.85 12.60 -1.56
CA SER A 893 18.81 11.49 -1.49
C SER A 893 18.07 10.17 -1.34
N ASN A 894 18.27 9.25 -2.28
CA ASN A 894 17.66 7.92 -2.23
C ASN A 894 18.27 7.11 -1.07
N THR A 895 17.52 6.14 -0.59
CA THR A 895 17.80 5.43 0.67
C THR A 895 17.48 3.95 0.56
N TRP A 896 17.79 3.20 1.60
CA TRP A 896 17.54 1.77 1.69
C TRP A 896 16.06 1.43 1.43
N CYS A 897 15.80 0.45 0.57
CA CYS A 897 14.47 -0.13 0.36
C CYS A 897 14.60 -1.65 0.31
N ARG A 898 13.73 -2.41 0.98
CA ARG A 898 13.76 -3.88 1.17
C ARG A 898 14.40 -4.65 -0.01
N ALA A 899 15.34 -5.54 0.30
CA ALA A 899 16.25 -6.13 -0.69
C ALA A 899 16.99 -5.05 -1.50
N PRO A 900 17.60 -4.06 -0.82
CA PRO A 900 18.40 -3.06 -1.50
C PRO A 900 19.55 -3.79 -2.18
N PHE A 901 20.07 -3.28 -3.30
CA PHE A 901 21.21 -3.82 -4.08
C PHE A 901 21.05 -5.23 -4.68
N THR A 902 20.52 -6.20 -3.94
CA THR A 902 20.37 -7.60 -4.34
C THR A 902 19.38 -7.72 -5.49
N THR A 903 18.24 -7.02 -5.40
CA THR A 903 17.21 -7.09 -6.44
C THR A 903 17.74 -6.55 -7.76
N GLU A 904 18.41 -5.40 -7.70
CA GLU A 904 18.94 -4.74 -8.88
C GLU A 904 20.05 -5.59 -9.52
N GLY A 905 20.94 -6.18 -8.71
CA GLY A 905 21.99 -7.09 -9.19
C GLY A 905 21.43 -8.36 -9.84
N ILE A 906 20.51 -9.06 -9.16
CA ILE A 906 19.89 -10.29 -9.67
C ILE A 906 19.08 -10.00 -10.93
N ALA A 907 18.31 -8.91 -10.96
CA ALA A 907 17.46 -8.60 -12.10
C ALA A 907 18.25 -8.24 -13.37
N VAL A 908 19.41 -7.57 -13.24
CA VAL A 908 20.32 -7.37 -14.39
C VAL A 908 20.77 -8.70 -14.96
N THR A 909 21.16 -9.64 -14.10
CA THR A 909 21.74 -10.90 -14.54
C THR A 909 20.70 -11.88 -15.08
N GLU A 910 19.52 -11.96 -14.45
CA GLU A 910 18.41 -12.75 -15.00
C GLU A 910 17.94 -12.20 -16.36
N TYR A 911 17.99 -10.89 -16.56
CA TYR A 911 17.74 -10.28 -17.87
C TYR A 911 18.78 -10.69 -18.92
N ILE A 912 20.06 -10.71 -18.56
CA ILE A 912 21.13 -11.20 -19.45
C ILE A 912 20.91 -12.68 -19.80
N MET A 913 20.60 -13.52 -18.82
CA MET A 913 20.36 -14.96 -19.03
C MET A 913 19.16 -15.20 -19.96
N GLU A 914 18.06 -14.49 -19.76
CA GLU A 914 16.87 -14.58 -20.62
C GLU A 914 17.19 -14.15 -22.06
N LYS A 915 18.00 -13.09 -22.22
CA LYS A 915 18.41 -12.60 -23.54
C LYS A 915 19.37 -13.58 -24.26
N ILE A 916 20.27 -14.23 -23.53
CA ILE A 916 21.11 -15.31 -24.09
C ILE A 916 20.23 -16.46 -24.60
N ALA A 917 19.29 -16.92 -23.79
CA ALA A 917 18.38 -17.99 -24.18
C ALA A 917 17.57 -17.65 -25.43
N PHE A 918 17.03 -16.43 -25.49
CA PHE A 918 16.32 -15.92 -26.65
C PHE A 918 17.21 -15.91 -27.90
N SER A 919 18.41 -15.29 -27.82
CA SER A 919 19.31 -15.14 -28.98
C SER A 919 19.82 -16.45 -29.55
N LEU A 920 19.88 -17.51 -28.75
CA LEU A 920 20.31 -18.84 -29.18
C LEU A 920 19.15 -19.79 -29.48
N HIS A 921 17.89 -19.35 -29.31
CA HIS A 921 16.69 -20.19 -29.39
C HIS A 921 16.79 -21.45 -28.50
N ARG A 922 17.25 -21.26 -27.25
CA ARG A 922 17.43 -22.33 -26.25
C ARG A 922 16.42 -22.21 -25.13
N ASP A 923 16.20 -23.31 -24.42
CA ASP A 923 15.41 -23.29 -23.20
C ASP A 923 16.10 -22.39 -22.13
N PRO A 924 15.38 -21.43 -21.54
CA PRO A 924 15.98 -20.52 -20.55
C PRO A 924 16.44 -21.21 -19.27
N VAL A 925 15.90 -22.37 -18.89
CA VAL A 925 16.37 -23.15 -17.73
C VAL A 925 17.69 -23.86 -18.07
N GLU A 926 17.82 -24.41 -19.28
CA GLU A 926 19.07 -25.02 -19.76
C GLU A 926 20.23 -24.03 -19.77
N VAL A 927 20.01 -22.80 -20.27
CA VAL A 927 21.04 -21.74 -20.28
C VAL A 927 21.47 -21.36 -18.87
N ARG A 928 20.52 -21.23 -17.93
CA ARG A 928 20.82 -20.94 -16.52
C ARG A 928 21.65 -22.07 -15.89
N LEU A 929 21.25 -23.33 -16.08
CA LEU A 929 21.98 -24.49 -15.59
C LEU A 929 23.40 -24.58 -16.19
N LYS A 930 23.56 -24.23 -17.46
CA LYS A 930 24.86 -24.25 -18.14
C LYS A 930 25.86 -23.26 -17.54
N ASN A 931 25.38 -22.13 -17.02
CA ASN A 931 26.20 -21.07 -16.42
C ASN A 931 26.27 -21.12 -14.90
N MET A 932 25.62 -22.09 -14.27
CA MET A 932 25.51 -22.20 -12.81
C MET A 932 26.87 -22.51 -12.18
N ASP A 933 27.14 -21.93 -11.02
CA ASP A 933 28.23 -22.41 -10.18
C ASP A 933 27.74 -23.65 -9.43
N PHE A 934 28.34 -24.82 -9.67
CA PHE A 934 27.89 -26.10 -9.11
C PHE A 934 28.52 -26.41 -7.75
N GLU A 935 29.53 -25.65 -7.31
CA GLU A 935 30.20 -25.94 -6.05
C GLU A 935 29.28 -25.64 -4.86
N ASN A 936 28.78 -26.70 -4.18
CA ASN A 936 27.85 -26.63 -3.04
C ASN A 936 26.50 -25.92 -3.31
N ASN A 937 26.08 -25.78 -4.57
CA ASN A 937 24.86 -25.08 -4.95
C ASN A 937 23.64 -26.01 -5.03
N PRO A 938 22.58 -25.79 -4.22
CA PRO A 938 21.38 -26.63 -4.22
C PRO A 938 20.33 -26.25 -5.27
N ILE A 939 20.52 -25.14 -5.99
CA ILE A 939 19.53 -24.62 -6.95
C ILE A 939 19.13 -25.64 -8.01
N PRO A 940 20.02 -26.44 -8.64
CA PRO A 940 19.61 -27.43 -9.64
C PRO A 940 18.56 -28.43 -9.11
N ASP A 941 18.75 -28.93 -7.89
CA ASP A 941 17.81 -29.84 -7.24
C ASP A 941 16.52 -29.14 -6.86
N MET A 942 16.60 -27.89 -6.39
CA MET A 942 15.43 -27.06 -6.10
C MET A 942 14.59 -26.78 -7.35
N ILE A 943 15.23 -26.53 -8.51
CA ILE A 943 14.55 -26.39 -9.80
C ILE A 943 13.81 -27.68 -10.16
N ASN A 944 14.48 -28.83 -10.06
CA ASN A 944 13.87 -30.14 -10.34
C ASN A 944 12.67 -30.40 -9.42
N GLN A 945 12.81 -30.09 -8.13
CA GLN A 945 11.74 -30.25 -7.15
C GLN A 945 10.55 -29.34 -7.48
N ILE A 946 10.76 -28.04 -7.63
CA ILE A 946 9.65 -27.09 -7.80
C ILE A 946 8.96 -27.28 -9.15
N LYS A 947 9.68 -27.67 -10.22
CA LYS A 947 9.06 -28.04 -11.50
C LYS A 947 8.02 -29.16 -11.33
N LYS A 948 8.35 -30.16 -10.50
CA LYS A 948 7.44 -31.26 -10.17
C LYS A 948 6.30 -30.81 -9.26
N ASP A 949 6.61 -30.15 -8.14
CA ASP A 949 5.60 -29.71 -7.17
C ASP A 949 4.60 -28.70 -7.78
N ALA A 950 5.04 -27.90 -8.76
CA ALA A 950 4.24 -26.89 -9.43
C ALA A 950 3.55 -27.35 -10.74
N ASN A 951 3.80 -28.59 -11.20
CA ASN A 951 3.40 -29.10 -12.52
C ASN A 951 3.84 -28.17 -13.67
N PHE A 952 5.09 -27.71 -13.64
CA PHE A 952 5.59 -26.68 -14.55
C PHE A 952 5.48 -27.08 -16.02
N ASP A 953 5.92 -28.28 -16.39
CA ASP A 953 6.00 -28.70 -17.80
C ASP A 953 4.59 -28.86 -18.41
N GLU A 954 3.64 -29.44 -17.67
CA GLU A 954 2.24 -29.56 -18.10
C GLU A 954 1.59 -28.19 -18.31
N ARG A 955 1.77 -27.27 -17.35
CA ARG A 955 1.25 -25.90 -17.45
C ARG A 955 1.88 -25.12 -18.59
N SER A 956 3.16 -25.34 -18.86
CA SER A 956 3.86 -24.74 -20.00
C SER A 956 3.24 -25.16 -21.33
N GLN A 957 2.84 -26.42 -21.48
CA GLN A 957 2.10 -26.90 -22.64
C GLN A 957 0.69 -26.29 -22.73
N GLN A 958 -0.02 -26.18 -21.60
CA GLN A 958 -1.33 -25.53 -21.54
C GLN A 958 -1.27 -24.04 -21.95
N VAL A 959 -0.22 -23.34 -21.56
CA VAL A 959 0.05 -21.95 -21.96
C VAL A 959 0.25 -21.84 -23.47
N GLN A 960 1.04 -22.75 -24.08
CA GLN A 960 1.25 -22.76 -25.52
C GLN A 960 -0.05 -23.00 -26.29
N GLU A 961 -0.87 -23.96 -25.85
CA GLU A 961 -2.17 -24.24 -26.48
C GLU A 961 -3.14 -23.07 -26.32
N PHE A 962 -3.21 -22.46 -25.13
CA PHE A 962 -4.00 -21.27 -24.89
C PHE A 962 -3.60 -20.13 -25.84
N ASN A 963 -2.30 -19.89 -26.01
CA ASN A 963 -1.78 -18.86 -26.90
C ASN A 963 -2.12 -19.14 -28.36
N ARG A 964 -2.07 -20.41 -28.81
CA ARG A 964 -2.37 -20.80 -30.20
C ARG A 964 -3.79 -20.44 -30.64
N VAL A 965 -4.75 -20.50 -29.72
CA VAL A 965 -6.18 -20.29 -30.03
C VAL A 965 -6.71 -18.91 -29.59
N ASN A 966 -5.87 -18.05 -29.02
CA ASN A 966 -6.26 -16.71 -28.55
C ASN A 966 -5.35 -15.63 -29.11
N ARG A 967 -5.90 -14.72 -29.93
CA ARG A 967 -5.14 -13.58 -30.48
C ARG A 967 -4.81 -12.52 -29.43
N TRP A 968 -5.80 -12.17 -28.63
CA TRP A 968 -5.81 -10.97 -27.77
C TRP A 968 -5.66 -11.28 -26.28
N ARG A 969 -5.50 -12.56 -25.94
CA ARG A 969 -5.10 -13.03 -24.61
C ARG A 969 -3.88 -13.89 -24.76
N LYS A 970 -2.82 -13.55 -24.03
CA LYS A 970 -1.60 -14.35 -23.99
C LYS A 970 -1.24 -14.71 -22.58
N ARG A 971 -0.83 -15.95 -22.39
CA ARG A 971 -0.25 -16.46 -21.15
C ARG A 971 1.23 -16.67 -21.32
N ALA A 972 1.92 -16.64 -20.19
CA ALA A 972 3.31 -17.03 -20.09
C ALA A 972 3.56 -17.66 -18.73
N ILE A 973 4.50 -18.60 -18.69
CA ILE A 973 5.03 -19.19 -17.47
C ILE A 973 6.56 -19.14 -17.54
N LYS A 974 7.20 -18.61 -16.50
CA LYS A 974 8.66 -18.51 -16.40
C LYS A 974 9.12 -18.91 -15.00
N LEU A 975 10.40 -19.27 -14.91
CA LEU A 975 11.10 -19.66 -13.68
C LEU A 975 12.41 -18.89 -13.58
N ILE A 976 12.74 -18.38 -12.40
CA ILE A 976 14.08 -17.86 -12.09
C ILE A 976 14.63 -18.44 -10.78
N PRO A 977 15.95 -18.66 -10.70
CA PRO A 977 16.65 -18.93 -9.44
C PRO A 977 17.15 -17.63 -8.78
N MET A 978 17.49 -17.74 -7.50
CA MET A 978 18.06 -16.68 -6.70
C MET A 978 19.05 -17.26 -5.70
N THR A 979 20.18 -16.59 -5.53
CA THR A 979 21.06 -16.70 -4.35
C THR A 979 21.26 -15.32 -3.74
N VAL A 980 21.14 -15.21 -2.41
CA VAL A 980 21.33 -13.96 -1.66
C VAL A 980 22.36 -14.20 -0.56
N ASP A 981 23.42 -13.39 -0.56
CA ASP A 981 24.48 -13.47 0.44
C ASP A 981 24.06 -12.73 1.71
N ILE A 982 24.05 -13.44 2.84
CA ILE A 982 23.76 -12.87 4.14
C ILE A 982 25.07 -12.61 4.88
N GLN A 983 25.34 -11.34 5.14
CA GLN A 983 26.50 -10.89 5.92
C GLN A 983 26.05 -10.23 7.23
N TYR A 984 26.64 -10.68 8.33
CA TYR A 984 26.42 -10.07 9.64
C TYR A 984 27.18 -8.76 9.80
N THR A 985 26.52 -7.74 10.34
CA THR A 985 27.10 -6.41 10.55
C THR A 985 26.75 -5.88 11.94
N GLY A 986 27.69 -5.11 12.52
CA GLY A 986 27.53 -4.45 13.81
C GLY A 986 27.22 -5.36 14.99
N ASN A 987 26.75 -4.75 16.08
CA ASN A 987 26.47 -5.40 17.34
C ASN A 987 24.99 -5.26 17.71
N PHE A 988 24.44 -6.30 18.33
CA PHE A 988 23.10 -6.31 18.91
C PHE A 988 23.11 -6.87 20.32
N ASN A 989 22.44 -6.19 21.25
CA ASN A 989 22.40 -6.61 22.64
C ASN A 989 21.06 -7.28 22.97
N ALA A 990 21.05 -8.14 23.98
CA ALA A 990 19.84 -8.61 24.65
C ALA A 990 20.07 -8.70 26.16
N ILE A 991 19.06 -8.31 26.94
CA ILE A 991 19.00 -8.45 28.40
C ILE A 991 17.84 -9.37 28.73
N VAL A 992 18.10 -10.43 29.50
CA VAL A 992 17.10 -11.36 30.02
C VAL A 992 17.08 -11.24 31.54
N SER A 993 15.90 -11.06 32.12
CA SER A 993 15.70 -10.94 33.57
C SER A 993 14.61 -11.90 34.03
N VAL A 994 14.91 -12.71 35.05
CA VAL A 994 13.94 -13.63 35.67
C VAL A 994 13.47 -13.07 37.01
N TYR A 995 12.17 -12.95 37.20
CA TYR A 995 11.57 -12.46 38.45
C TYR A 995 11.39 -13.60 39.45
N HIS A 996 11.97 -13.45 40.62
CA HIS A 996 11.95 -14.48 41.65
C HIS A 996 10.59 -14.77 42.28
N ALA A 997 9.67 -13.80 42.21
CA ALA A 997 8.36 -13.90 42.83
C ALA A 997 7.44 -14.93 42.15
N ASP A 998 7.53 -15.07 40.82
CA ASP A 998 6.62 -15.90 40.02
C ASP A 998 7.31 -16.65 38.85
N GLY A 999 8.63 -16.49 38.73
CA GLY A 999 9.44 -17.05 37.65
C GLY A 999 9.17 -16.43 36.29
N THR A 1000 8.44 -15.31 36.18
CA THR A 1000 8.23 -14.66 34.88
C THR A 1000 9.54 -14.10 34.32
N VAL A 1001 9.62 -14.04 33.00
CA VAL A 1001 10.85 -13.63 32.29
C VAL A 1001 10.56 -12.41 31.44
N VAL A 1002 11.45 -11.44 31.54
CA VAL A 1002 11.44 -10.25 30.69
C VAL A 1002 12.69 -10.24 29.81
N VAL A 1003 12.49 -9.91 28.54
CA VAL A 1003 13.59 -9.68 27.60
C VAL A 1003 13.44 -8.31 26.93
N THR A 1004 14.56 -7.61 26.77
CA THR A 1004 14.70 -6.45 25.89
C THR A 1004 15.94 -6.64 25.01
N HIS A 1005 15.96 -6.03 23.83
CA HIS A 1005 17.04 -6.21 22.86
C HIS A 1005 17.31 -4.97 22.00
N GLY A 1006 18.39 -4.99 21.22
CA GLY A 1006 18.79 -3.89 20.33
C GLY A 1006 18.01 -3.79 19.01
N GLY A 1007 17.33 -4.86 18.61
CA GLY A 1007 16.52 -4.88 17.39
C GLY A 1007 15.19 -4.12 17.51
N VAL A 1008 14.58 -3.75 16.38
CA VAL A 1008 13.29 -3.03 16.30
C VAL A 1008 12.21 -3.90 15.67
N GLU A 1009 11.07 -4.04 16.34
CA GLU A 1009 9.87 -4.69 15.80
C GLU A 1009 9.14 -3.77 14.82
N MET A 1010 9.14 -4.14 13.53
CA MET A 1010 8.50 -3.39 12.45
C MET A 1010 7.49 -4.22 11.65
N GLY A 1011 7.14 -5.41 12.16
CA GLY A 1011 6.19 -6.35 11.59
C GLY A 1011 6.74 -7.75 11.35
N GLN A 1012 8.07 -7.90 11.31
CA GLN A 1012 8.79 -9.12 10.97
C GLN A 1012 8.79 -10.19 12.09
N GLY A 1013 8.19 -9.88 13.24
CA GLY A 1013 8.05 -10.86 14.33
C GLY A 1013 9.35 -11.12 15.09
N ILE A 1014 10.26 -10.14 15.14
CA ILE A 1014 11.52 -10.23 15.88
C ILE A 1014 11.26 -10.52 17.37
N ASN A 1015 10.25 -9.86 17.96
CA ASN A 1015 9.89 -10.07 19.36
C ASN A 1015 9.37 -11.50 19.60
N THR A 1016 8.62 -12.05 18.64
CA THR A 1016 8.10 -13.43 18.74
C THR A 1016 9.24 -14.45 18.69
N LYS A 1017 10.18 -14.29 17.74
CA LYS A 1017 11.36 -15.16 17.63
C LYS A 1017 12.23 -15.10 18.88
N VAL A 1018 12.42 -13.91 19.47
CA VAL A 1018 13.16 -13.76 20.74
C VAL A 1018 12.42 -14.42 21.91
N ALA A 1019 11.10 -14.27 22.00
CA ALA A 1019 10.33 -14.92 23.06
C ALA A 1019 10.40 -16.46 22.95
N GLN A 1020 10.31 -17.01 21.74
CA GLN A 1020 10.44 -18.46 21.48
C GLN A 1020 11.82 -18.98 21.92
N VAL A 1021 12.91 -18.28 21.61
CA VAL A 1021 14.26 -18.75 22.02
C VAL A 1021 14.46 -18.66 23.53
N CYS A 1022 13.97 -17.61 24.19
CA CYS A 1022 14.05 -17.48 25.64
C CYS A 1022 13.30 -18.62 26.35
N ALA A 1023 12.06 -18.89 25.91
CA ALA A 1023 11.23 -19.94 26.45
C ALA A 1023 11.87 -21.33 26.26
N TYR A 1024 12.38 -21.60 25.05
CA TYR A 1024 13.09 -22.83 24.73
C TYR A 1024 14.35 -23.03 25.59
N LYS A 1025 15.20 -21.99 25.70
CA LYS A 1025 16.47 -22.10 26.42
C LYS A 1025 16.30 -22.24 27.93
N LEU A 1026 15.30 -21.56 28.52
CA LEU A 1026 15.03 -21.66 29.96
C LEU A 1026 14.18 -22.88 30.34
N GLY A 1027 13.56 -23.56 29.35
CA GLY A 1027 12.69 -24.70 29.58
C GLY A 1027 11.35 -24.31 30.21
N ILE A 1028 10.76 -23.21 29.76
CA ILE A 1028 9.52 -22.64 30.31
C ILE A 1028 8.47 -22.40 29.23
N PRO A 1029 7.18 -22.27 29.58
CA PRO A 1029 6.13 -21.91 28.63
C PRO A 1029 6.35 -20.52 28.01
N LEU A 1030 5.94 -20.35 26.74
CA LEU A 1030 6.13 -19.10 25.99
C LEU A 1030 5.42 -17.91 26.66
N GLU A 1031 4.26 -18.14 27.27
CA GLU A 1031 3.46 -17.15 27.99
C GLU A 1031 4.15 -16.57 29.23
N LYS A 1032 5.22 -17.21 29.74
CA LYS A 1032 6.04 -16.65 30.82
C LYS A 1032 7.02 -15.58 30.34
N VAL A 1033 7.20 -15.40 29.02
CA VAL A 1033 8.16 -14.46 28.44
C VAL A 1033 7.46 -13.19 27.94
N SER A 1034 7.91 -12.03 28.41
CA SER A 1034 7.43 -10.72 27.97
C SER A 1034 8.55 -9.90 27.32
N VAL A 1035 8.32 -9.41 26.11
CA VAL A 1035 9.27 -8.52 25.40
C VAL A 1035 8.97 -7.04 25.72
N LYS A 1036 9.99 -6.31 26.14
CA LYS A 1036 9.93 -4.87 26.47
C LYS A 1036 10.44 -4.02 25.30
N PRO A 1037 10.12 -2.71 25.27
CA PRO A 1037 10.60 -1.81 24.22
C PRO A 1037 12.12 -1.77 24.17
N SER A 1038 12.67 -1.58 22.96
CA SER A 1038 14.08 -1.29 22.76
C SER A 1038 14.34 0.17 23.14
N THR A 1039 15.43 0.42 23.87
CA THR A 1039 15.82 1.78 24.28
C THR A 1039 17.31 2.02 24.05
N SER A 1040 17.72 3.28 23.83
CA SER A 1040 19.15 3.62 23.77
C SER A 1040 19.86 3.38 25.10
N PHE A 1041 19.13 3.36 26.23
CA PHE A 1041 19.65 3.01 27.54
C PHE A 1041 19.97 1.52 27.70
N THR A 1042 19.02 0.63 27.34
CA THR A 1042 19.21 -0.83 27.48
C THR A 1042 20.04 -1.44 26.35
N SER A 1043 20.11 -0.75 25.22
CA SER A 1043 20.76 -1.23 24.00
C SER A 1043 21.64 -0.14 23.37
N PRO A 1044 22.61 0.42 24.09
CA PRO A 1044 23.49 1.46 23.55
C PRO A 1044 24.30 0.89 22.39
N ASN A 1045 24.58 1.73 21.39
CA ASN A 1045 25.43 1.39 20.23
C ASN A 1045 24.91 0.22 19.37
N ALA A 1046 23.63 -0.16 19.52
CA ALA A 1046 23.03 -1.20 18.68
C ALA A 1046 22.99 -0.73 17.21
N ILE A 1047 23.44 -1.60 16.31
CA ILE A 1047 23.41 -1.33 14.87
C ILE A 1047 21.96 -1.32 14.36
N VAL A 1048 21.76 -0.77 13.16
CA VAL A 1048 20.47 -0.72 12.49
C VAL A 1048 19.80 -2.09 12.38
N THR A 1049 18.49 -2.16 12.66
CA THR A 1049 17.69 -3.33 12.26
C THR A 1049 17.45 -3.32 10.75
N GLY A 1050 18.30 -4.02 9.99
CA GLY A 1050 18.26 -4.13 8.53
C GLY A 1050 19.09 -5.32 8.01
N GLY A 1051 19.22 -5.44 6.68
CA GLY A 1051 20.02 -6.50 6.02
C GLY A 1051 19.58 -7.93 6.30
N SER A 1052 18.31 -8.11 6.70
CA SER A 1052 17.71 -9.38 7.14
C SER A 1052 18.36 -10.11 8.32
N ILE A 1053 19.39 -9.55 8.96
CA ILE A 1053 20.12 -10.21 10.07
C ILE A 1053 19.56 -9.89 11.46
N GLY A 1054 18.77 -8.82 11.60
CA GLY A 1054 18.41 -8.27 12.91
C GLY A 1054 17.76 -9.28 13.86
N SER A 1055 16.90 -10.17 13.35
CA SER A 1055 16.27 -11.22 14.16
C SER A 1055 17.27 -12.27 14.64
N GLU A 1056 18.18 -12.73 13.77
CA GLU A 1056 19.17 -13.74 14.13
C GLU A 1056 20.13 -13.22 15.19
N CYS A 1057 20.63 -11.99 15.02
CA CYS A 1057 21.57 -11.39 15.98
C CYS A 1057 20.95 -11.24 17.38
N VAL A 1058 19.71 -10.74 17.50
CA VAL A 1058 19.07 -10.60 18.83
C VAL A 1058 18.65 -11.94 19.42
N VAL A 1059 18.27 -12.92 18.59
CA VAL A 1059 17.97 -14.29 19.04
C VAL A 1059 19.23 -14.94 19.60
N PHE A 1060 20.37 -14.76 18.93
CA PHE A 1060 21.66 -15.24 19.44
C PHE A 1060 22.00 -14.59 20.77
N ALA A 1061 21.90 -13.26 20.88
CA ALA A 1061 22.18 -12.55 22.12
C ALA A 1061 21.26 -13.01 23.26
N ALA A 1062 19.96 -13.14 23.00
CA ALA A 1062 19.00 -13.60 24.01
C ALA A 1062 19.27 -15.05 24.43
N MET A 1063 19.63 -15.92 23.48
CA MET A 1063 20.05 -17.29 23.76
C MET A 1063 21.25 -17.34 24.72
N LYS A 1064 22.30 -16.57 24.45
CA LYS A 1064 23.51 -16.54 25.29
C LYS A 1064 23.25 -15.97 26.69
N ALA A 1065 22.38 -14.97 26.80
CA ALA A 1065 21.91 -14.48 28.09
C ALA A 1065 21.15 -15.58 28.87
N CYS A 1066 20.29 -16.36 28.21
CA CYS A 1066 19.60 -17.48 28.86
C CYS A 1066 20.55 -18.60 29.27
N GLU A 1067 21.56 -18.91 28.45
CA GLU A 1067 22.61 -19.89 28.78
C GLU A 1067 23.36 -19.48 30.05
N THR A 1068 23.74 -18.21 30.16
CA THR A 1068 24.39 -17.66 31.36
C THR A 1068 23.52 -17.83 32.62
N ILE A 1069 22.21 -17.57 32.52
CA ILE A 1069 21.28 -17.76 33.64
C ILE A 1069 21.19 -19.24 34.02
N ASN A 1070 21.07 -20.15 33.03
CA ASN A 1070 21.03 -21.58 33.31
C ASN A 1070 22.31 -22.11 33.96
N GLU A 1071 23.49 -21.64 33.54
CA GLU A 1071 24.77 -21.98 34.16
C GLU A 1071 24.79 -21.60 35.64
N ARG A 1072 24.27 -20.41 35.99
CA ARG A 1072 24.15 -19.96 37.38
C ARG A 1072 23.15 -20.79 38.19
N LEU A 1073 22.08 -21.28 37.54
CA LEU A 1073 21.05 -22.12 38.17
C LEU A 1073 21.45 -23.60 38.30
N GLN A 1074 22.45 -24.05 37.55
CA GLN A 1074 22.82 -25.47 37.46
C GLN A 1074 23.14 -26.12 38.82
N PRO A 1075 23.94 -25.50 39.72
CA PRO A 1075 24.23 -26.10 41.03
C PRO A 1075 22.97 -26.30 41.89
N LEU A 1076 21.98 -25.42 41.76
CA LEU A 1076 20.71 -25.56 42.47
C LEU A 1076 19.80 -26.62 41.85
N ARG A 1077 19.80 -26.76 40.52
CA ARG A 1077 19.06 -27.85 39.85
C ARG A 1077 19.55 -29.22 40.32
N GLU A 1078 20.86 -29.38 40.45
CA GLU A 1078 21.49 -30.61 40.96
C GLU A 1078 21.14 -30.87 42.44
N LYS A 1079 21.15 -29.81 43.26
CA LYS A 1079 20.84 -29.91 44.70
C LYS A 1079 19.36 -30.19 45.00
N LEU A 1080 18.44 -29.67 44.20
CA LEU A 1080 17.00 -29.70 44.46
C LEU A 1080 16.26 -30.87 43.77
N GLU A 1081 16.97 -31.75 43.07
CA GLU A 1081 16.43 -32.95 42.42
C GLU A 1081 15.18 -32.68 41.54
N ASN A 1082 15.38 -31.99 40.41
CA ASN A 1082 14.33 -31.65 39.43
C ASN A 1082 13.21 -30.71 39.98
N PRO A 1083 13.55 -29.53 40.52
CA PRO A 1083 12.57 -28.56 40.99
C PRO A 1083 11.70 -28.01 39.84
N SER A 1084 10.48 -27.56 40.16
CA SER A 1084 9.74 -26.69 39.23
C SER A 1084 10.53 -25.40 38.98
N TRP A 1085 10.22 -24.73 37.87
CA TRP A 1085 10.88 -23.46 37.53
C TRP A 1085 10.74 -22.42 38.65
N GLU A 1086 9.55 -22.27 39.22
CA GLU A 1086 9.26 -21.29 40.29
C GLU A 1086 10.06 -21.62 41.56
N VAL A 1087 10.11 -22.91 41.93
CA VAL A 1087 10.89 -23.36 43.09
C VAL A 1087 12.37 -23.10 42.87
N LEU A 1088 12.89 -23.40 41.67
CA LEU A 1088 14.28 -23.17 41.32
C LEU A 1088 14.66 -21.68 41.43
N VAL A 1089 13.87 -20.80 40.83
CA VAL A 1089 14.14 -19.37 40.80
C VAL A 1089 13.99 -18.76 42.21
N ALA A 1090 12.98 -19.17 42.99
CA ALA A 1090 12.82 -18.72 44.37
C ALA A 1090 14.01 -19.11 45.25
N ASN A 1091 14.53 -20.34 45.10
CA ASN A 1091 15.74 -20.78 45.81
C ASN A 1091 17.00 -20.07 45.31
N ALA A 1092 17.09 -19.77 44.01
CA ALA A 1092 18.19 -19.00 43.45
C ALA A 1092 18.26 -17.59 44.05
N TYR A 1093 17.11 -16.92 44.16
CA TYR A 1093 17.01 -15.64 44.85
C TYR A 1093 17.38 -15.73 46.32
N GLY A 1094 16.87 -16.73 47.05
CA GLY A 1094 17.23 -16.97 48.46
C GLY A 1094 18.73 -17.24 48.67
N ALA A 1095 19.41 -17.77 47.65
CA ALA A 1095 20.85 -18.01 47.63
C ALA A 1095 21.68 -16.81 47.11
N GLY A 1096 21.05 -15.69 46.76
CA GLY A 1096 21.74 -14.50 46.24
C GLY A 1096 22.30 -14.67 44.82
N ILE A 1097 21.76 -15.60 44.03
CA ILE A 1097 22.17 -15.82 42.64
C ILE A 1097 21.59 -14.72 41.74
N ASP A 1098 22.43 -14.12 40.90
CA ASP A 1098 22.01 -13.12 39.92
C ASP A 1098 21.18 -13.76 38.79
N LEU A 1099 19.92 -13.35 38.71
CA LEU A 1099 18.89 -13.82 37.78
C LEU A 1099 18.72 -12.91 36.55
N GLN A 1100 19.66 -11.98 36.32
CA GLN A 1100 19.73 -11.16 35.13
C GLN A 1100 21.02 -11.43 34.35
N ALA A 1101 20.93 -11.50 33.02
CA ALA A 1101 22.09 -11.60 32.16
C ALA A 1101 21.93 -10.70 30.92
N LEU A 1102 23.06 -10.12 30.49
CA LEU A 1102 23.20 -9.38 29.24
C LEU A 1102 24.19 -10.13 28.34
N HIS A 1103 23.92 -10.12 27.04
CA HIS A 1103 24.89 -10.53 26.03
C HIS A 1103 24.84 -9.59 24.82
N THR A 1104 25.99 -9.43 24.16
CA THR A 1104 26.16 -8.65 22.94
C THR A 1104 26.67 -9.56 21.84
N PHE A 1105 25.88 -9.69 20.78
CA PHE A 1105 26.30 -10.35 19.55
C PHE A 1105 27.44 -9.57 18.88
N SER A 1106 28.49 -10.27 18.46
CA SER A 1106 29.64 -9.80 17.69
C SER A 1106 29.79 -10.60 16.41
N LYS A 1107 29.78 -9.91 15.27
CA LYS A 1107 29.92 -10.53 13.93
C LYS A 1107 31.23 -11.31 13.76
N GLU A 1108 32.28 -10.97 14.51
CA GLU A 1108 33.61 -11.57 14.39
C GLU A 1108 33.66 -12.99 14.97
N ASN A 1109 32.84 -13.28 15.99
CA ASN A 1109 32.99 -14.48 16.80
C ASN A 1109 31.74 -15.39 16.82
N ASP A 1110 30.55 -14.85 16.56
CA ASP A 1110 29.31 -15.52 16.95
C ASP A 1110 28.58 -16.26 15.82
N ALA A 1111 28.62 -15.75 14.58
CA ALA A 1111 27.96 -16.35 13.43
C ALA A 1111 28.73 -16.12 12.13
N LYS A 1112 28.60 -17.04 11.19
CA LYS A 1112 29.29 -16.98 9.89
C LYS A 1112 28.33 -16.58 8.77
N PRO A 1113 28.80 -15.83 7.76
CA PRO A 1113 28.02 -15.57 6.55
C PRO A 1113 27.52 -16.86 5.88
N TYR A 1114 26.40 -16.77 5.18
CA TYR A 1114 25.78 -17.88 4.47
C TYR A 1114 24.93 -17.36 3.30
N GLU A 1115 24.50 -18.27 2.44
CA GLU A 1115 23.64 -17.97 1.29
C GLU A 1115 22.20 -18.40 1.52
N VAL A 1116 21.24 -17.60 1.05
CA VAL A 1116 19.82 -17.98 0.92
C VAL A 1116 19.53 -18.31 -0.53
N TYR A 1117 19.03 -19.52 -0.76
CA TYR A 1117 18.67 -20.00 -2.09
C TYR A 1117 17.16 -19.93 -2.30
N GLY A 1118 16.72 -19.61 -3.51
CA GLY A 1118 15.31 -19.67 -3.85
C GLY A 1118 15.05 -19.90 -5.34
N VAL A 1119 13.86 -20.43 -5.64
CA VAL A 1119 13.37 -20.59 -7.01
C VAL A 1119 11.91 -20.13 -7.06
N GLY A 1120 11.60 -19.26 -8.02
CA GLY A 1120 10.26 -18.73 -8.22
C GLY A 1120 9.72 -19.07 -9.60
N ILE A 1121 8.48 -19.58 -9.66
CA ILE A 1121 7.71 -19.76 -10.89
C ILE A 1121 6.55 -18.76 -10.88
N LEU A 1122 6.31 -18.10 -12.01
CA LEU A 1122 5.15 -17.23 -12.19
C LEU A 1122 4.45 -17.56 -13.52
N GLU A 1123 3.14 -17.72 -13.45
CA GLU A 1123 2.23 -17.78 -14.60
C GLU A 1123 1.31 -16.56 -14.59
N LEU A 1124 1.18 -15.91 -15.75
CA LEU A 1124 0.30 -14.74 -15.93
C LEU A 1124 -0.51 -14.83 -17.21
N GLU A 1125 -1.58 -14.04 -17.28
CA GLU A 1125 -2.35 -13.75 -18.49
C GLU A 1125 -2.36 -12.23 -18.75
N VAL A 1126 -2.15 -11.83 -20.00
CA VAL A 1126 -2.14 -10.44 -20.45
C VAL A 1126 -3.29 -10.19 -21.43
N ASP A 1127 -4.05 -9.13 -21.17
CA ASP A 1127 -4.96 -8.50 -22.11
C ASP A 1127 -4.18 -7.59 -23.05
N ILE A 1128 -3.80 -8.14 -24.20
CA ILE A 1128 -2.97 -7.47 -25.20
C ILE A 1128 -3.58 -6.16 -25.71
N LEU A 1129 -4.91 -6.01 -25.70
CA LEU A 1129 -5.61 -4.81 -26.17
C LEU A 1129 -5.63 -3.67 -25.13
N THR A 1130 -5.14 -3.90 -23.92
CA THR A 1130 -5.19 -2.89 -22.85
C THR A 1130 -3.90 -2.79 -22.04
N GLY A 1131 -3.09 -3.85 -22.02
CA GLY A 1131 -1.94 -4.01 -21.14
C GLY A 1131 -2.28 -4.51 -19.73
N ASN A 1132 -3.57 -4.66 -19.39
CA ASN A 1132 -3.98 -5.29 -18.13
C ASN A 1132 -3.47 -6.73 -18.06
N HIS A 1133 -3.16 -7.18 -16.85
CA HIS A 1133 -2.72 -8.55 -16.60
C HIS A 1133 -3.33 -9.11 -15.32
N ASP A 1134 -3.36 -10.43 -15.22
CA ASP A 1134 -3.67 -11.17 -13.99
C ASP A 1134 -2.53 -12.16 -13.73
N VAL A 1135 -2.04 -12.19 -12.50
CA VAL A 1135 -1.06 -13.20 -12.09
C VAL A 1135 -1.84 -14.44 -11.66
N ILE A 1136 -1.87 -15.45 -12.54
CA ILE A 1136 -2.68 -16.65 -12.33
C ILE A 1136 -2.14 -17.45 -11.16
N ARG A 1137 -0.83 -17.70 -11.14
CA ARG A 1137 -0.22 -18.55 -10.13
C ARG A 1137 1.25 -18.23 -9.90
N VAL A 1138 1.65 -18.28 -8.62
CA VAL A 1138 3.03 -18.18 -8.18
C VAL A 1138 3.38 -19.36 -7.28
N ASP A 1139 4.52 -20.01 -7.54
CA ASP A 1139 5.10 -21.04 -6.70
C ASP A 1139 6.51 -20.57 -6.29
N ILE A 1140 6.80 -20.48 -4.99
CA ILE A 1140 8.10 -20.04 -4.44
C ILE A 1140 8.64 -21.14 -3.53
N LEU A 1141 9.84 -21.64 -3.85
CA LEU A 1141 10.62 -22.54 -3.01
C LEU A 1141 11.80 -21.75 -2.44
N GLU A 1142 11.84 -21.53 -1.13
CA GLU A 1142 12.91 -20.78 -0.45
C GLU A 1142 13.62 -21.65 0.59
N ASP A 1143 14.95 -21.54 0.66
CA ASP A 1143 15.77 -22.19 1.68
C ASP A 1143 15.80 -21.35 2.95
N THR A 1144 14.91 -21.68 3.89
CA THR A 1144 14.79 -21.02 5.19
C THR A 1144 15.65 -21.67 6.28
N GLY A 1145 16.49 -22.65 5.90
CA GLY A 1145 17.14 -23.53 6.87
C GLY A 1145 16.12 -24.20 7.79
N ARG A 1146 16.44 -24.27 9.09
CA ARG A 1146 15.45 -24.51 10.14
C ARG A 1146 14.82 -23.18 10.52
N SER A 1147 13.70 -22.85 9.89
CA SER A 1147 12.90 -21.67 10.25
C SER A 1147 12.68 -21.55 11.77
N LEU A 1148 12.90 -20.37 12.34
CA LEU A 1148 12.67 -20.15 13.79
C LEU A 1148 11.17 -20.08 14.12
N SER A 1149 10.38 -19.57 13.18
CA SER A 1149 8.94 -19.35 13.34
C SER A 1149 8.27 -19.43 11.95
N PRO A 1150 7.83 -20.63 11.53
CA PRO A 1150 7.44 -20.89 10.14
C PRO A 1150 6.33 -20.00 9.59
N GLU A 1151 5.29 -19.72 10.37
CA GLU A 1151 4.19 -18.86 9.90
C GLU A 1151 4.62 -17.39 9.72
N ILE A 1152 5.53 -16.91 10.56
CA ILE A 1152 6.13 -15.58 10.43
C ILE A 1152 7.01 -15.51 9.19
N ASP A 1153 7.82 -16.54 8.95
CA ASP A 1153 8.71 -16.64 7.80
C ASP A 1153 7.95 -16.74 6.47
N VAL A 1154 6.87 -17.53 6.43
CA VAL A 1154 5.91 -17.53 5.30
C VAL A 1154 5.38 -16.12 5.05
N ALA A 1155 4.96 -15.42 6.10
CA ALA A 1155 4.39 -14.09 5.97
C ALA A 1155 5.43 -13.07 5.46
N GLN A 1156 6.72 -13.24 5.81
CA GLN A 1156 7.81 -12.43 5.25
C GLN A 1156 7.98 -12.68 3.75
N ILE A 1157 7.97 -13.94 3.31
CA ILE A 1157 8.09 -14.35 1.91
C ILE A 1157 6.91 -13.80 1.09
N GLU A 1158 5.66 -14.04 1.54
CA GLU A 1158 4.45 -13.54 0.89
C GLU A 1158 4.50 -11.99 0.76
N GLY A 1159 4.89 -11.31 1.84
CA GLY A 1159 5.02 -9.86 1.87
C GLY A 1159 6.12 -9.30 0.96
N ALA A 1160 7.29 -9.93 0.95
CA ALA A 1160 8.43 -9.52 0.14
C ALA A 1160 8.10 -9.63 -1.35
N PHE A 1161 7.54 -10.78 -1.74
CA PHE A 1161 7.19 -11.05 -3.12
C PHE A 1161 6.14 -10.06 -3.65
N ILE A 1162 5.07 -9.78 -2.89
CA ILE A 1162 4.04 -8.82 -3.34
C ILE A 1162 4.57 -7.38 -3.40
N MET A 1163 5.48 -7.00 -2.49
CA MET A 1163 6.16 -5.70 -2.57
C MET A 1163 7.03 -5.59 -3.83
N GLY A 1164 7.72 -6.68 -4.20
CA GLY A 1164 8.49 -6.78 -5.45
C GLY A 1164 7.60 -6.83 -6.69
N LEU A 1165 6.46 -7.52 -6.63
CA LEU A 1165 5.50 -7.55 -7.73
C LEU A 1165 4.99 -6.14 -8.05
N GLY A 1166 4.73 -5.33 -7.01
CA GLY A 1166 4.39 -3.91 -7.17
C GLY A 1166 5.47 -3.10 -7.87
N TYR A 1167 6.74 -3.34 -7.52
CA TYR A 1167 7.91 -2.70 -8.15
C TYR A 1167 7.99 -2.95 -9.65
N TRP A 1168 7.60 -4.15 -10.11
CA TRP A 1168 7.65 -4.50 -11.53
C TRP A 1168 6.36 -4.18 -12.31
N THR A 1169 5.27 -3.80 -11.64
CA THR A 1169 3.94 -3.68 -12.28
C THR A 1169 3.35 -2.26 -12.22
N SER A 1170 3.08 -1.74 -11.03
CA SER A 1170 2.14 -0.61 -10.82
C SER A 1170 2.77 0.59 -10.12
N GLU A 1171 3.89 0.41 -9.44
CA GLU A 1171 4.53 1.44 -8.63
C GLU A 1171 5.45 2.32 -9.48
N LYS A 1172 4.91 3.43 -10.01
CA LYS A 1172 5.65 4.39 -10.83
C LYS A 1172 5.80 5.74 -10.12
N VAL A 1173 7.04 6.23 -10.01
CA VAL A 1173 7.36 7.56 -9.47
C VAL A 1173 7.59 8.52 -10.64
N ILE A 1174 6.90 9.65 -10.63
CA ILE A 1174 6.90 10.65 -11.71
C ILE A 1174 7.15 12.03 -11.12
N TYR A 1175 8.13 12.72 -11.69
CA TYR A 1175 8.48 14.11 -11.38
C TYR A 1175 8.14 15.01 -12.58
N ASP A 1176 7.80 16.27 -12.30
CA ASP A 1176 7.71 17.31 -13.32
C ASP A 1176 9.12 17.65 -13.83
N GLY A 1177 9.34 17.49 -15.14
CA GLY A 1177 10.63 17.72 -15.78
C GLY A 1177 11.10 19.19 -15.76
N SER A 1178 10.19 20.13 -15.48
CA SER A 1178 10.54 21.57 -15.46
C SER A 1178 10.95 22.08 -14.07
N SER A 1179 10.20 21.70 -13.02
CA SER A 1179 10.42 22.16 -11.65
C SER A 1179 11.15 21.15 -10.76
N GLY A 1180 11.09 19.86 -11.09
CA GLY A 1180 11.55 18.77 -10.24
C GLY A 1180 10.53 18.35 -9.17
N LYS A 1181 9.31 18.90 -9.20
CA LYS A 1181 8.24 18.55 -8.27
C LYS A 1181 7.79 17.10 -8.47
N LEU A 1182 7.67 16.34 -7.38
CA LEU A 1182 7.05 15.02 -7.41
C LEU A 1182 5.53 15.13 -7.70
N LEU A 1183 5.03 14.41 -8.69
CA LEU A 1183 3.61 14.40 -9.11
C LEU A 1183 2.83 13.19 -8.58
N THR A 1184 3.56 12.17 -8.10
CA THR A 1184 3.01 10.90 -7.61
C THR A 1184 3.15 10.79 -6.08
N ASP A 1185 2.66 11.79 -5.36
CA ASP A 1185 2.84 11.99 -3.91
C ASP A 1185 1.60 11.67 -3.06
N ARG A 1186 0.57 11.06 -3.68
CA ARG A 1186 -0.74 10.79 -3.05
C ARG A 1186 -1.17 9.35 -3.28
N THR A 1187 -2.13 8.87 -2.48
CA THR A 1187 -2.78 7.57 -2.75
C THR A 1187 -3.62 7.61 -4.03
N TRP A 1188 -3.96 8.82 -4.48
CA TRP A 1188 -4.59 9.08 -5.76
C TRP A 1188 -3.67 8.76 -6.96
N THR A 1189 -2.38 9.06 -6.87
CA THR A 1189 -1.44 9.02 -8.00
C THR A 1189 -0.40 7.91 -7.91
N TYR A 1190 -0.03 7.45 -6.71
CA TYR A 1190 0.89 6.34 -6.51
C TYR A 1190 0.16 5.05 -6.10
N LYS A 1191 0.34 3.97 -6.87
CA LYS A 1191 -0.45 2.73 -6.75
C LYS A 1191 0.43 1.54 -6.41
N ILE A 1192 0.35 1.07 -5.16
CA ILE A 1192 0.85 -0.25 -4.77
C ILE A 1192 -0.19 -1.35 -5.11
N PRO A 1193 0.20 -2.63 -5.17
CA PRO A 1193 -0.74 -3.75 -5.29
C PRO A 1193 -1.77 -3.77 -4.15
N GLY A 1194 -3.04 -4.00 -4.48
CA GLY A 1194 -4.13 -4.30 -3.56
C GLY A 1194 -4.44 -5.80 -3.49
N ILE A 1195 -5.45 -6.17 -2.70
CA ILE A 1195 -5.88 -7.58 -2.54
C ILE A 1195 -6.31 -8.25 -3.86
N LYS A 1196 -6.74 -7.46 -4.85
CA LYS A 1196 -7.11 -7.96 -6.19
C LYS A 1196 -5.93 -8.07 -7.15
N ASP A 1197 -4.76 -7.59 -6.77
CA ASP A 1197 -3.54 -7.64 -7.59
C ASP A 1197 -2.59 -8.78 -7.19
N ILE A 1198 -2.86 -9.48 -6.07
CA ILE A 1198 -2.07 -10.65 -5.67
C ILE A 1198 -2.36 -11.85 -6.60
N PRO A 1199 -1.44 -12.82 -6.71
CA PRO A 1199 -1.66 -14.04 -7.47
C PRO A 1199 -2.96 -14.74 -7.08
N SER A 1200 -3.70 -15.25 -8.07
CA SER A 1200 -4.92 -16.03 -7.83
C SER A 1200 -4.63 -17.35 -7.10
N ASP A 1201 -3.46 -17.96 -7.33
CA ASP A 1201 -2.96 -19.12 -6.58
C ASP A 1201 -1.51 -18.84 -6.10
N MET A 1202 -1.31 -18.64 -4.80
CA MET A 1202 0.02 -18.33 -4.24
C MET A 1202 0.52 -19.47 -3.34
N ARG A 1203 1.65 -20.09 -3.71
CA ARG A 1203 2.17 -21.28 -3.02
C ARG A 1203 3.60 -21.07 -2.54
N ILE A 1204 3.80 -21.31 -1.25
CA ILE A 1204 5.10 -21.18 -0.57
C ILE A 1204 5.57 -22.55 -0.09
N TYR A 1205 6.79 -22.92 -0.45
CA TYR A 1205 7.44 -24.14 -0.06
C TYR A 1205 8.75 -23.80 0.65
N PHE A 1206 9.00 -24.41 1.80
CA PHE A 1206 10.33 -24.39 2.41
C PHE A 1206 11.15 -25.55 1.86
N ARG A 1207 12.45 -25.33 1.65
CA ARG A 1207 13.36 -26.40 1.27
C ARG A 1207 13.38 -27.49 2.35
N ARG A 1208 13.08 -28.73 1.97
CA ARG A 1208 13.08 -29.88 2.89
C ARG A 1208 14.50 -30.22 3.32
N ASN A 1209 14.68 -30.55 4.59
CA ASN A 1209 15.99 -30.92 5.18
C ASN A 1209 17.11 -29.86 5.00
N GLY A 1210 16.78 -28.60 4.69
CA GLY A 1210 17.76 -27.52 4.66
C GLY A 1210 18.27 -27.23 6.06
N ARG A 1211 19.53 -27.54 6.36
CA ARG A 1211 20.20 -27.17 7.61
C ARG A 1211 21.27 -26.13 7.32
N ASN A 1212 21.31 -25.07 8.12
CA ASN A 1212 22.35 -24.05 8.03
C ASN A 1212 23.30 -24.14 9.24
N GLU A 1213 24.43 -24.83 9.11
CA GLU A 1213 25.37 -24.94 10.24
C GLU A 1213 25.98 -23.60 10.66
N SER A 1214 25.99 -22.61 9.77
CA SER A 1214 26.48 -21.25 10.01
C SER A 1214 25.45 -20.31 10.65
N GLY A 1215 24.16 -20.62 10.52
CA GLY A 1215 23.05 -19.79 10.95
C GLY A 1215 22.69 -19.96 12.43
N VAL A 1216 22.12 -18.92 13.03
CA VAL A 1216 21.68 -18.96 14.43
C VAL A 1216 20.59 -20.02 14.58
N LEU A 1217 20.84 -21.05 15.39
CA LEU A 1217 19.91 -22.20 15.56
C LEU A 1217 19.52 -22.88 14.25
N GLN A 1218 20.42 -22.86 13.26
CA GLN A 1218 20.24 -23.40 11.92
C GLN A 1218 19.24 -22.66 11.02
N SER A 1219 18.82 -21.45 11.38
CA SER A 1219 17.93 -20.64 10.55
C SER A 1219 18.61 -20.01 9.34
N LYS A 1220 17.79 -19.50 8.42
CA LYS A 1220 18.19 -18.54 7.39
C LYS A 1220 17.23 -17.35 7.35
N ALA A 1221 17.74 -16.23 6.86
CA ALA A 1221 17.01 -15.00 6.64
C ALA A 1221 15.87 -15.15 5.61
N THR A 1222 14.72 -14.55 5.92
CA THR A 1222 13.51 -14.53 5.06
C THR A 1222 13.00 -13.12 4.80
N GLY A 1223 13.67 -12.11 5.38
CA GLY A 1223 13.21 -10.72 5.38
C GLY A 1223 13.21 -10.09 3.99
N GLU A 1224 14.20 -10.36 3.16
CA GLU A 1224 14.41 -9.71 1.85
C GLU A 1224 14.38 -10.65 0.63
N PRO A 1225 14.86 -11.92 0.70
CA PRO A 1225 15.10 -12.75 -0.47
C PRO A 1225 13.95 -12.82 -1.48
N ALA A 1226 12.74 -13.23 -1.07
CA ALA A 1226 11.60 -13.37 -1.98
C ALA A 1226 11.17 -12.08 -2.73
N PHE A 1227 11.64 -10.90 -2.34
CA PHE A 1227 11.47 -9.68 -3.15
C PHE A 1227 12.17 -9.84 -4.52
N CYS A 1228 13.38 -10.41 -4.53
CA CYS A 1228 14.19 -10.57 -5.74
C CYS A 1228 13.53 -11.54 -6.73
N LEU A 1229 12.83 -12.58 -6.23
CA LEU A 1229 12.10 -13.54 -7.05
C LEU A 1229 10.94 -12.92 -7.84
N ALA A 1230 10.43 -11.75 -7.43
CA ALA A 1230 9.37 -11.06 -8.18
C ALA A 1230 9.82 -10.61 -9.58
N THR A 1231 11.13 -10.54 -9.83
CA THR A 1231 11.73 -10.24 -11.14
C THR A 1231 11.23 -11.18 -12.24
N VAL A 1232 10.82 -12.40 -11.91
CA VAL A 1232 10.23 -13.37 -12.87
C VAL A 1232 9.09 -12.77 -13.70
N PHE A 1233 8.38 -11.77 -13.15
CA PHE A 1233 7.32 -11.05 -13.84
C PHE A 1233 7.78 -10.43 -15.16
N ILE A 1234 8.94 -9.76 -15.20
CA ILE A 1234 9.40 -9.04 -16.40
C ILE A 1234 9.69 -10.01 -17.55
N HIS A 1235 10.15 -11.23 -17.25
CA HIS A 1235 10.38 -12.27 -18.26
C HIS A 1235 9.07 -12.91 -18.72
N ALA A 1236 8.12 -13.14 -17.81
CA ALA A 1236 6.82 -13.70 -18.15
C ALA A 1236 6.01 -12.73 -19.03
N VAL A 1237 5.99 -11.44 -18.69
CA VAL A 1237 5.25 -10.45 -19.48
C VAL A 1237 5.89 -10.23 -20.85
N HIS A 1238 7.22 -10.26 -20.93
CA HIS A 1238 7.94 -10.22 -22.19
C HIS A 1238 7.55 -11.38 -23.12
N GLU A 1239 7.52 -12.61 -22.62
CA GLU A 1239 7.10 -13.78 -23.41
C GLU A 1239 5.64 -13.68 -23.87
N ALA A 1240 4.73 -13.21 -23.01
CA ALA A 1240 3.33 -13.04 -23.37
C ALA A 1240 3.17 -12.00 -24.50
N VAL A 1241 3.89 -10.87 -24.42
CA VAL A 1241 3.88 -9.84 -25.46
C VAL A 1241 4.57 -10.34 -26.73
N ARG A 1242 5.68 -11.09 -26.62
CA ARG A 1242 6.35 -11.72 -27.77
C ARG A 1242 5.41 -12.63 -28.53
N ALA A 1243 4.69 -13.51 -27.82
CA ALA A 1243 3.68 -14.39 -28.43
C ALA A 1243 2.59 -13.58 -29.15
N ALA A 1244 2.19 -12.43 -28.62
CA ALA A 1244 1.24 -11.54 -29.29
C ALA A 1244 1.79 -10.84 -30.54
N ARG A 1245 3.09 -10.50 -30.54
CA ARG A 1245 3.80 -9.87 -31.66
C ARG A 1245 3.98 -10.85 -32.82
N LEU A 1246 4.37 -12.09 -32.53
CA LEU A 1246 4.50 -13.15 -33.53
C LEU A 1246 3.18 -13.41 -34.25
N ASP A 1247 2.08 -13.48 -33.50
CA ASP A 1247 0.73 -13.62 -34.06
C ASP A 1247 0.29 -12.41 -34.93
N ALA A 1248 0.89 -11.24 -34.72
CA ALA A 1248 0.67 -10.06 -35.55
C ALA A 1248 1.57 -10.03 -36.80
N GLY A 1249 2.49 -10.99 -36.96
CA GLY A 1249 3.45 -11.04 -38.06
C GLY A 1249 4.69 -10.15 -37.87
N HIS A 1250 5.03 -9.77 -36.64
CA HIS A 1250 6.33 -9.17 -36.36
C HIS A 1250 7.44 -10.21 -36.41
N ASP A 1251 8.66 -9.79 -36.78
CA ASP A 1251 9.84 -10.63 -36.69
C ASP A 1251 10.12 -11.06 -35.25
N ASP A 1252 10.66 -12.28 -35.09
CA ASP A 1252 11.06 -12.82 -33.80
C ASP A 1252 12.38 -12.21 -33.33
N VAL A 1253 12.32 -10.94 -32.95
CA VAL A 1253 13.46 -10.16 -32.44
C VAL A 1253 13.22 -9.73 -31.01
N TRP A 1254 14.31 -9.57 -30.25
CA TRP A 1254 14.23 -9.05 -28.90
C TRP A 1254 13.74 -7.60 -28.93
N PHE A 1255 12.78 -7.29 -28.07
CA PHE A 1255 12.27 -5.95 -27.82
C PHE A 1255 12.30 -5.67 -26.31
N ASP A 1256 12.34 -4.40 -25.93
CA ASP A 1256 12.36 -4.00 -24.52
C ASP A 1256 10.96 -3.56 -24.06
N ILE A 1257 10.63 -3.83 -22.79
CA ILE A 1257 9.46 -3.27 -22.11
C ILE A 1257 10.00 -2.42 -20.95
N ASP A 1258 9.65 -1.14 -20.92
CA ASP A 1258 10.11 -0.24 -19.87
C ASP A 1258 9.61 -0.70 -18.48
N ASN A 1259 10.48 -0.60 -17.48
CA ASN A 1259 10.15 -0.90 -16.08
C ASN A 1259 9.69 0.37 -15.33
N PRO A 1260 8.71 0.27 -14.42
CA PRO A 1260 7.82 -0.89 -14.20
C PRO A 1260 7.02 -1.22 -15.46
N CYS A 1261 6.74 -2.51 -15.69
CA CYS A 1261 5.91 -3.00 -16.79
C CYS A 1261 4.42 -2.66 -16.55
N THR A 1262 4.11 -1.36 -16.57
CA THR A 1262 2.76 -0.82 -16.43
C THR A 1262 1.86 -1.23 -17.58
N VAL A 1263 0.54 -1.06 -17.41
CA VAL A 1263 -0.43 -1.26 -18.49
C VAL A 1263 -0.09 -0.47 -19.76
N GLU A 1264 0.49 0.72 -19.61
CA GLU A 1264 1.01 1.53 -20.71
C GLU A 1264 2.18 0.82 -21.41
N ASN A 1265 3.22 0.47 -20.65
CA ASN A 1265 4.46 -0.07 -21.21
C ASN A 1265 4.22 -1.42 -21.90
N ILE A 1266 3.38 -2.28 -21.30
CA ILE A 1266 2.96 -3.57 -21.90
C ILE A 1266 2.21 -3.33 -23.21
N PHE A 1267 1.24 -2.42 -23.22
CA PHE A 1267 0.44 -2.14 -24.42
C PHE A 1267 1.30 -1.56 -25.54
N MET A 1268 2.20 -0.63 -25.22
CA MET A 1268 3.05 0.02 -26.22
C MET A 1268 4.03 -0.97 -26.85
N ALA A 1269 4.58 -1.91 -26.07
CA ALA A 1269 5.45 -2.96 -26.58
C ALA A 1269 4.76 -3.96 -27.54
N ALA A 1270 3.42 -4.08 -27.48
CA ALA A 1270 2.67 -4.93 -28.40
C ALA A 1270 2.58 -4.35 -29.84
N GLU A 1271 2.91 -3.07 -30.04
CA GLU A 1271 2.96 -2.38 -31.35
C GLU A 1271 1.72 -2.57 -32.24
N HIS A 1272 0.53 -2.34 -31.67
CA HIS A 1272 -0.72 -2.41 -32.43
C HIS A 1272 -0.75 -1.50 -33.65
N LYS A 1273 -1.22 -2.06 -34.76
CA LYS A 1273 -1.57 -1.36 -36.00
C LYS A 1273 -3.05 -1.59 -36.32
N LEU A 1274 -3.67 -0.66 -37.06
CA LEU A 1274 -5.11 -0.72 -37.33
C LEU A 1274 -5.50 -1.98 -38.12
N GLU A 1275 -4.62 -2.45 -39.01
CA GLU A 1275 -4.80 -3.67 -39.79
C GLU A 1275 -4.79 -4.95 -38.94
N HIS A 1276 -4.32 -4.90 -37.68
CA HIS A 1276 -4.39 -6.04 -36.78
C HIS A 1276 -5.83 -6.29 -36.27
N PHE A 1277 -6.69 -5.27 -36.29
CA PHE A 1277 -8.04 -5.33 -35.76
C PHE A 1277 -9.02 -5.86 -36.82
N LYS A 1278 -9.30 -7.17 -36.76
CA LYS A 1278 -10.15 -7.89 -37.71
C LYS A 1278 -11.27 -8.66 -37.02
N LEU A 1279 -12.31 -9.01 -37.77
CA LEU A 1279 -13.38 -9.91 -37.33
C LEU A 1279 -13.22 -11.31 -37.89
N LYS A 1280 -12.55 -11.49 -39.03
CA LYS A 1280 -12.40 -12.78 -39.71
C LYS A 1280 -10.94 -13.21 -39.89
#